data_AF-Q9VNW7-F1
#
_entry.id   AF-Q9VNW7-F1
#
_cell.length_a   1.000
_cell.length_b   1.000
_cell.length_c   1.000
_cell.angle_alpha   90.00
_cell.angle_beta   90.00
_cell.angle_gamma   90.00
#
_symmetry.space_group_name_H-M   'P 1'
#
loop_
_entity.id
_entity.type
_entity.pdbx_description
1 polymer ?
#
loop_
_entity_poly.entity_id
_entity_poly.type
_entity_poly.pdbx_seq_one_letter_code
_entity_poly.pdbx_strand_id
1 'polypeptide(L)'
;MSGGDYDSGDYFMRSRKQRDKPSLWDSFQDPPSKKTSGSDADWKKLQFCLKLFKICTYLLVFAVVLATSVFANLIYLYMAGNTGGTGPRVQVCSKYPVLRHGQVEAVASELDQIAWVWALIFAFAAPELLTFLRALRICMFKREQRPSGLEVGLVTLFELLHVVGLALLTFTVLPALDVTRGAILGCCVCFVPALLNLLTGTRVRWRSADSLVLGLSILALVAQGSVFLVWPSLSDSMEVQLLAIPLLLISFRWWENFANTHEAIAYIIRTIRCTRSRYHTYLYLAPLKVLVFAGMGFILHGHEFVEYFGRFRDAWRPHLITLVQSNGDPDALLLAQANVSITAPPRRTLFTMQSSPNSVFYALAAQVGAAYLCHIFGKFACKIKIQKFSYALPLSLAGPATVCLVTFLAQLRASDPCSLHGFMPDYLSLLALGGSVEELGQRCLDYALWLWPLWWLAQVWTCLHIWQPHNDRNAPTEKLFVCPWYCGLLVDQCSMMNRRIVDWSEEYLAIKSDLTAPRDPVVALAADINASRDIQEEDKVPQLIVCATMWHETEDEMMEFLKSIVRLDEDQCARRMARTHLNGGKADDEYYELETNIFFDDAFVSDPRQCQNKRNPPINEYVKTLTRTIDKAAFEVYGVNIRIKPPLKIETPYGGRLVWTLPGRTKMVAHLKNKDKIRHKKRWSQVMYMYYLLGYRIMETKELSPRRKAVIAENTFILALDGDIDFQPRAVRLLIDRMKAVDELGAACGRIHPVGRGPMVWYQRFEYAIGHWLQKATEHVIGCVLCSPGCFSLFRASALMENSVMKRYTMISSEAMKMVQYDQGEDRWLCTLLLKAGSRVEYCAASDAYTHAPESFNEFYNQRRRWVPSTIANIFDILADADTVVKKNNSISTMYVWYQGMLMIGTVLGPGTIFLMMVGALVAVFSIDIWTAFLWNFFPILLFILACVYLKQKFQLLIAFVISSVYCLVMMAVLIGIIVQMLEDGPLAPASLFFLLVAVQITIAGFMHPQEFWALLCGVIYYITIPSMYMLLMIFSVFNMNDVSWGTREAPVLKDDGKDAVDEANNYLPGWLNDPLLIDSELGEVSLMEQRFWKDLIKQYLKPLELSREQKQAMADGLKELRNMIAFAFVMVNAIFVLIVFLLQLKKEFLHLEWPIDPTDFVSFDRDNLMVGIYRQYKELDPIGLCFVIFFGLILIIQFLAMFFHRFATLCQLLATTQVDWFRTGGQFTDEDAATELKGSAVSIARKLQRPKRLFDDDEDGDPHYDEVLMDSLEGEHRESMVRRQTIFRLHETRDKQHSDYSNLVFNFERRFFGDDELNLKNLALNRKSVKLLQERRSAAKVNAAATPEGTPTPKAGKRPPVVPMAKKVSFTASNRNNMALYDNGGYEHTEF
;
A
#
# COMPACT_ATOMS: atom_id res chain seq x y z
N MET A 1 -10.89 83.46 -0.80
CA MET A 1 -9.45 83.49 -1.11
C MET A 1 -8.70 82.76 -0.01
N SER A 2 -7.72 81.95 -0.41
CA SER A 2 -6.59 81.39 0.37
C SER A 2 -6.94 80.56 1.62
N GLY A 3 -6.44 79.35 1.80
CA GLY A 3 -5.41 78.62 1.06
C GLY A 3 -5.37 77.21 1.63
N GLY A 4 -5.08 76.25 0.76
CA GLY A 4 -4.69 74.93 1.22
C GLY A 4 -3.27 74.97 1.76
N ASP A 5 -3.06 74.29 2.87
CA ASP A 5 -1.81 73.62 3.16
C ASP A 5 -2.17 72.17 3.51
N TYR A 6 -1.92 71.30 2.54
CA TYR A 6 -1.97 69.85 2.67
C TYR A 6 -0.74 69.42 3.45
N ASP A 7 -0.81 69.46 4.78
CA ASP A 7 0.22 68.85 5.61
C ASP A 7 -0.03 67.34 5.71
N SER A 8 0.90 66.61 5.07
CA SER A 8 1.08 65.17 5.08
C SER A 8 1.11 64.61 6.51
N GLY A 9 -0.02 64.06 6.95
CA GLY A 9 -0.18 63.37 8.22
C GLY A 9 0.42 61.96 8.20
N ASP A 10 1.75 61.88 8.20
CA ASP A 10 2.56 60.65 8.29
C ASP A 10 2.58 60.06 9.74
N TYR A 11 1.46 60.15 10.47
CA TYR A 11 1.41 59.85 11.91
C TYR A 11 0.65 58.58 12.32
N PHE A 12 0.29 57.68 11.40
CA PHE A 12 -0.45 56.46 11.75
C PHE A 12 0.37 55.16 11.91
N MET A 13 1.69 55.16 11.70
CA MET A 13 2.51 53.92 11.76
C MET A 13 3.36 53.73 13.04
N ARG A 14 3.22 54.58 14.07
CA ARG A 14 3.81 54.33 15.40
C ARG A 14 2.79 54.36 16.54
N SER A 15 1.74 53.54 16.46
CA SER A 15 1.03 53.14 17.68
C SER A 15 0.29 51.79 17.57
N ARG A 16 0.98 50.72 17.15
CA ARG A 16 0.60 49.42 17.72
C ARG A 16 1.11 49.43 19.16
N LYS A 17 0.32 50.07 20.05
CA LYS A 17 0.53 50.09 21.50
C LYS A 17 0.97 48.68 21.89
N GLN A 18 2.15 48.57 22.48
CA GLN A 18 2.54 47.44 23.31
C GLN A 18 1.37 47.26 24.27
N ARG A 19 0.48 46.30 23.99
CA ARG A 19 -0.54 45.88 24.94
C ARG A 19 0.18 45.66 26.25
N ASP A 20 -0.31 46.31 27.30
CA ASP A 20 0.27 46.36 28.64
C ASP A 20 0.90 45.00 28.95
N LYS A 21 2.23 44.97 28.89
CA LYS A 21 2.97 43.77 29.30
C LYS A 21 2.64 43.62 30.78
N PRO A 22 2.03 42.51 31.22
CA PRO A 22 1.75 42.34 32.64
C PRO A 22 3.05 42.54 33.43
N SER A 23 2.92 43.18 34.59
CA SER A 23 4.03 43.39 35.50
C SER A 23 4.74 42.07 35.77
N LEU A 24 6.08 42.08 35.88
CA LEU A 24 6.92 40.86 35.93
C LEU A 24 6.43 39.79 36.93
N TRP A 25 5.80 40.18 38.03
CA TRP A 25 5.29 39.26 39.05
C TRP A 25 4.07 38.43 38.59
N ASP A 26 3.34 38.89 37.56
CA ASP A 26 2.14 38.26 36.99
C ASP A 26 2.45 37.58 35.62
N SER A 27 3.72 37.20 35.41
CA SER A 27 4.17 36.51 34.20
C SER A 27 3.81 35.02 34.17
N PHE A 28 3.26 34.49 35.28
CA PHE A 28 2.85 33.09 35.41
C PHE A 28 1.55 32.85 34.66
N GLN A 29 1.61 32.76 33.33
CA GLN A 29 0.51 32.27 32.54
C GLN A 29 0.54 30.75 32.55
N ASP A 30 -0.58 30.12 32.89
CA ASP A 30 -0.84 28.71 32.61
C ASP A 30 -1.40 28.67 31.18
N PRO A 31 -0.57 28.46 30.12
CA PRO A 31 -1.09 28.42 28.77
C PRO A 31 -2.14 27.31 28.69
N PRO A 32 -3.28 27.52 28.01
CA PRO A 32 -4.30 26.50 27.90
C PRO A 32 -3.65 25.20 27.42
N SER A 33 -4.04 24.09 28.06
CA SER A 33 -3.56 22.76 27.67
C SER A 33 -3.69 22.63 26.16
N LYS A 34 -2.59 22.28 25.49
CA LYS A 34 -2.58 22.08 24.04
C LYS A 34 -3.76 21.19 23.69
N LYS A 35 -4.72 21.68 22.90
CA LYS A 35 -5.66 20.79 22.22
C LYS A 35 -4.77 19.94 21.31
N THR A 36 -4.41 18.74 21.76
CA THR A 36 -3.72 17.78 20.91
C THR A 36 -4.63 17.55 19.71
N SER A 37 -4.21 17.97 18.52
CA SER A 37 -4.94 17.61 17.30
C SER A 37 -4.98 16.08 17.23
N GLY A 38 -6.03 15.51 16.61
CA GLY A 38 -6.21 14.05 16.58
C GLY A 38 -4.97 13.32 16.03
N SER A 39 -4.27 13.95 15.08
CA SER A 39 -3.05 13.41 14.50
C SER A 39 -1.80 13.51 15.39
N ASP A 40 -1.76 14.41 16.38
CA ASP A 40 -0.63 14.61 17.31
C ASP A 40 -0.57 13.57 18.44
N ALA A 41 -1.50 12.60 18.48
CA ALA A 41 -1.47 11.49 19.43
C ALA A 41 -0.10 10.80 19.45
N ASP A 42 0.40 10.42 20.64
CA ASP A 42 1.77 9.96 20.87
C ASP A 42 2.15 8.70 20.06
N TRP A 43 2.62 8.90 18.83
CA TRP A 43 3.09 7.84 17.93
C TRP A 43 4.31 7.07 18.46
N LYS A 44 4.99 7.58 19.50
CA LYS A 44 6.23 6.98 20.05
C LYS A 44 6.03 5.55 20.53
N LYS A 45 4.94 5.28 21.29
CA LYS A 45 4.64 3.92 21.79
C LYS A 45 4.39 2.95 20.64
N LEU A 46 3.55 3.35 19.69
CA LEU A 46 3.24 2.54 18.50
C LEU A 46 4.48 2.30 17.64
N GLN A 47 5.32 3.33 17.42
CA GLN A 47 6.58 3.19 16.68
C GLN A 47 7.55 2.23 17.37
N PHE A 48 7.69 2.30 18.69
CA PHE A 48 8.51 1.36 19.44
C PHE A 48 8.00 -0.08 19.27
N CYS A 49 6.70 -0.32 19.44
CA CYS A 49 6.09 -1.64 19.22
C CYS A 49 6.29 -2.12 17.77
N LEU A 50 6.12 -1.26 16.77
CA LEU A 50 6.33 -1.60 15.36
C LEU A 50 7.79 -1.91 15.04
N LYS A 51 8.75 -1.20 15.67
CA LYS A 51 10.18 -1.50 15.52
C LYS A 51 10.52 -2.84 16.14
N LEU A 52 10.08 -3.11 17.37
CA LEU A 52 10.26 -4.41 18.03
C LEU A 52 9.63 -5.55 17.21
N PHE A 53 8.40 -5.34 16.72
CA PHE A 53 7.71 -6.31 15.88
C PHE A 53 8.45 -6.56 14.55
N LYS A 54 8.95 -5.50 13.90
CA LYS A 54 9.82 -5.65 12.73
C LYS A 54 11.09 -6.41 13.10
N ILE A 55 11.67 -6.17 14.28
CA ILE A 55 12.87 -6.89 14.72
C ILE A 55 12.62 -8.40 14.80
N CYS A 56 11.58 -8.80 15.52
CA CYS A 56 11.15 -10.19 15.61
C CYS A 56 10.87 -10.79 14.24
N THR A 57 10.31 -10.00 13.31
CA THR A 57 10.03 -10.43 11.94
C THR A 57 11.30 -10.78 11.16
N TYR A 58 12.41 -10.04 11.30
CA TYR A 58 13.66 -10.41 10.60
C TYR A 58 14.16 -11.79 11.03
N LEU A 59 14.22 -12.04 12.34
CA LEU A 59 14.73 -13.29 12.90
C LEU A 59 13.82 -14.46 12.56
N LEU A 60 12.51 -14.26 12.71
CA LEU A 60 11.52 -15.29 12.41
C LEU A 60 11.54 -15.66 10.92
N VAL A 61 11.53 -14.67 10.02
CA VAL A 61 11.54 -14.93 8.58
C VAL A 61 12.87 -15.57 8.15
N PHE A 62 14.00 -15.12 8.71
CA PHE A 62 15.30 -15.74 8.46
C PHE A 62 15.33 -17.21 8.85
N ALA A 63 14.92 -17.52 10.09
CA ALA A 63 14.93 -18.88 10.62
C ALA A 63 13.97 -19.79 9.83
N VAL A 64 12.78 -19.31 9.50
CA VAL A 64 11.78 -20.08 8.75
C VAL A 64 12.28 -20.34 7.33
N VAL A 65 12.79 -19.34 6.60
CA VAL A 65 13.27 -19.54 5.22
C VAL A 65 14.44 -20.52 5.19
N LEU A 66 15.42 -20.39 6.09
CA LEU A 66 16.55 -21.31 6.14
C LEU A 66 16.10 -22.74 6.48
N ALA A 67 15.34 -22.91 7.57
CA ALA A 67 14.91 -24.23 8.05
C ALA A 67 14.02 -24.93 7.03
N THR A 68 13.03 -24.23 6.46
CA THR A 68 12.09 -24.82 5.50
C THR A 68 12.77 -25.13 4.16
N SER A 69 13.74 -24.31 3.72
CA SER A 69 14.49 -24.60 2.51
C SER A 69 15.36 -25.84 2.65
N VAL A 70 16.12 -25.94 3.75
CA VAL A 70 16.97 -27.11 4.05
C VAL A 70 16.12 -28.36 4.20
N PHE A 71 15.00 -28.27 4.91
CA PHE A 71 14.11 -29.40 5.14
C PHE A 71 13.42 -29.87 3.86
N ALA A 72 12.98 -28.95 2.98
CA ALA A 72 12.40 -29.30 1.68
C ALA A 72 13.40 -30.06 0.79
N ASN A 73 14.67 -29.60 0.75
CA ASN A 73 15.72 -30.26 -0.02
C ASN A 73 16.10 -31.63 0.58
N LEU A 74 16.21 -31.72 1.91
CA LEU A 74 16.45 -32.99 2.61
C LEU A 74 15.38 -34.03 2.27
N ILE A 75 14.10 -33.66 2.36
CA ILE A 75 13.00 -34.59 2.05
C ILE A 75 12.95 -34.91 0.56
N TYR A 76 13.22 -33.96 -0.33
CA TYR A 76 13.30 -34.22 -1.76
C TYR A 76 14.36 -35.28 -2.08
N LEU A 77 15.59 -35.10 -1.58
CA LEU A 77 16.68 -36.06 -1.77
C LEU A 77 16.35 -37.43 -1.16
N TYR A 78 15.68 -37.43 0.00
CA TYR A 78 15.19 -38.63 0.65
C TYR A 78 14.14 -39.39 -0.18
N MET A 79 13.16 -38.68 -0.74
CA MET A 79 12.13 -39.29 -1.60
C MET A 79 12.75 -39.82 -2.89
N ALA A 80 13.63 -39.03 -3.55
CA ALA A 80 14.32 -39.43 -4.77
C ALA A 80 15.20 -40.68 -4.55
N GLY A 81 15.99 -40.70 -3.47
CA GLY A 81 16.88 -41.83 -3.16
C GLY A 81 16.15 -43.17 -2.93
N ASN A 82 14.88 -43.14 -2.51
CA ASN A 82 14.10 -44.35 -2.27
C ASN A 82 13.27 -44.82 -3.50
N THR A 83 13.46 -44.21 -4.68
CA THR A 83 12.81 -44.66 -5.94
C THR A 83 13.60 -45.70 -6.73
N GLY A 84 14.86 -46.00 -6.39
CA GLY A 84 15.70 -46.87 -7.23
C GLY A 84 15.22 -48.33 -7.27
N GLY A 85 15.17 -48.90 -8.49
CA GLY A 85 14.72 -50.29 -8.74
C GLY A 85 15.61 -51.37 -8.12
N THR A 86 16.92 -51.14 -8.03
CA THR A 86 17.92 -52.01 -7.35
C THR A 86 18.36 -51.40 -6.01
N GLY A 87 17.41 -50.94 -5.20
CA GLY A 87 17.69 -50.23 -3.95
C GLY A 87 18.73 -50.95 -3.06
N PRO A 88 19.62 -50.22 -2.38
CA PRO A 88 20.65 -50.80 -1.53
C PRO A 88 19.99 -51.68 -0.46
N ARG A 89 20.59 -52.83 -0.16
CA ARG A 89 20.17 -53.65 0.98
C ARG A 89 20.45 -52.86 2.25
N VAL A 90 19.39 -52.46 2.96
CA VAL A 90 19.51 -51.60 4.16
C VAL A 90 19.54 -52.47 5.40
N GLN A 91 20.57 -52.31 6.22
CA GLN A 91 20.63 -52.98 7.52
C GLN A 91 19.54 -52.43 8.47
N VAL A 92 18.70 -53.32 8.99
CA VAL A 92 17.60 -52.97 9.90
C VAL A 92 18.09 -52.86 11.35
N CYS A 93 17.54 -51.90 12.10
CA CYS A 93 17.87 -51.70 13.52
C CYS A 93 17.62 -52.97 14.36
N SER A 94 18.57 -53.30 15.24
CA SER A 94 18.54 -54.49 16.11
C SER A 94 17.53 -54.44 17.27
N LYS A 95 16.84 -53.32 17.49
CA LYS A 95 15.84 -53.18 18.58
C LYS A 95 14.56 -53.99 18.37
N TYR A 96 14.26 -54.47 17.16
CA TYR A 96 13.08 -55.31 16.98
C TYR A 96 13.23 -56.61 17.78
N PRO A 97 12.21 -57.02 18.56
CA PRO A 97 12.28 -58.23 19.40
C PRO A 97 12.57 -59.51 18.61
N VAL A 98 12.32 -59.49 17.29
CA VAL A 98 12.54 -60.60 16.35
C VAL A 98 14.03 -60.79 15.98
N LEU A 99 14.91 -59.80 16.24
CA LEU A 99 16.27 -59.71 15.67
C LEU A 99 17.43 -59.97 16.65
N ARG A 100 17.22 -60.65 17.79
CA ARG A 100 18.27 -60.82 18.83
C ARG A 100 19.57 -61.52 18.38
N HIS A 101 19.63 -62.20 17.24
CA HIS A 101 20.77 -63.07 16.87
C HIS A 101 21.29 -62.93 15.43
N GLY A 102 21.13 -61.78 14.76
CA GLY A 102 21.76 -61.61 13.44
C GLY A 102 21.49 -60.25 12.78
N GLN A 103 22.40 -59.83 11.90
CA GLN A 103 22.22 -58.65 11.06
C GLN A 103 21.26 -59.00 9.91
N VAL A 104 20.22 -58.19 9.76
CA VAL A 104 19.15 -58.42 8.76
C VAL A 104 19.03 -57.22 7.86
N GLU A 105 18.95 -57.48 6.56
CA GLU A 105 18.87 -56.50 5.50
C GLU A 105 17.44 -56.45 4.94
N ALA A 106 16.84 -55.26 4.86
CA ALA A 106 15.57 -55.04 4.19
C ALA A 106 15.77 -54.94 2.67
N VAL A 107 14.91 -55.60 1.91
CA VAL A 107 14.82 -55.46 0.45
C VAL A 107 13.69 -54.48 0.15
N ALA A 108 13.97 -53.47 -0.69
CA ALA A 108 12.98 -52.51 -1.12
C ALA A 108 11.81 -53.22 -1.84
N SER A 109 10.58 -52.95 -1.40
CA SER A 109 9.37 -53.49 -2.03
C SER A 109 9.02 -52.67 -3.28
N GLU A 110 8.60 -53.34 -4.36
CA GLU A 110 8.07 -52.68 -5.56
C GLU A 110 6.90 -51.73 -5.23
N LEU A 111 6.08 -52.09 -4.23
CA LEU A 111 4.97 -51.24 -3.77
C LEU A 111 5.44 -49.93 -3.13
N ASP A 112 6.54 -49.97 -2.36
CA ASP A 112 7.12 -48.76 -1.75
C ASP A 112 7.73 -47.85 -2.82
N GLN A 113 8.42 -48.42 -3.81
CA GLN A 113 8.99 -47.66 -4.93
C GLN A 113 7.89 -46.91 -5.70
N ILE A 114 6.80 -47.60 -6.05
CA ILE A 114 5.62 -46.98 -6.69
C ILE A 114 5.04 -45.87 -5.82
N ALA A 115 4.99 -46.05 -4.50
CA ALA A 115 4.52 -45.01 -3.57
C ALA A 115 5.41 -43.76 -3.60
N TRP A 116 6.75 -43.92 -3.61
CA TRP A 116 7.70 -42.80 -3.68
C TRP A 116 7.66 -42.06 -5.03
N VAL A 117 7.48 -42.79 -6.14
CA VAL A 117 7.27 -42.18 -7.46
C VAL A 117 6.03 -41.30 -7.45
N TRP A 118 4.91 -41.80 -6.94
CA TRP A 118 3.68 -40.99 -6.79
C TRP A 118 3.87 -39.81 -5.82
N ALA A 119 4.61 -39.99 -4.72
CA ALA A 119 4.92 -38.90 -3.81
C ALA A 119 5.71 -37.76 -4.49
N LEU A 120 6.72 -38.08 -5.31
CA LEU A 120 7.47 -37.08 -6.07
C LEU A 120 6.60 -36.38 -7.13
N ILE A 121 5.72 -37.13 -7.80
CA ILE A 121 4.74 -36.57 -8.74
C ILE A 121 3.81 -35.59 -8.01
N PHE A 122 3.28 -35.95 -6.84
CA PHE A 122 2.42 -35.06 -6.06
C PHE A 122 3.17 -33.85 -5.49
N ALA A 123 4.43 -34.03 -5.07
CA ALA A 123 5.29 -32.93 -4.60
C ALA A 123 5.56 -31.90 -5.71
N PHE A 124 5.81 -32.37 -6.95
CA PHE A 124 5.92 -31.51 -8.13
C PHE A 124 4.57 -30.87 -8.52
N ALA A 125 3.47 -31.63 -8.45
CA ALA A 125 2.15 -31.18 -8.85
C ALA A 125 1.53 -30.12 -7.92
N ALA A 126 1.87 -30.12 -6.63
CA ALA A 126 1.31 -29.19 -5.65
C ALA A 126 1.49 -27.69 -6.04
N PRO A 127 2.70 -27.17 -6.32
CA PRO A 127 2.86 -25.78 -6.76
C PRO A 127 2.25 -25.51 -8.14
N GLU A 128 2.21 -26.49 -9.05
CA GLU A 128 1.58 -26.34 -10.37
C GLU A 128 0.04 -26.28 -10.25
N LEU A 129 -0.56 -27.02 -9.32
CA LEU A 129 -1.98 -26.92 -8.98
C LEU A 129 -2.30 -25.52 -8.39
N LEU A 130 -1.47 -25.02 -7.48
CA LEU A 130 -1.63 -23.65 -6.97
C LEU A 130 -1.45 -22.59 -8.07
N THR A 131 -0.58 -22.87 -9.04
CA THR A 131 -0.40 -22.03 -10.23
C THR A 131 -1.64 -22.04 -11.10
N PHE A 132 -2.21 -23.21 -11.35
CA PHE A 132 -3.47 -23.37 -12.09
C PHE A 132 -4.63 -22.66 -11.39
N LEU A 133 -4.82 -22.86 -10.08
CA LEU A 133 -5.90 -22.20 -9.33
C LEU A 133 -5.74 -20.67 -9.33
N ARG A 134 -4.51 -20.17 -9.20
CA ARG A 134 -4.23 -18.73 -9.29
C ARG A 134 -4.46 -18.20 -10.71
N ALA A 135 -4.02 -18.92 -11.74
CA ALA A 135 -4.25 -18.59 -13.13
C ALA A 135 -5.76 -18.57 -13.45
N LEU A 136 -6.50 -19.59 -13.00
CA LEU A 136 -7.95 -19.66 -13.11
C LEU A 136 -8.61 -18.46 -12.43
N ARG A 137 -8.25 -18.16 -11.18
CA ARG A 137 -8.75 -16.95 -10.49
C ARG A 137 -8.45 -15.69 -11.29
N ILE A 138 -7.22 -15.50 -11.75
CA ILE A 138 -6.86 -14.28 -12.48
C ILE A 138 -7.62 -14.21 -13.80
N CYS A 139 -7.72 -15.30 -14.57
CA CYS A 139 -8.50 -15.33 -15.80
C CYS A 139 -10.01 -15.10 -15.59
N MET A 140 -10.55 -15.48 -14.43
CA MET A 140 -11.97 -15.27 -14.07
C MET A 140 -12.24 -13.86 -13.52
N PHE A 141 -11.32 -13.28 -12.75
CA PHE A 141 -11.49 -12.00 -12.05
C PHE A 141 -10.73 -10.83 -12.70
N LYS A 142 -9.86 -11.07 -13.68
CA LYS A 142 -9.13 -10.05 -14.41
C LYS A 142 -9.13 -10.41 -15.89
N ARG A 143 -9.26 -9.39 -16.73
CA ARG A 143 -9.15 -9.58 -18.18
C ARG A 143 -7.70 -9.40 -18.59
N GLU A 144 -7.07 -10.52 -18.94
CA GLU A 144 -5.71 -10.55 -19.45
C GLU A 144 -5.73 -10.66 -20.99
N GLN A 145 -4.76 -10.05 -21.68
CA GLN A 145 -4.65 -10.23 -23.13
C GLN A 145 -4.29 -11.69 -23.46
N ARG A 146 -4.95 -12.25 -24.48
CA ARG A 146 -4.60 -13.60 -24.95
C ARG A 146 -3.19 -13.57 -25.55
N PRO A 147 -2.32 -14.53 -25.19
CA PRO A 147 -0.97 -14.62 -25.75
C PRO A 147 -1.03 -14.91 -27.24
N SER A 148 -0.01 -14.47 -27.98
CA SER A 148 0.17 -14.92 -29.37
C SER A 148 0.51 -16.42 -29.41
N GLY A 149 0.19 -17.12 -30.52
CA GLY A 149 0.51 -18.55 -30.64
C GLY A 149 2.00 -18.85 -30.53
N LEU A 150 2.85 -17.92 -30.99
CA LEU A 150 4.30 -18.02 -30.90
C LEU A 150 4.79 -17.86 -29.44
N GLU A 151 4.24 -16.91 -28.69
CA GLU A 151 4.50 -16.77 -27.25
C GLU A 151 4.18 -18.06 -26.48
N VAL A 152 2.99 -18.62 -26.72
CA VAL A 152 2.59 -19.88 -26.09
C VAL A 152 3.58 -20.99 -26.44
N GLY A 153 3.93 -21.13 -27.73
CA GLY A 153 4.86 -22.16 -28.20
C GLY A 153 6.27 -22.06 -27.61
N LEU A 154 6.84 -20.84 -27.49
CA LEU A 154 8.18 -20.67 -26.92
C LEU A 154 8.20 -20.87 -25.41
N VAL A 155 7.22 -20.31 -24.69
CA VAL A 155 7.13 -20.49 -23.23
C VAL A 155 6.88 -21.96 -22.88
N THR A 156 6.00 -22.65 -23.61
CA THR A 156 5.76 -24.08 -23.38
C THR A 156 7.02 -24.90 -23.67
N LEU A 157 7.77 -24.60 -24.74
CA LEU A 157 9.01 -25.30 -25.08
C LEU A 157 10.04 -25.22 -23.93
N PHE A 158 10.41 -24.03 -23.47
CA PHE A 158 11.44 -23.88 -22.42
C PHE A 158 11.00 -24.46 -21.07
N GLU A 159 9.71 -24.33 -20.73
CA GLU A 159 9.17 -24.89 -19.50
C GLU A 159 9.08 -26.42 -19.55
N LEU A 160 8.80 -27.01 -20.72
CA LEU A 160 8.84 -28.46 -20.89
C LEU A 160 10.27 -29.01 -20.85
N LEU A 161 11.25 -28.30 -21.43
CA LEU A 161 12.67 -28.67 -21.31
C LEU A 161 13.09 -28.73 -19.84
N HIS A 162 12.69 -27.74 -19.03
CA HIS A 162 12.92 -27.78 -17.59
C HIS A 162 12.28 -28.99 -16.91
N VAL A 163 11.03 -29.32 -17.23
CA VAL A 163 10.34 -30.47 -16.65
C VAL A 163 11.01 -31.79 -17.01
N VAL A 164 11.41 -31.96 -18.27
CA VAL A 164 12.14 -33.15 -18.74
C VAL A 164 13.49 -33.26 -18.01
N GLY A 165 14.24 -32.15 -17.90
CA GLY A 165 15.49 -32.13 -17.15
C GLY A 165 15.32 -32.49 -15.68
N LEU A 166 14.27 -31.97 -15.02
CA LEU A 166 13.96 -32.26 -13.63
C LEU A 166 13.53 -33.72 -13.41
N ALA A 167 12.77 -34.28 -14.35
CA ALA A 167 12.37 -35.69 -14.30
C ALA A 167 13.59 -36.62 -14.46
N LEU A 168 14.50 -36.32 -15.40
CA LEU A 168 15.77 -37.04 -15.55
C LEU A 168 16.60 -36.95 -14.26
N LEU A 169 16.80 -35.76 -13.70
CA LEU A 169 17.53 -35.62 -12.44
C LEU A 169 16.88 -36.44 -11.31
N THR A 170 15.55 -36.39 -11.18
CA THR A 170 14.81 -36.98 -10.06
C THR A 170 14.73 -38.51 -10.12
N PHE A 171 14.48 -39.08 -11.30
CA PHE A 171 14.19 -40.51 -11.45
C PHE A 171 15.37 -41.34 -11.99
N THR A 172 16.41 -40.73 -12.59
CA THR A 172 17.58 -41.49 -13.07
C THR A 172 18.86 -41.14 -12.31
N VAL A 173 19.18 -39.86 -12.16
CA VAL A 173 20.48 -39.45 -11.60
C VAL A 173 20.50 -39.52 -10.07
N LEU A 174 19.53 -38.90 -9.39
CA LEU A 174 19.49 -38.87 -7.92
C LEU A 174 19.37 -40.26 -7.25
N PRO A 175 18.58 -41.22 -7.78
CA PRO A 175 18.48 -42.55 -7.17
C PRO A 175 19.79 -43.36 -7.28
N ALA A 176 20.64 -43.04 -8.26
CA ALA A 176 21.95 -43.66 -8.46
C ALA A 176 23.08 -42.99 -7.66
N LEU A 177 22.82 -41.84 -7.03
CA LEU A 177 23.81 -41.05 -6.31
C LEU A 177 23.63 -41.13 -4.80
N ASP A 178 24.73 -40.91 -4.06
CA ASP A 178 24.66 -40.68 -2.62
C ASP A 178 23.94 -39.36 -2.32
N VAL A 179 23.25 -39.31 -1.18
CA VAL A 179 22.45 -38.13 -0.80
C VAL A 179 23.34 -36.88 -0.68
N THR A 180 24.61 -37.03 -0.29
CA THR A 180 25.60 -35.94 -0.24
C THR A 180 25.93 -35.41 -1.65
N ARG A 181 26.18 -36.30 -2.63
CA ARG A 181 26.43 -35.90 -4.02
C ARG A 181 25.19 -35.25 -4.63
N GLY A 182 24.00 -35.79 -4.35
CA GLY A 182 22.73 -35.20 -4.75
C GLY A 182 22.52 -33.78 -4.19
N ALA A 183 22.85 -33.53 -2.93
CA ALA A 183 22.76 -32.20 -2.33
C ALA A 183 23.71 -31.19 -3.00
N ILE A 184 24.93 -31.63 -3.35
CA ILE A 184 25.92 -30.80 -4.03
C ILE A 184 25.46 -30.41 -5.45
N LEU A 185 24.80 -31.33 -6.17
CA LEU A 185 24.27 -31.04 -7.51
C LEU A 185 23.30 -29.87 -7.55
N GLY A 186 22.57 -29.61 -6.46
CA GLY A 186 21.68 -28.45 -6.35
C GLY A 186 22.39 -27.12 -6.61
N CYS A 187 23.70 -27.04 -6.36
CA CYS A 187 24.49 -25.84 -6.61
C CYS A 187 24.85 -25.61 -8.09
N CYS A 188 24.67 -26.63 -8.94
CA CYS A 188 25.17 -26.68 -10.31
C CYS A 188 24.08 -26.46 -11.37
N VAL A 189 22.90 -26.02 -10.92
CA VAL A 189 21.67 -25.91 -11.73
C VAL A 189 21.59 -24.55 -12.48
N CYS A 190 22.52 -23.62 -12.26
CA CYS A 190 22.44 -22.25 -12.78
C CYS A 190 23.32 -21.96 -14.01
N PHE A 191 23.67 -22.97 -14.81
CA PHE A 191 24.57 -22.81 -15.96
C PHE A 191 24.06 -21.84 -17.04
N VAL A 192 22.85 -22.04 -17.59
CA VAL A 192 22.27 -21.11 -18.60
C VAL A 192 22.09 -19.68 -18.04
N PRO A 193 21.57 -19.48 -16.82
CA PRO A 193 21.57 -18.17 -16.17
C PRO A 193 22.96 -17.50 -16.10
N ALA A 194 24.00 -18.24 -15.70
CA ALA A 194 25.36 -17.72 -15.64
C ALA A 194 25.90 -17.34 -17.03
N LEU A 195 25.61 -18.15 -18.05
CA LEU A 195 25.98 -17.89 -19.44
C LEU A 195 25.28 -16.62 -19.97
N LEU A 196 23.98 -16.48 -19.73
CA LEU A 196 23.21 -15.30 -20.17
C LEU A 196 23.64 -14.03 -19.45
N ASN A 197 23.96 -14.11 -18.16
CA ASN A 197 24.49 -12.98 -17.40
C ASN A 197 25.82 -12.48 -18.00
N LEU A 198 26.69 -13.40 -18.43
CA LEU A 198 27.95 -13.08 -19.11
C LEU A 198 27.71 -12.43 -20.48
N LEU A 199 26.80 -12.98 -21.29
CA LEU A 199 26.55 -12.54 -22.67
C LEU A 199 25.78 -11.21 -22.77
N THR A 200 24.76 -11.03 -21.94
CA THR A 200 23.84 -9.88 -22.05
C THR A 200 24.28 -8.64 -21.28
N GLY A 201 25.32 -8.78 -20.45
CA GLY A 201 25.89 -7.64 -19.74
C GLY A 201 24.91 -6.99 -18.76
N THR A 202 24.14 -7.79 -18.02
CA THR A 202 23.45 -7.34 -16.79
C THR A 202 24.48 -7.00 -15.71
N ARG A 203 25.37 -6.06 -16.01
CA ARG A 203 26.44 -5.61 -15.12
C ARG A 203 25.78 -4.90 -13.96
N VAL A 204 25.85 -5.50 -12.77
CA VAL A 204 25.80 -4.73 -11.53
C VAL A 204 26.77 -3.57 -11.73
N ARG A 205 26.28 -2.33 -11.72
CA ARG A 205 27.03 -1.11 -12.10
C ARG A 205 28.17 -0.83 -11.11
N TRP A 206 29.26 -1.57 -11.19
CA TRP A 206 30.52 -1.23 -10.53
C TRP A 206 31.34 -0.38 -11.50
N ARG A 207 31.04 0.92 -11.59
CA ARG A 207 31.68 1.88 -12.52
C ARG A 207 33.22 1.84 -12.51
N SER A 208 33.86 1.35 -11.45
CA SER A 208 35.31 1.31 -11.29
C SER A 208 35.96 -0.08 -11.51
N ALA A 209 35.19 -1.15 -11.77
CA ALA A 209 35.73 -2.52 -11.72
C ALA A 209 35.17 -3.46 -12.80
N ASP A 210 34.80 -2.95 -13.97
CA ASP A 210 34.20 -3.73 -15.06
C ASP A 210 35.02 -4.97 -15.48
N SER A 211 36.36 -4.87 -15.50
CA SER A 211 37.24 -6.00 -15.87
C SER A 211 37.26 -7.12 -14.83
N LEU A 212 37.27 -6.77 -13.54
CA LEU A 212 37.21 -7.75 -12.45
C LEU A 212 35.86 -8.46 -12.39
N VAL A 213 34.76 -7.72 -12.59
CA VAL A 213 33.41 -8.29 -12.65
C VAL A 213 33.28 -9.27 -13.82
N LEU A 214 33.86 -8.94 -14.98
CA LEU A 214 33.92 -9.84 -16.12
C LEU A 214 34.72 -11.10 -15.81
N GLY A 215 35.92 -10.96 -15.23
CA GLY A 215 36.77 -12.09 -14.86
C GLY A 215 36.10 -13.05 -13.88
N LEU A 216 35.44 -12.52 -12.84
CA LEU A 216 34.70 -13.32 -11.85
C LEU A 216 33.49 -14.04 -12.48
N SER A 217 32.83 -13.42 -13.45
CA SER A 217 31.71 -14.04 -14.16
C SER A 217 32.15 -15.19 -15.06
N ILE A 218 33.31 -15.08 -15.71
CA ILE A 218 33.93 -16.17 -16.46
C ILE A 218 34.31 -17.32 -15.52
N LEU A 219 34.92 -17.02 -14.38
CA LEU A 219 35.27 -18.04 -13.37
C LEU A 219 34.04 -18.76 -12.83
N ALA A 220 32.94 -18.05 -12.58
CA ALA A 220 31.69 -18.66 -12.13
C ALA A 220 31.11 -19.61 -13.20
N LEU A 221 31.14 -19.22 -14.48
CA LEU A 221 30.69 -20.07 -15.58
C LEU A 221 31.54 -21.33 -15.72
N VAL A 222 32.87 -21.20 -15.64
CA VAL A 222 33.81 -22.34 -15.69
C VAL A 222 33.60 -23.27 -14.50
N ALA A 223 33.41 -22.73 -13.29
CA ALA A 223 33.13 -23.53 -12.11
C ALA A 223 31.84 -24.33 -12.26
N GLN A 224 30.76 -23.73 -12.76
CA GLN A 224 29.49 -24.43 -13.03
C GLN A 224 29.65 -25.50 -14.13
N GLY A 225 30.40 -25.20 -15.20
CA GLY A 225 30.66 -26.14 -16.29
C GLY A 225 31.59 -27.30 -15.92
N SER A 226 32.41 -27.16 -14.89
CA SER A 226 33.36 -28.20 -14.47
C SER A 226 32.69 -29.52 -14.08
N VAL A 227 31.47 -29.45 -13.54
CA VAL A 227 30.66 -30.62 -13.14
C VAL A 227 30.33 -31.52 -14.33
N PHE A 228 30.13 -30.92 -15.52
CA PHE A 228 29.79 -31.65 -16.74
C PHE A 228 30.95 -32.52 -17.26
N LEU A 229 32.17 -32.28 -16.78
CA LEU A 229 33.36 -33.01 -17.20
C LEU A 229 33.90 -33.89 -16.07
N VAL A 230 34.03 -33.34 -14.85
CA VAL A 230 34.71 -33.99 -13.73
C VAL A 230 33.99 -35.26 -13.28
N TRP A 231 32.68 -35.20 -12.97
CA TRP A 231 31.97 -36.37 -12.45
C TRP A 231 31.70 -37.47 -13.49
N PRO A 232 31.30 -37.15 -14.74
CA PRO A 232 31.24 -38.15 -15.80
C PRO A 232 32.57 -38.86 -16.07
N SER A 233 33.71 -38.19 -15.85
CA SER A 233 35.04 -38.80 -16.02
C SER A 233 35.47 -39.72 -14.86
N LEU A 234 34.87 -39.56 -13.68
CA LEU A 234 35.23 -40.29 -12.46
C LEU A 234 34.32 -41.50 -12.18
N SER A 235 33.20 -41.64 -12.90
CA SER A 235 32.19 -42.67 -12.66
C SER A 235 31.85 -43.42 -13.95
N ASP A 236 31.88 -44.76 -13.89
CA ASP A 236 31.53 -45.63 -15.01
C ASP A 236 30.00 -45.81 -15.20
N SER A 237 29.21 -45.38 -14.23
CA SER A 237 27.74 -45.45 -14.25
C SER A 237 27.15 -44.55 -15.34
N MET A 238 26.36 -45.12 -16.26
CA MET A 238 25.73 -44.40 -17.39
C MET A 238 24.85 -43.24 -16.90
N GLU A 239 24.22 -43.38 -15.73
CA GLU A 239 23.36 -42.38 -15.11
C GLU A 239 24.12 -41.09 -14.77
N VAL A 240 25.37 -41.23 -14.30
CA VAL A 240 26.25 -40.09 -13.99
C VAL A 240 26.90 -39.52 -15.25
N GLN A 241 27.17 -40.33 -16.26
CA GLN A 241 27.69 -39.84 -17.55
C GLN A 241 26.69 -38.92 -18.27
N LEU A 242 25.39 -39.17 -18.10
CA LEU A 242 24.33 -38.35 -18.67
C LEU A 242 24.03 -37.07 -17.88
N LEU A 243 24.71 -36.79 -16.76
CA LEU A 243 24.44 -35.70 -15.82
C LEU A 243 24.43 -34.29 -16.44
N ALA A 244 25.20 -34.04 -17.50
CA ALA A 244 25.24 -32.72 -18.15
C ALA A 244 23.87 -32.34 -18.77
N ILE A 245 23.13 -33.33 -19.30
CA ILE A 245 21.83 -33.12 -19.95
C ILE A 245 20.78 -32.57 -18.96
N PRO A 246 20.46 -33.23 -17.82
CA PRO A 246 19.46 -32.73 -16.88
C PRO A 246 19.83 -31.36 -16.31
N LEU A 247 21.10 -31.12 -15.97
CA LEU A 247 21.53 -29.82 -15.40
C LEU A 247 21.35 -28.67 -16.39
N LEU A 248 21.72 -28.87 -17.66
CA LEU A 248 21.47 -27.90 -18.72
C LEU A 248 19.97 -27.67 -18.93
N LEU A 249 19.19 -28.75 -18.99
CA LEU A 249 17.75 -28.68 -19.21
C LEU A 249 17.00 -27.94 -18.09
N ILE A 250 17.33 -28.21 -16.82
CA ILE A 250 16.69 -27.54 -15.67
C ILE A 250 16.97 -26.04 -15.69
N SER A 251 18.18 -25.64 -16.09
CA SER A 251 18.63 -24.24 -16.10
C SER A 251 17.85 -23.34 -17.07
N PHE A 252 17.16 -23.92 -18.07
CA PHE A 252 16.31 -23.17 -19.00
C PHE A 252 15.07 -22.55 -18.36
N ARG A 253 14.66 -22.88 -17.14
CA ARG A 253 13.45 -22.26 -16.55
C ARG A 253 13.58 -20.75 -16.33
N TRP A 254 14.76 -20.28 -15.92
CA TRP A 254 14.96 -18.90 -15.47
C TRP A 254 15.64 -18.01 -16.51
N TRP A 255 15.79 -18.49 -17.74
CA TRP A 255 16.50 -17.82 -18.82
C TRP A 255 16.00 -16.38 -19.08
N GLU A 256 14.67 -16.17 -19.02
CA GLU A 256 14.00 -14.88 -19.28
C GLU A 256 14.49 -13.75 -18.36
N ASN A 257 14.89 -14.10 -17.13
CA ASN A 257 15.33 -13.13 -16.14
C ASN A 257 16.72 -12.58 -16.45
N PHE A 258 17.58 -13.41 -17.04
CA PHE A 258 18.98 -13.11 -17.34
C PHE A 258 19.20 -12.67 -18.80
N ALA A 259 18.16 -12.70 -19.63
CA ALA A 259 18.23 -12.24 -21.02
C ALA A 259 17.81 -10.75 -21.10
N ASN A 260 18.76 -9.82 -21.18
CA ASN A 260 18.50 -8.38 -21.37
C ASN A 260 19.26 -7.77 -22.56
N THR A 261 18.72 -6.68 -23.12
CA THR A 261 19.39 -5.61 -23.92
C THR A 261 20.33 -5.95 -25.10
N HIS A 262 20.47 -7.20 -25.56
CA HIS A 262 21.24 -7.50 -26.77
C HIS A 262 20.34 -7.56 -28.02
N GLU A 263 20.70 -6.86 -29.10
CA GLU A 263 19.87 -6.67 -30.32
C GLU A 263 19.29 -7.95 -30.91
N ALA A 264 20.05 -9.05 -30.96
CA ALA A 264 19.61 -10.34 -31.52
C ALA A 264 18.60 -11.09 -30.64
N ILE A 265 18.76 -11.01 -29.30
CA ILE A 265 17.89 -11.69 -28.34
C ILE A 265 16.69 -10.79 -28.00
N ALA A 266 16.81 -9.48 -28.17
CA ALA A 266 15.77 -8.49 -27.89
C ALA A 266 14.48 -8.77 -28.66
N TYR A 267 14.51 -9.30 -29.90
CA TYR A 267 13.28 -9.65 -30.63
C TYR A 267 12.52 -10.82 -29.98
N ILE A 268 13.24 -11.89 -29.61
CA ILE A 268 12.69 -13.05 -28.91
C ILE A 268 12.19 -12.65 -27.52
N ILE A 269 12.95 -11.80 -26.81
CA ILE A 269 12.55 -11.26 -25.51
C ILE A 269 11.31 -10.37 -25.68
N ARG A 270 11.26 -9.44 -26.65
CA ARG A 270 10.16 -8.49 -26.84
C ARG A 270 8.85 -9.20 -27.20
N THR A 271 8.93 -10.30 -27.96
CA THR A 271 7.76 -11.14 -28.25
C THR A 271 7.29 -11.93 -27.02
N ILE A 272 8.20 -12.51 -26.23
CA ILE A 272 7.85 -13.36 -25.06
C ILE A 272 7.50 -12.54 -23.80
N ARG A 273 8.11 -11.37 -23.61
CA ARG A 273 8.07 -10.58 -22.37
C ARG A 273 6.81 -9.75 -22.19
N CYS A 274 5.79 -9.96 -23.02
CA CYS A 274 4.41 -9.59 -22.72
C CYS A 274 3.87 -10.42 -21.54
N THR A 275 4.48 -10.24 -20.36
CA THR A 275 4.20 -10.88 -19.07
C THR A 275 2.74 -10.83 -18.65
N ARG A 276 1.96 -9.90 -19.22
CA ARG A 276 0.50 -9.85 -19.10
C ARG A 276 -0.13 -11.21 -19.45
N SER A 277 0.15 -11.78 -20.61
CA SER A 277 -0.51 -13.02 -21.08
C SER A 277 -0.10 -14.30 -20.33
N ARG A 278 0.86 -14.23 -19.40
CA ARG A 278 1.48 -15.41 -18.76
C ARG A 278 0.48 -16.28 -18.01
N TYR A 279 -0.41 -15.71 -17.20
CA TYR A 279 -1.39 -16.52 -16.46
C TYR A 279 -2.31 -17.32 -17.40
N HIS A 280 -2.60 -16.79 -18.58
CA HIS A 280 -3.37 -17.52 -19.59
C HIS A 280 -2.59 -18.73 -20.12
N THR A 281 -1.29 -18.58 -20.39
CA THR A 281 -0.42 -19.70 -20.77
C THR A 281 -0.35 -20.76 -19.68
N TYR A 282 -0.23 -20.38 -18.40
CA TYR A 282 -0.19 -21.33 -17.27
C TYR A 282 -1.51 -22.04 -16.99
N LEU A 283 -2.65 -21.54 -17.50
CA LEU A 283 -3.92 -22.26 -17.43
C LEU A 283 -3.84 -23.63 -18.13
N TYR A 284 -3.12 -23.69 -19.26
CA TYR A 284 -2.90 -24.91 -20.04
C TYR A 284 -1.57 -25.58 -19.71
N LEU A 285 -0.52 -24.78 -19.49
CA LEU A 285 0.84 -25.27 -19.27
C LEU A 285 0.99 -25.96 -17.90
N ALA A 286 0.34 -25.50 -16.83
CA ALA A 286 0.51 -26.13 -15.51
C ALA A 286 0.00 -27.59 -15.49
N PRO A 287 -1.21 -27.92 -15.99
CA PRO A 287 -1.62 -29.31 -16.17
C PRO A 287 -0.68 -30.10 -17.09
N LEU A 288 -0.24 -29.51 -18.20
CA LEU A 288 0.67 -30.16 -19.16
C LEU A 288 2.02 -30.52 -18.51
N LYS A 289 2.58 -29.65 -17.67
CA LYS A 289 3.81 -29.93 -16.92
C LYS A 289 3.66 -31.13 -15.99
N VAL A 290 2.54 -31.22 -15.27
CA VAL A 290 2.27 -32.35 -14.38
C VAL A 290 2.16 -33.65 -15.18
N LEU A 291 1.48 -33.62 -16.33
CA LEU A 291 1.38 -34.78 -17.21
C LEU A 291 2.74 -35.21 -17.78
N VAL A 292 3.57 -34.27 -18.21
CA VAL A 292 4.91 -34.57 -18.76
C VAL A 292 5.85 -35.07 -17.66
N PHE A 293 5.83 -34.47 -16.46
CA PHE A 293 6.64 -34.95 -15.33
C PHE A 293 6.23 -36.37 -14.91
N ALA A 294 4.93 -36.62 -14.76
CA ALA A 294 4.41 -37.94 -14.43
C ALA A 294 4.71 -38.97 -15.52
N GLY A 295 4.47 -38.62 -16.79
CA GLY A 295 4.78 -39.48 -17.93
C GLY A 295 6.26 -39.85 -18.01
N MET A 296 7.16 -38.87 -17.86
CA MET A 296 8.60 -39.12 -17.79
C MET A 296 8.96 -39.98 -16.57
N GLY A 297 8.35 -39.73 -15.40
CA GLY A 297 8.57 -40.55 -14.20
C GLY A 297 8.21 -42.03 -14.41
N PHE A 298 7.07 -42.30 -15.04
CA PHE A 298 6.65 -43.67 -15.36
C PHE A 298 7.57 -44.36 -16.37
N ILE A 299 8.01 -43.63 -17.40
CA ILE A 299 8.92 -44.15 -18.44
C ILE A 299 10.31 -44.46 -17.85
N LEU A 300 10.84 -43.58 -17.01
CA LEU A 300 12.23 -43.68 -16.53
C LEU A 300 12.40 -44.73 -15.42
N HIS A 301 11.36 -44.99 -14.60
CA HIS A 301 11.45 -45.98 -13.51
C HIS A 301 11.27 -47.43 -14.02
N GLY A 302 10.62 -47.66 -15.17
CA GLY A 302 10.69 -48.95 -15.88
C GLY A 302 9.61 -50.01 -15.58
N HIS A 303 8.65 -49.77 -14.67
CA HIS A 303 7.46 -50.64 -14.57
C HIS A 303 6.49 -50.42 -15.73
N GLU A 304 5.65 -51.42 -16.00
CA GLU A 304 4.56 -51.26 -16.96
C GLU A 304 3.61 -50.14 -16.52
N PHE A 305 3.22 -49.28 -17.45
CA PHE A 305 2.36 -48.12 -17.17
C PHE A 305 1.08 -48.48 -16.40
N VAL A 306 0.51 -49.67 -16.67
CA VAL A 306 -0.72 -50.16 -16.03
C VAL A 306 -0.50 -50.47 -14.54
N GLU A 307 0.69 -50.92 -14.15
CA GLU A 307 0.99 -51.29 -12.76
C GLU A 307 0.95 -50.10 -11.81
N TYR A 308 1.38 -48.91 -12.25
CA TYR A 308 1.35 -47.70 -11.40
C TYR A 308 -0.06 -47.32 -10.97
N PHE A 309 -1.05 -47.55 -11.83
CA PHE A 309 -2.47 -47.27 -11.53
C PHE A 309 -3.14 -48.45 -10.82
N GLY A 310 -2.84 -49.69 -11.24
CA GLY A 310 -3.39 -50.90 -10.62
C GLY A 310 -2.95 -51.07 -9.17
N ARG A 311 -1.66 -50.85 -8.88
CA ARG A 311 -1.09 -50.96 -7.53
C ARG A 311 -1.16 -49.66 -6.73
N PHE A 312 -1.76 -48.58 -7.26
CA PHE A 312 -1.83 -47.28 -6.56
C PHE A 312 -2.45 -47.41 -5.17
N ARG A 313 -3.61 -48.07 -5.04
CA ARG A 313 -4.28 -48.19 -3.75
C ARG A 313 -3.50 -49.05 -2.75
N ASP A 314 -2.80 -50.06 -3.25
CA ASP A 314 -2.05 -51.02 -2.42
C ASP A 314 -0.71 -50.43 -1.97
N ALA A 315 -0.07 -49.61 -2.81
CA ALA A 315 1.16 -48.88 -2.49
C ALA A 315 0.99 -47.91 -1.30
N TRP A 316 -0.20 -47.33 -1.12
CA TRP A 316 -0.50 -46.41 0.00
C TRP A 316 -1.07 -47.11 1.24
N ARG A 317 -1.28 -48.43 1.18
CA ARG A 317 -1.74 -49.25 2.31
C ARG A 317 -0.56 -49.92 3.01
N PRO A 318 -0.71 -50.32 4.28
CA PRO A 318 0.31 -51.13 4.93
C PRO A 318 0.44 -52.47 4.17
N HIS A 319 1.59 -52.69 3.55
CA HIS A 319 2.02 -53.94 2.93
C HIS A 319 3.21 -54.55 3.68
N LEU A 320 3.58 -55.78 3.36
CA LEU A 320 4.65 -56.53 4.03
C LEU A 320 5.98 -56.37 3.28
N ILE A 321 7.04 -56.03 4.02
CA ILE A 321 8.41 -55.89 3.52
C ILE A 321 9.19 -57.15 3.86
N THR A 322 9.95 -57.67 2.89
CA THR A 322 10.79 -58.86 3.06
C THR A 322 12.13 -58.49 3.67
N LEU A 323 12.47 -59.16 4.77
CA LEU A 323 13.74 -59.05 5.46
C LEU A 323 14.58 -60.29 5.17
N VAL A 324 15.81 -60.08 4.68
CA VAL A 324 16.77 -61.13 4.36
C VAL A 324 17.87 -61.11 5.43
N GLN A 325 18.07 -62.23 6.11
CA GLN A 325 19.19 -62.36 7.04
C GLN A 325 20.52 -62.36 6.28
N SER A 326 21.43 -61.48 6.67
CA SER A 326 22.81 -61.49 6.19
C SER A 326 23.54 -62.61 6.94
N ASN A 327 24.01 -63.64 6.22
CA ASN A 327 24.77 -64.74 6.80
C ASN A 327 26.16 -64.24 7.24
N GLY A 328 26.22 -63.55 8.36
CA GLY A 328 27.47 -63.15 9.02
C GLY A 328 27.93 -64.19 10.03
N ASP A 329 28.19 -65.42 9.59
CA ASP A 329 29.08 -66.37 10.28
C ASP A 329 29.76 -67.24 9.20
N PRO A 330 31.03 -66.97 8.84
CA PRO A 330 31.78 -67.86 7.94
C PRO A 330 31.93 -69.28 8.53
N ASP A 331 31.86 -69.44 9.86
CA ASP A 331 32.02 -70.72 10.54
C ASP A 331 30.80 -71.65 10.40
N ALA A 332 29.60 -71.11 10.20
CA ALA A 332 28.40 -71.93 9.99
C ALA A 332 28.38 -72.60 8.60
N LEU A 333 28.95 -71.95 7.58
CA LEU A 333 29.03 -72.52 6.23
C LEU A 333 30.06 -73.67 6.17
N LEU A 334 31.17 -73.55 6.90
CA LEU A 334 32.18 -74.60 7.01
C LEU A 334 31.65 -75.82 7.80
N LEU A 335 30.88 -75.60 8.87
CA LEU A 335 30.25 -76.71 9.62
C LEU A 335 29.11 -77.38 8.82
N ALA A 336 28.37 -76.63 7.99
CA ALA A 336 27.31 -77.19 7.15
C ALA A 336 27.84 -78.01 5.96
N GLN A 337 29.03 -77.69 5.45
CA GLN A 337 29.65 -78.46 4.37
C GLN A 337 30.20 -79.84 4.82
N ALA A 338 30.29 -80.10 6.12
CA ALA A 338 30.82 -81.36 6.63
C ALA A 338 29.80 -82.51 6.67
N ASN A 339 28.49 -82.27 6.52
CA ASN A 339 27.47 -83.33 6.60
C ASN A 339 26.62 -83.43 5.31
N VAL A 340 26.93 -84.49 4.56
CA VAL A 340 26.19 -85.01 3.41
C VAL A 340 24.82 -85.53 3.86
N SER A 341 23.73 -84.94 3.34
CA SER A 341 22.59 -85.64 2.67
C SER A 341 21.35 -84.74 2.51
N ILE A 342 21.01 -84.45 1.24
CA ILE A 342 19.65 -84.42 0.65
C ILE A 342 18.64 -83.36 1.17
N THR A 343 18.49 -82.33 0.33
CA THR A 343 17.26 -81.59 -0.03
C THR A 343 16.46 -80.89 1.07
N ALA A 344 16.95 -79.72 1.50
CA ALA A 344 16.14 -78.52 1.58
C ALA A 344 17.04 -77.34 1.22
N PRO A 345 16.64 -76.41 0.34
CA PRO A 345 17.38 -75.14 0.21
C PRO A 345 17.47 -74.54 1.61
N PRO A 346 18.60 -73.89 1.99
CA PRO A 346 18.71 -73.26 3.30
C PRO A 346 17.47 -72.39 3.47
N ARG A 347 16.63 -72.69 4.47
CA ARG A 347 15.49 -71.84 4.81
C ARG A 347 16.08 -70.49 5.18
N ARG A 348 16.22 -69.59 4.20
CA ARG A 348 16.33 -68.16 4.47
C ARG A 348 15.09 -67.86 5.28
N THR A 349 15.27 -67.60 6.57
CA THR A 349 14.19 -67.13 7.41
C THR A 349 13.82 -65.75 6.90
N LEU A 350 12.80 -65.72 6.04
CA LEU A 350 12.17 -64.51 5.57
C LEU A 350 11.35 -63.97 6.74
N PHE A 351 11.89 -62.96 7.41
CA PHE A 351 11.07 -62.18 8.33
C PHE A 351 10.29 -61.16 7.50
N THR A 352 9.05 -60.90 7.87
CA THR A 352 8.25 -59.85 7.26
C THR A 352 8.02 -58.74 8.27
N MET A 353 8.26 -57.51 7.85
CA MET A 353 7.96 -56.32 8.63
C MET A 353 6.81 -55.58 7.97
N GLN A 354 5.90 -55.01 8.77
CA GLN A 354 4.84 -54.18 8.24
C GLN A 354 5.41 -52.82 7.81
N SER A 355 5.16 -52.43 6.56
CA SER A 355 5.47 -51.08 6.08
C SER A 355 4.65 -50.03 6.83
N SER A 356 5.20 -48.83 6.93
CA SER A 356 4.55 -47.69 7.55
C SER A 356 3.95 -46.77 6.46
N PRO A 357 2.67 -46.92 6.08
CA PRO A 357 2.08 -46.13 4.99
C PRO A 357 2.07 -44.62 5.32
N ASN A 358 1.97 -44.29 6.60
CA ASN A 358 1.98 -42.90 7.06
C ASN A 358 3.31 -42.20 6.74
N SER A 359 4.43 -42.92 6.56
CA SER A 359 5.74 -42.32 6.29
C SER A 359 5.79 -41.59 4.95
N VAL A 360 5.27 -42.21 3.88
CA VAL A 360 5.21 -41.61 2.53
C VAL A 360 4.30 -40.39 2.55
N PHE A 361 3.13 -40.50 3.17
CA PHE A 361 2.19 -39.38 3.31
C PHE A 361 2.79 -38.21 4.11
N TYR A 362 3.44 -38.49 5.25
CA TYR A 362 4.09 -37.47 6.06
C TYR A 362 5.27 -36.82 5.33
N ALA A 363 6.09 -37.58 4.61
CA ALA A 363 7.18 -37.04 3.79
C ALA A 363 6.64 -36.12 2.69
N LEU A 364 5.61 -36.54 1.95
CA LEU A 364 4.94 -35.72 0.96
C LEU A 364 4.37 -34.43 1.57
N ALA A 365 3.60 -34.54 2.65
CA ALA A 365 2.99 -33.40 3.32
C ALA A 365 4.06 -32.43 3.88
N ALA A 366 5.14 -32.97 4.43
CA ALA A 366 6.27 -32.20 4.95
C ALA A 366 7.03 -31.47 3.84
N GLN A 367 7.28 -32.13 2.70
CA GLN A 367 7.98 -31.51 1.57
C GLN A 367 7.13 -30.37 0.97
N VAL A 368 5.85 -30.64 0.69
CA VAL A 368 4.93 -29.66 0.13
C VAL A 368 4.75 -28.48 1.09
N GLY A 369 4.57 -28.75 2.39
CA GLY A 369 4.45 -27.75 3.43
C GLY A 369 5.71 -26.88 3.57
N ALA A 370 6.90 -27.50 3.62
CA ALA A 370 8.17 -26.79 3.73
C ALA A 370 8.45 -25.92 2.50
N ALA A 371 8.27 -26.45 1.29
CA ALA A 371 8.47 -25.69 0.07
C ALA A 371 7.48 -24.52 -0.07
N TYR A 372 6.22 -24.73 0.33
CA TYR A 372 5.19 -23.68 0.37
C TYR A 372 5.53 -22.57 1.36
N LEU A 373 5.96 -22.92 2.58
CA LEU A 373 6.38 -21.96 3.60
C LEU A 373 7.62 -21.18 3.16
N CYS A 374 8.64 -21.83 2.62
CA CYS A 374 9.83 -21.17 2.07
C CYS A 374 9.44 -20.10 1.03
N HIS A 375 8.56 -20.44 0.10
CA HIS A 375 8.07 -19.51 -0.91
C HIS A 375 7.29 -18.31 -0.33
N ILE A 376 6.35 -18.56 0.60
CA ILE A 376 5.54 -17.48 1.19
C ILE A 376 6.41 -16.53 2.00
N PHE A 377 7.27 -17.06 2.87
CA PHE A 377 8.12 -16.25 3.72
C PHE A 377 9.17 -15.50 2.89
N GLY A 378 9.70 -16.12 1.83
CA GLY A 378 10.59 -15.44 0.89
C GLY A 378 9.89 -14.30 0.13
N LYS A 379 8.67 -14.55 -0.37
CA LYS A 379 7.84 -13.50 -0.98
C LYS A 379 7.53 -12.37 -0.01
N PHE A 380 7.20 -12.71 1.23
CA PHE A 380 6.94 -11.73 2.29
C PHE A 380 8.19 -10.88 2.55
N ALA A 381 9.38 -11.49 2.70
CA ALA A 381 10.64 -10.79 2.90
C ALA A 381 10.94 -9.75 1.80
N CYS A 382 10.71 -10.13 0.54
CA CYS A 382 10.88 -9.24 -0.62
C CYS A 382 9.90 -8.05 -0.61
N LYS A 383 8.65 -8.27 -0.20
CA LYS A 383 7.62 -7.21 -0.14
C LYS A 383 7.93 -6.15 0.93
N ILE A 384 8.50 -6.55 2.06
CA ILE A 384 8.79 -5.66 3.20
C ILE A 384 10.21 -5.07 3.19
N LYS A 385 10.96 -5.25 2.09
CA LYS A 385 12.36 -4.79 1.91
C LYS A 385 13.35 -5.31 2.96
N ILE A 386 13.16 -6.53 3.50
CA ILE A 386 14.14 -7.18 4.40
C ILE A 386 14.99 -8.24 3.69
N GLN A 387 14.95 -8.23 2.35
CA GLN A 387 15.48 -9.30 1.51
C GLN A 387 16.97 -9.61 1.74
N LYS A 388 17.81 -8.62 2.05
CA LYS A 388 19.24 -8.85 2.25
C LYS A 388 19.50 -9.86 3.36
N PHE A 389 18.87 -9.64 4.52
CA PHE A 389 19.07 -10.46 5.71
C PHE A 389 18.17 -11.70 5.70
N SER A 390 16.87 -11.57 5.44
CA SER A 390 15.91 -12.68 5.63
C SER A 390 15.54 -13.44 4.35
N TYR A 391 16.20 -13.17 3.22
CA TYR A 391 15.94 -13.87 1.96
C TYR A 391 17.24 -14.28 1.24
N ALA A 392 18.08 -13.31 0.87
CA ALA A 392 19.32 -13.53 0.15
C ALA A 392 20.30 -14.38 0.96
N LEU A 393 20.56 -14.00 2.22
CA LEU A 393 21.45 -14.73 3.12
C LEU A 393 20.95 -16.17 3.42
N PRO A 394 19.73 -16.42 3.91
CA PRO A 394 19.30 -17.78 4.26
C PRO A 394 19.21 -18.70 3.03
N LEU A 395 18.81 -18.19 1.86
CA LEU A 395 18.81 -19.00 0.63
C LEU A 395 20.23 -19.31 0.14
N SER A 396 21.17 -18.36 0.27
CA SER A 396 22.58 -18.62 -0.05
C SER A 396 23.22 -19.61 0.93
N LEU A 397 22.75 -19.66 2.18
CA LEU A 397 23.19 -20.61 3.21
C LEU A 397 22.45 -21.96 3.14
N ALA A 398 21.31 -22.05 2.47
CA ALA A 398 20.51 -23.28 2.39
C ALA A 398 21.27 -24.41 1.70
N GLY A 399 22.04 -24.13 0.65
CA GLY A 399 22.91 -25.09 -0.03
C GLY A 399 23.91 -25.76 0.92
N PRO A 400 24.87 -25.02 1.53
CA PRO A 400 25.83 -25.57 2.49
C PRO A 400 25.15 -26.24 3.69
N ALA A 401 24.09 -25.64 4.23
CA ALA A 401 23.37 -26.22 5.37
C ALA A 401 22.72 -27.56 5.02
N THR A 402 22.17 -27.70 3.80
CA THR A 402 21.64 -28.98 3.29
C THR A 402 22.74 -30.00 3.15
N VAL A 403 23.87 -29.65 2.53
CA VAL A 403 25.03 -30.56 2.39
C VAL A 403 25.51 -31.04 3.76
N CYS A 404 25.79 -30.13 4.69
CA CYS A 404 26.25 -30.50 6.03
C CYS A 404 25.24 -31.38 6.80
N LEU A 405 23.95 -31.02 6.78
CA LEU A 405 22.93 -31.76 7.52
C LEU A 405 22.70 -33.15 6.92
N VAL A 406 22.62 -33.26 5.59
CA VAL A 406 22.46 -34.53 4.88
C VAL A 406 23.64 -35.45 5.17
N THR A 407 24.87 -34.95 5.02
CA THR A 407 26.08 -35.74 5.27
C THR A 407 26.13 -36.21 6.72
N PHE A 408 25.78 -35.34 7.67
CA PHE A 408 25.72 -35.70 9.09
C PHE A 408 24.67 -36.79 9.39
N LEU A 409 23.43 -36.63 8.89
CA LEU A 409 22.36 -37.61 9.09
C LEU A 409 22.67 -38.96 8.42
N ALA A 410 23.26 -38.92 7.23
CA ALA A 410 23.71 -40.12 6.51
C ALA A 410 24.82 -40.84 7.29
N GLN A 411 25.79 -40.10 7.82
CA GLN A 411 26.89 -40.67 8.60
C GLN A 411 26.41 -41.27 9.92
N LEU A 412 25.47 -40.62 10.61
CA LEU A 412 24.87 -41.17 11.84
C LEU A 412 24.22 -42.52 11.57
N ARG A 413 23.42 -42.62 10.51
CA ARG A 413 22.74 -43.86 10.12
C ARG A 413 23.72 -44.94 9.64
N ALA A 414 24.82 -44.55 8.98
CA ALA A 414 25.87 -45.47 8.57
C ALA A 414 26.66 -46.02 9.77
N SER A 415 26.92 -45.18 10.79
CA SER A 415 27.65 -45.59 12.00
C SER A 415 26.82 -46.46 12.94
N ASP A 416 25.50 -46.19 13.05
CA ASP A 416 24.56 -46.98 13.83
C ASP A 416 23.24 -47.14 13.06
N PRO A 417 22.90 -48.37 12.62
CA PRO A 417 21.63 -48.64 11.93
C PRO A 417 20.38 -48.28 12.75
N CYS A 418 20.50 -48.19 14.10
CA CYS A 418 19.42 -47.77 14.98
C CYS A 418 19.30 -46.26 15.17
N SER A 419 20.21 -45.47 14.59
CA SER A 419 20.11 -44.02 14.59
C SER A 419 18.96 -43.56 13.68
N LEU A 420 18.18 -42.58 14.16
CA LEU A 420 16.92 -42.10 13.56
C LEU A 420 15.72 -43.06 13.67
N HIS A 421 15.83 -44.14 14.45
CA HIS A 421 14.70 -45.04 14.73
C HIS A 421 13.49 -44.26 15.29
N GLY A 422 12.32 -44.43 14.67
CA GLY A 422 11.08 -43.75 15.01
C GLY A 422 10.85 -42.41 14.29
N PHE A 423 11.91 -41.72 13.85
CA PHE A 423 11.79 -40.55 12.96
C PHE A 423 11.68 -40.97 11.49
N MET A 424 12.43 -42.00 11.12
CA MET A 424 12.45 -42.60 9.79
C MET A 424 12.17 -44.10 9.91
N PRO A 425 11.40 -44.72 8.99
CA PRO A 425 11.21 -46.16 8.96
C PRO A 425 12.55 -46.89 8.71
N ASP A 426 12.84 -47.91 9.53
CA ASP A 426 14.16 -48.55 9.53
C ASP A 426 14.51 -49.28 8.24
N TYR A 427 13.50 -49.66 7.44
CA TYR A 427 13.67 -50.35 6.15
C TYR A 427 14.06 -49.43 4.98
N LEU A 428 13.99 -48.11 5.16
CA LEU A 428 14.29 -47.14 4.10
C LEU A 428 15.76 -46.72 4.13
N SER A 429 16.28 -46.31 2.97
CA SER A 429 17.70 -46.00 2.80
C SER A 429 17.95 -44.48 2.88
N LEU A 430 19.13 -44.13 3.40
CA LEU A 430 19.73 -42.81 3.28
C LEU A 430 21.19 -43.05 2.88
N LEU A 431 21.44 -43.15 1.57
CA LEU A 431 22.71 -43.62 1.01
C LEU A 431 23.87 -42.69 1.45
N ALA A 432 24.71 -43.20 2.36
CA ALA A 432 25.84 -42.46 2.90
C ALA A 432 27.06 -42.56 1.98
N LEU A 433 27.83 -41.48 1.90
CA LEU A 433 29.01 -41.41 1.06
C LEU A 433 30.09 -42.41 1.52
N GLY A 434 30.22 -42.70 2.82
CA GLY A 434 31.14 -43.70 3.38
C GLY A 434 30.59 -44.29 4.68
N GLY A 435 31.00 -45.51 5.04
CA GLY A 435 30.56 -46.18 6.27
C GLY A 435 31.26 -45.63 7.51
N SER A 436 32.55 -45.32 7.38
CA SER A 436 33.38 -44.71 8.43
C SER A 436 33.74 -43.26 8.10
N VAL A 437 34.19 -42.50 9.10
CA VAL A 437 34.65 -41.10 8.91
C VAL A 437 35.93 -41.04 8.05
N GLU A 438 36.77 -42.08 8.12
CA GLU A 438 37.98 -42.19 7.30
C GLU A 438 37.62 -42.44 5.83
N GLU A 439 36.70 -43.37 5.57
CA GLU A 439 36.16 -43.62 4.22
C GLU A 439 35.46 -42.39 3.64
N LEU A 440 34.74 -41.64 4.48
CA LEU A 440 34.12 -40.38 4.08
C LEU A 440 35.19 -39.41 3.55
N GLY A 441 36.29 -39.23 4.29
CA GLY A 441 37.42 -38.37 3.89
C GLY A 441 38.07 -38.81 2.58
N GLN A 442 38.31 -40.12 2.42
CA GLN A 442 38.93 -40.69 1.22
C GLN A 442 38.02 -40.55 -0.01
N ARG A 443 36.74 -40.91 0.10
CA ARG A 443 35.77 -40.75 -1.01
C ARG A 443 35.49 -39.29 -1.37
N CYS A 444 35.60 -38.37 -0.41
CA CYS A 444 35.54 -36.93 -0.71
C CYS A 444 36.66 -36.49 -1.66
N LEU A 445 37.86 -37.08 -1.53
CA LEU A 445 38.98 -36.84 -2.44
C LEU A 445 38.78 -37.55 -3.77
N ASP A 446 38.38 -38.83 -3.75
CA ASP A 446 38.21 -39.66 -4.96
C ASP A 446 37.18 -39.06 -5.93
N TYR A 447 36.05 -38.57 -5.41
CA TYR A 447 35.01 -37.92 -6.21
C TYR A 447 35.22 -36.40 -6.41
N ALA A 448 36.40 -35.88 -6.03
CA ALA A 448 36.76 -34.46 -6.11
C ALA A 448 35.73 -33.50 -5.47
N LEU A 449 35.09 -33.92 -4.36
CA LEU A 449 34.05 -33.12 -3.69
C LEU A 449 34.60 -31.82 -3.06
N TRP A 450 35.91 -31.68 -2.94
CA TRP A 450 36.56 -30.42 -2.54
C TRP A 450 36.33 -29.26 -3.52
N LEU A 451 35.89 -29.54 -4.77
CA LEU A 451 35.49 -28.52 -5.74
C LEU A 451 34.13 -27.87 -5.42
N TRP A 452 33.29 -28.50 -4.58
CA TRP A 452 31.94 -28.04 -4.30
C TRP A 452 31.83 -26.57 -3.82
N PRO A 453 32.74 -26.03 -2.98
CA PRO A 453 32.64 -24.63 -2.55
C PRO A 453 32.76 -23.65 -3.72
N LEU A 454 33.47 -24.03 -4.79
CA LEU A 454 33.55 -23.21 -6.02
C LEU A 454 32.20 -23.18 -6.74
N TRP A 455 31.46 -24.29 -6.75
CA TRP A 455 30.12 -24.36 -7.34
C TRP A 455 29.12 -23.52 -6.55
N TRP A 456 29.19 -23.59 -5.22
CA TRP A 456 28.42 -22.73 -4.33
C TRP A 456 28.73 -21.25 -4.53
N LEU A 457 30.01 -20.86 -4.57
CA LEU A 457 30.42 -19.49 -4.84
C LEU A 457 29.94 -19.01 -6.22
N ALA A 458 29.96 -19.89 -7.22
CA ALA A 458 29.44 -19.57 -8.55
C ALA A 458 27.92 -19.35 -8.57
N GLN A 459 27.14 -20.13 -7.81
CA GLN A 459 25.71 -19.88 -7.64
C GLN A 459 25.46 -18.55 -6.93
N VAL A 460 26.19 -18.27 -5.84
CA VAL A 460 26.09 -17.01 -5.08
C VAL A 460 26.42 -15.81 -5.98
N TRP A 461 27.46 -15.92 -6.82
CA TRP A 461 27.83 -14.89 -7.80
C TRP A 461 26.72 -14.66 -8.84
N THR A 462 26.20 -15.75 -9.42
CA THR A 462 25.13 -15.67 -10.43
C THR A 462 23.86 -15.03 -9.86
N CYS A 463 23.58 -15.25 -8.58
CA CYS A 463 22.42 -14.71 -7.88
C CYS A 463 22.72 -13.41 -7.11
N LEU A 464 23.85 -12.73 -7.35
CA LEU A 464 24.25 -11.54 -6.58
C LEU A 464 23.22 -10.40 -6.65
N HIS A 465 22.40 -10.34 -7.71
CA HIS A 465 21.35 -9.32 -7.89
C HIS A 465 20.32 -9.31 -6.74
N ILE A 466 20.07 -10.44 -6.07
CA ILE A 466 19.08 -10.51 -4.97
C ILE A 466 19.52 -9.69 -3.74
N TRP A 467 20.81 -9.35 -3.63
CA TRP A 467 21.38 -8.59 -2.52
C TRP A 467 21.19 -7.07 -2.67
N GLN A 468 20.87 -6.56 -3.86
CA GLN A 468 20.68 -5.12 -4.12
C GLN A 468 19.23 -4.81 -4.50
N PRO A 469 18.34 -4.49 -3.53
CA PRO A 469 16.95 -4.11 -3.82
C PRO A 469 16.87 -2.73 -4.48
N HIS A 470 16.23 -2.65 -5.65
CA HIS A 470 15.80 -1.38 -6.28
C HIS A 470 14.27 -1.26 -6.46
N ASN A 471 13.51 -2.13 -5.80
CA ASN A 471 12.06 -2.24 -5.92
C ASN A 471 11.26 -1.24 -5.06
N ASP A 472 10.03 -0.95 -5.45
CA ASP A 472 9.06 -0.20 -4.64
C ASP A 472 8.63 -0.96 -3.37
N ARG A 473 8.21 -0.22 -2.34
CA ARG A 473 7.66 -0.83 -1.12
C ARG A 473 6.33 -1.53 -1.43
N ASN A 474 6.16 -2.74 -0.87
CA ASN A 474 4.94 -3.53 -1.02
C ASN A 474 4.50 -3.71 -2.49
N ALA A 475 5.47 -3.88 -3.39
CA ALA A 475 5.23 -4.12 -4.81
C ALA A 475 4.39 -5.41 -5.03
N PRO A 476 3.56 -5.45 -6.10
CA PRO A 476 2.85 -6.66 -6.48
C PRO A 476 3.83 -7.78 -6.83
N THR A 477 3.40 -9.03 -6.62
CA THR A 477 4.24 -10.22 -6.84
C THR A 477 4.81 -10.30 -8.26
N GLU A 478 4.05 -9.83 -9.24
CA GLU A 478 4.41 -9.82 -10.67
C GLU A 478 5.58 -8.88 -10.99
N LYS A 479 5.71 -7.78 -10.25
CA LYS A 479 6.87 -6.86 -10.32
C LYS A 479 8.09 -7.43 -9.60
N LEU A 480 7.91 -8.40 -8.70
CA LEU A 480 9.02 -8.99 -7.93
C LEU A 480 9.59 -10.26 -8.57
N PHE A 481 8.73 -11.13 -9.09
CA PHE A 481 9.11 -12.45 -9.60
C PHE A 481 8.72 -12.58 -11.08
N VAL A 482 9.48 -13.40 -11.82
CA VAL A 482 9.24 -13.65 -13.25
C VAL A 482 8.13 -14.69 -13.43
N CYS A 483 8.32 -15.87 -12.85
CA CYS A 483 7.34 -16.96 -12.78
C CYS A 483 6.35 -16.72 -11.61
N PRO A 484 5.06 -17.10 -11.78
CA PRO A 484 4.02 -16.82 -10.80
C PRO A 484 4.20 -17.56 -9.47
N TRP A 485 4.81 -18.75 -9.49
CA TRP A 485 5.04 -19.65 -8.36
C TRP A 485 6.41 -20.35 -8.47
N TYR A 486 6.73 -21.18 -7.47
CA TYR A 486 8.01 -21.85 -7.27
C TYR A 486 8.08 -23.25 -7.89
N CYS A 487 9.29 -23.81 -7.98
CA CYS A 487 9.51 -25.23 -8.24
C CYS A 487 9.52 -25.97 -6.89
N GLY A 488 8.65 -26.96 -6.72
CA GLY A 488 8.51 -27.69 -5.46
C GLY A 488 9.78 -28.41 -5.03
N LEU A 489 10.47 -29.05 -5.98
CA LEU A 489 11.62 -29.92 -5.73
C LEU A 489 12.95 -29.14 -5.55
N LEU A 490 13.08 -27.97 -6.20
CA LEU A 490 14.28 -27.10 -6.13
C LEU A 490 13.89 -25.71 -5.63
N VAL A 491 13.54 -25.60 -4.36
CA VAL A 491 12.87 -24.40 -3.82
C VAL A 491 13.81 -23.21 -3.64
N ASP A 492 15.05 -23.40 -3.20
CA ASP A 492 16.04 -22.35 -3.02
C ASP A 492 16.57 -21.82 -4.34
N GLN A 493 17.02 -22.72 -5.24
CA GLN A 493 17.49 -22.34 -6.58
C GLN A 493 16.39 -21.58 -7.32
N CYS A 494 15.16 -22.10 -7.29
CA CYS A 494 14.02 -21.42 -7.91
C CYS A 494 13.73 -20.08 -7.25
N SER A 495 13.79 -19.98 -5.93
CA SER A 495 13.54 -18.70 -5.25
C SER A 495 14.57 -17.65 -5.67
N MET A 496 15.87 -17.97 -5.62
CA MET A 496 16.95 -17.05 -5.96
C MET A 496 16.88 -16.59 -7.43
N MET A 497 16.72 -17.52 -8.38
CA MET A 497 16.77 -17.20 -9.82
C MET A 497 15.45 -16.65 -10.37
N ASN A 498 14.32 -16.90 -9.71
CA ASN A 498 13.02 -16.33 -10.11
C ASN A 498 12.85 -14.85 -9.72
N ARG A 499 13.73 -14.31 -8.85
CA ARG A 499 13.70 -12.88 -8.47
C ARG A 499 14.17 -12.02 -9.64
N ARG A 500 13.32 -11.09 -10.10
CA ARG A 500 13.65 -10.15 -11.19
C ARG A 500 14.91 -9.34 -10.93
N ILE A 501 15.76 -9.20 -11.96
CA ILE A 501 17.00 -8.41 -11.93
C ILE A 501 16.73 -6.90 -12.11
N VAL A 502 15.82 -6.53 -13.03
CA VAL A 502 15.48 -5.13 -13.37
C VAL A 502 14.04 -4.82 -12.95
N ASP A 503 13.79 -3.60 -12.45
CA ASP A 503 12.48 -3.17 -12.02
C ASP A 503 11.53 -2.89 -13.20
N TRP A 504 10.27 -3.28 -13.00
CA TRP A 504 9.23 -3.26 -14.02
C TRP A 504 8.80 -1.86 -14.45
N SER A 505 9.05 -0.82 -13.64
CA SER A 505 8.61 0.55 -13.92
C SER A 505 9.33 1.16 -15.12
N GLU A 506 10.64 0.95 -15.26
CA GLU A 506 11.41 1.39 -16.43
C GLU A 506 10.94 0.66 -17.70
N GLU A 507 10.61 -0.62 -17.57
CA GLU A 507 10.13 -1.49 -18.64
C GLU A 507 8.68 -1.15 -19.07
N TYR A 508 7.79 -0.87 -18.12
CA TYR A 508 6.41 -0.46 -18.37
C TYR A 508 6.33 0.87 -19.12
N LEU A 509 7.19 1.85 -18.77
CA LEU A 509 7.28 3.12 -19.48
C LEU A 509 7.72 2.93 -20.93
N ALA A 510 8.68 2.03 -21.19
CA ALA A 510 9.07 1.66 -22.55
C ALA A 510 7.88 1.06 -23.33
N ILE A 511 7.19 0.06 -22.75
CA ILE A 511 6.04 -0.62 -23.38
C ILE A 511 4.86 0.34 -23.64
N LYS A 512 4.51 1.21 -22.69
CA LYS A 512 3.40 2.18 -22.85
C LYS A 512 3.69 3.19 -23.95
N SER A 513 4.97 3.55 -24.14
CA SER A 513 5.40 4.43 -25.23
C SER A 513 5.38 3.75 -26.60
N ASP A 514 5.64 2.44 -26.66
CA ASP A 514 5.66 1.66 -27.90
C ASP A 514 4.29 1.43 -28.54
N LEU A 515 3.21 1.46 -27.75
CA LEU A 515 1.84 1.47 -28.31
C LEU A 515 1.59 2.66 -29.25
N THR A 516 2.48 3.66 -29.24
CA THR A 516 2.46 4.80 -30.18
C THR A 516 3.57 4.76 -31.24
N ALA A 517 4.43 3.75 -31.25
CA ALA A 517 5.59 3.67 -32.14
C ALA A 517 5.28 2.95 -33.48
N PRO A 518 5.93 3.35 -34.59
CA PRO A 518 5.78 2.69 -35.88
C PRO A 518 6.34 1.25 -35.87
N ARG A 519 5.75 0.38 -36.72
CA ARG A 519 5.95 -1.09 -36.74
C ARG A 519 7.37 -1.57 -37.11
N ASP A 520 8.23 -0.71 -37.67
CA ASP A 520 9.54 -1.15 -38.14
C ASP A 520 10.55 -1.29 -36.99
N PRO A 521 11.18 -2.47 -36.82
CA PRO A 521 11.98 -2.81 -35.63
C PRO A 521 13.27 -2.00 -35.52
N VAL A 522 13.90 -1.63 -36.64
CA VAL A 522 15.13 -0.82 -36.64
C VAL A 522 14.84 0.62 -36.23
N VAL A 523 13.73 1.19 -36.72
CA VAL A 523 13.28 2.55 -36.37
C VAL A 523 12.82 2.60 -34.92
N ALA A 524 12.09 1.58 -34.45
CA ALA A 524 11.70 1.45 -33.05
C ALA A 524 12.91 1.38 -32.11
N LEU A 525 13.93 0.56 -32.45
CA LEU A 525 15.13 0.43 -31.63
C LEU A 525 15.97 1.71 -31.60
N ALA A 526 16.16 2.38 -32.74
CA ALA A 526 16.86 3.66 -32.80
C ALA A 526 16.10 4.76 -32.02
N ALA A 527 14.76 4.74 -32.07
CA ALA A 527 13.93 5.62 -31.27
C ALA A 527 14.03 5.31 -29.77
N ASP A 528 14.12 4.04 -29.36
CA ASP A 528 14.26 3.62 -27.95
C ASP A 528 15.62 4.03 -27.36
N ILE A 529 16.71 3.83 -28.11
CA ILE A 529 18.07 4.21 -27.68
C ILE A 529 18.18 5.74 -27.54
N ASN A 530 17.71 6.50 -28.53
CA ASN A 530 17.70 7.97 -28.44
C ASN A 530 16.74 8.48 -27.36
N ALA A 531 15.61 7.81 -27.13
CA ALA A 531 14.63 8.22 -26.12
C ALA A 531 15.05 7.95 -24.68
N SER A 532 15.82 6.89 -24.42
CA SER A 532 16.39 6.64 -23.09
C SER A 532 17.33 7.77 -22.63
N ARG A 533 17.87 8.56 -23.58
CA ARG A 533 18.72 9.72 -23.33
C ARG A 533 17.95 11.04 -23.14
N ASP A 534 16.70 11.12 -23.58
CA ASP A 534 15.85 12.34 -23.49
C ASP A 534 15.19 12.51 -22.10
N ILE A 535 14.90 11.39 -21.42
CA ILE A 535 14.25 11.39 -20.09
C ILE A 535 15.30 11.69 -19.02
N GLN A 536 15.13 12.80 -18.32
CA GLN A 536 16.05 13.20 -17.25
C GLN A 536 15.69 12.55 -15.91
N GLU A 537 16.66 12.40 -15.01
CA GLU A 537 16.40 11.88 -13.66
C GLU A 537 15.45 12.80 -12.85
N GLU A 538 15.38 14.09 -13.18
CA GLU A 538 14.42 15.04 -12.60
C GLU A 538 12.97 14.76 -12.98
N ASP A 539 12.71 14.26 -14.20
CA ASP A 539 11.35 13.93 -14.65
C ASP A 539 10.77 12.72 -13.92
N LYS A 540 11.64 11.90 -13.33
CA LYS A 540 11.29 10.74 -12.51
C LYS A 540 10.93 11.13 -11.06
N VAL A 541 11.15 12.39 -10.67
CA VAL A 541 10.85 12.86 -9.31
C VAL A 541 9.33 13.07 -9.14
N PRO A 542 8.72 12.52 -8.08
CA PRO A 542 7.32 12.77 -7.78
C PRO A 542 7.03 14.25 -7.52
N GLN A 543 6.08 14.81 -8.27
CA GLN A 543 5.54 16.15 -8.03
C GLN A 543 4.22 16.02 -7.27
N LEU A 544 4.15 16.57 -6.06
CA LEU A 544 2.96 16.59 -5.21
C LEU A 544 2.34 17.98 -5.25
N ILE A 545 1.18 18.09 -5.89
CA ILE A 545 0.40 19.32 -5.94
C ILE A 545 -0.80 19.17 -5.02
N VAL A 546 -0.80 19.90 -3.91
CA VAL A 546 -1.90 19.91 -2.96
C VAL A 546 -2.97 20.87 -3.45
N CYS A 547 -4.21 20.41 -3.56
CA CYS A 547 -5.37 21.18 -3.98
C CYS A 547 -6.45 21.10 -2.90
N ALA A 548 -6.60 22.19 -2.14
CA ALA A 548 -7.64 22.31 -1.12
C ALA A 548 -8.82 23.15 -1.62
N THR A 549 -10.04 22.76 -1.34
CA THR A 549 -11.23 23.60 -1.57
C THR A 549 -11.78 24.10 -0.26
N MET A 550 -11.94 25.42 -0.11
CA MET A 550 -12.44 26.05 1.12
C MET A 550 -13.67 26.91 0.84
N TRP A 551 -14.66 26.85 1.73
CA TRP A 551 -15.85 27.70 1.70
C TRP A 551 -16.35 28.00 3.12
N HIS A 552 -16.27 29.25 3.54
CA HIS A 552 -16.79 29.72 4.84
C HIS A 552 -16.37 28.86 6.04
N GLU A 553 -15.13 28.34 6.00
CA GLU A 553 -14.56 27.56 7.11
C GLU A 553 -14.36 28.46 8.33
N THR A 554 -14.48 27.87 9.51
CA THR A 554 -14.20 28.52 10.80
C THR A 554 -12.70 28.65 11.04
N GLU A 555 -12.33 29.48 12.02
CA GLU A 555 -10.93 29.63 12.44
C GLU A 555 -10.32 28.29 12.88
N ASP A 556 -11.06 27.48 13.63
CA ASP A 556 -10.61 26.17 14.10
C ASP A 556 -10.38 25.18 12.94
N GLU A 557 -11.32 25.11 11.98
CA GLU A 557 -11.20 24.25 10.78
C GLU A 557 -9.97 24.65 9.94
N MET A 558 -9.81 25.95 9.67
CA MET A 558 -8.64 26.47 8.93
C MET A 558 -7.33 26.19 9.66
N MET A 559 -7.31 26.25 11.00
CA MET A 559 -6.11 25.97 11.79
C MET A 559 -5.65 24.53 11.62
N GLU A 560 -6.54 23.54 11.61
CA GLU A 560 -6.19 22.13 11.43
C GLU A 560 -5.61 21.86 10.03
N PHE A 561 -6.23 22.43 9.00
CA PHE A 561 -5.70 22.39 7.64
C PHE A 561 -4.31 23.03 7.54
N LEU A 562 -4.15 24.26 8.05
CA LEU A 562 -2.89 24.99 7.95
C LEU A 562 -1.75 24.31 8.73
N LYS A 563 -2.02 23.74 9.91
CA LYS A 563 -1.03 22.94 10.65
C LYS A 563 -0.52 21.78 9.80
N SER A 564 -1.42 21.09 9.08
CA SER A 564 -1.06 19.98 8.20
C SER A 564 -0.16 20.42 7.05
N ILE A 565 -0.45 21.56 6.42
CA ILE A 565 0.38 22.14 5.35
C ILE A 565 1.75 22.56 5.88
N VAL A 566 1.82 23.21 7.04
CA VAL A 566 3.10 23.62 7.64
C VAL A 566 3.96 22.41 8.03
N ARG A 567 3.36 21.34 8.57
CA ARG A 567 4.07 20.07 8.83
C ARG A 567 4.60 19.45 7.52
N LEU A 568 3.87 19.57 6.42
CA LEU A 568 4.28 19.07 5.10
C LEU A 568 5.43 19.88 4.50
N ASP A 569 5.39 21.21 4.63
CA ASP A 569 6.49 22.13 4.26
C ASP A 569 7.77 21.82 5.05
N GLU A 570 7.65 21.59 6.36
CA GLU A 570 8.79 21.19 7.20
C GLU A 570 9.44 19.88 6.70
N ASP A 571 8.63 18.87 6.36
CA ASP A 571 9.13 17.58 5.84
C ASP A 571 9.81 17.74 4.48
N GLN A 572 9.21 18.48 3.57
CA GLN A 572 9.76 18.69 2.23
C GLN A 572 11.07 19.48 2.27
N CYS A 573 11.14 20.54 3.08
CA CYS A 573 12.36 21.32 3.29
C CYS A 573 13.52 20.44 3.80
N ALA A 574 13.26 19.60 4.81
CA ALA A 574 14.27 18.69 5.35
C ALA A 574 14.84 17.75 4.28
N ARG A 575 13.97 17.24 3.40
CA ARG A 575 14.37 16.35 2.29
C ARG A 575 15.17 17.08 1.22
N ARG A 576 14.76 18.31 0.87
CA ARG A 576 15.49 19.16 -0.07
C ARG A 576 16.89 19.46 0.45
N MET A 577 17.02 19.85 1.72
CA MET A 577 18.32 20.10 2.36
C MET A 577 19.18 18.84 2.42
N ALA A 578 18.58 17.69 2.72
CA ALA A 578 19.28 16.40 2.68
C ALA A 578 19.80 16.08 1.27
N ARG A 579 19.01 16.29 0.22
CA ARG A 579 19.42 16.10 -1.18
C ARG A 579 20.59 17.02 -1.55
N THR A 580 20.46 18.32 -1.27
CA THR A 580 21.45 19.34 -1.67
C THR A 580 22.77 19.21 -0.90
N HIS A 581 22.72 19.07 0.42
CA HIS A 581 23.91 19.19 1.26
C HIS A 581 24.47 17.86 1.79
N LEU A 582 23.63 16.82 1.94
CA LEU A 582 24.02 15.58 2.64
C LEU A 582 24.20 14.39 1.68
N ASN A 583 23.36 14.26 0.66
CA ASN A 583 23.35 13.12 -0.26
C ASN A 583 24.19 13.32 -1.53
N GLY A 584 24.90 14.45 -1.66
CA GLY A 584 25.71 14.76 -2.85
C GLY A 584 24.84 14.94 -4.11
N GLY A 585 23.67 15.55 -3.98
CA GLY A 585 22.74 15.84 -5.09
C GLY A 585 21.74 14.72 -5.42
N LYS A 586 22.00 13.48 -4.99
CA LYS A 586 21.10 12.34 -5.24
C LYS A 586 19.84 12.44 -4.38
N ALA A 587 18.69 12.34 -5.04
CA ALA A 587 17.40 12.26 -4.36
C ALA A 587 17.30 10.96 -3.54
N ASP A 588 16.70 11.06 -2.35
CA ASP A 588 16.21 9.90 -1.62
C ASP A 588 15.01 9.29 -2.39
N ASP A 589 14.77 7.99 -2.25
CA ASP A 589 13.64 7.29 -2.88
C ASP A 589 12.29 7.93 -2.48
N GLU A 590 12.25 8.59 -1.31
CA GLU A 590 11.11 9.28 -0.74
C GLU A 590 11.08 10.81 -1.01
N TYR A 591 11.99 11.35 -1.83
CA TYR A 591 11.96 12.77 -2.20
C TYR A 591 10.74 13.09 -3.07
N TYR A 592 10.11 14.24 -2.82
CA TYR A 592 9.02 14.79 -3.63
C TYR A 592 9.10 16.32 -3.64
N GLU A 593 8.57 16.91 -4.71
CA GLU A 593 8.39 18.36 -4.81
C GLU A 593 6.98 18.74 -4.37
N LEU A 594 6.84 19.86 -3.66
CA LEU A 594 5.58 20.27 -3.03
C LEU A 594 5.16 21.65 -3.52
N GLU A 595 3.91 21.75 -3.94
CA GLU A 595 3.20 23.01 -4.15
C GLU A 595 1.81 22.92 -3.56
N THR A 596 1.39 23.96 -2.83
CA THR A 596 0.04 24.01 -2.24
C THR A 596 -0.81 25.05 -2.95
N ASN A 597 -2.00 24.64 -3.40
CA ASN A 597 -2.99 25.46 -4.06
C ASN A 597 -4.32 25.36 -3.29
N ILE A 598 -4.82 26.51 -2.85
CA ILE A 598 -6.07 26.67 -2.11
C ILE A 598 -7.06 27.35 -3.05
N PHE A 599 -8.22 26.75 -3.26
CA PHE A 599 -9.30 27.30 -4.06
C PHE A 599 -10.39 27.80 -3.12
N PHE A 600 -10.42 29.12 -2.91
CA PHE A 600 -11.36 29.77 -2.02
C PHE A 600 -12.62 30.16 -2.80
N ASP A 601 -13.71 29.44 -2.55
CA ASP A 601 -15.02 29.73 -3.12
C ASP A 601 -15.67 30.94 -2.42
N ASP A 602 -16.31 31.82 -3.19
CA ASP A 602 -17.02 33.01 -2.69
C ASP A 602 -16.14 33.96 -1.86
N ALA A 603 -14.92 34.24 -2.34
CA ALA A 603 -13.88 34.95 -1.61
C ALA A 603 -14.13 36.47 -1.44
N PHE A 604 -15.14 37.02 -2.11
CA PHE A 604 -15.39 38.46 -2.20
C PHE A 604 -16.80 38.79 -1.75
N VAL A 605 -17.00 39.98 -1.18
CA VAL A 605 -18.32 40.46 -0.77
C VAL A 605 -19.08 40.98 -1.98
N SER A 606 -20.19 40.33 -2.34
CA SER A 606 -21.07 40.75 -3.44
C SER A 606 -22.08 41.86 -3.06
N ASP A 607 -22.25 42.16 -1.77
CA ASP A 607 -23.29 43.09 -1.31
C ASP A 607 -23.05 44.53 -1.82
N PRO A 608 -24.01 45.13 -2.55
CA PRO A 608 -23.87 46.50 -3.06
C PRO A 608 -23.76 47.56 -1.95
N ARG A 609 -24.21 47.27 -0.73
CA ARG A 609 -24.12 48.20 0.42
C ARG A 609 -22.70 48.34 0.99
N GLN A 610 -21.88 47.29 0.88
CA GLN A 610 -20.49 47.28 1.35
C GLN A 610 -19.49 47.44 0.20
N CYS A 611 -19.95 47.21 -1.02
CA CYS A 611 -19.14 47.24 -2.22
C CYS A 611 -19.30 48.59 -2.94
N GLN A 612 -18.39 49.53 -2.66
CA GLN A 612 -18.33 50.82 -3.37
C GLN A 612 -18.02 50.66 -4.86
N ASN A 613 -17.37 49.57 -5.26
CA ASN A 613 -16.92 49.30 -6.63
C ASN A 613 -17.24 47.84 -7.05
N LYS A 614 -18.25 47.64 -7.92
CA LYS A 614 -18.57 46.31 -8.49
C LYS A 614 -17.37 45.64 -9.21
N ARG A 615 -16.44 46.43 -9.75
CA ARG A 615 -15.27 45.93 -10.50
C ARG A 615 -14.21 45.26 -9.62
N ASN A 616 -14.08 45.67 -8.36
CA ASN A 616 -13.11 45.14 -7.38
C ASN A 616 -13.71 45.11 -5.96
N PRO A 617 -14.55 44.11 -5.65
CA PRO A 617 -15.14 43.95 -4.32
C PRO A 617 -14.07 43.70 -3.24
N PRO A 618 -14.34 44.06 -1.96
CA PRO A 618 -13.46 43.73 -0.85
C PRO A 618 -13.45 42.21 -0.58
N ILE A 619 -12.36 41.70 0.02
CA ILE A 619 -12.28 40.31 0.48
C ILE A 619 -13.25 40.06 1.63
N ASN A 620 -13.80 38.84 1.69
CA ASN A 620 -14.68 38.42 2.78
C ASN A 620 -13.90 38.24 4.11
N GLU A 621 -14.62 38.17 5.23
CA GLU A 621 -14.00 37.96 6.56
C GLU A 621 -13.29 36.60 6.69
N TYR A 622 -13.68 35.61 5.89
CA TYR A 622 -13.06 34.28 5.92
C TYR A 622 -11.64 34.26 5.31
N VAL A 623 -11.42 35.00 4.22
CA VAL A 623 -10.08 35.20 3.62
C VAL A 623 -9.20 36.02 4.56
N LYS A 624 -9.76 37.00 5.27
CA LYS A 624 -9.06 37.72 6.34
C LYS A 624 -8.68 36.78 7.49
N THR A 625 -9.56 35.85 7.83
CA THR A 625 -9.31 34.82 8.85
C THR A 625 -8.18 33.91 8.43
N LEU A 626 -8.19 33.40 7.20
CA LEU A 626 -7.10 32.61 6.62
C LEU A 626 -5.74 33.33 6.72
N THR A 627 -5.71 34.62 6.39
CA THR A 627 -4.47 35.42 6.44
C THR A 627 -3.95 35.56 7.87
N ARG A 628 -4.84 35.66 8.87
CA ARG A 628 -4.48 35.77 10.30
C ARG A 628 -4.08 34.42 10.92
N THR A 629 -4.68 33.32 10.47
CA THR A 629 -4.45 31.98 11.05
C THR A 629 -3.15 31.34 10.57
N ILE A 630 -2.63 31.70 9.40
CA ILE A 630 -1.36 31.18 8.87
C ILE A 630 -0.20 31.37 9.86
N ASP A 631 -0.02 32.57 10.41
CA ASP A 631 1.02 32.84 11.41
C ASP A 631 0.79 32.06 12.72
N LYS A 632 -0.49 31.91 13.13
CA LYS A 632 -0.85 31.13 14.33
C LYS A 632 -0.56 29.65 14.14
N ALA A 633 -0.87 29.09 12.98
CA ALA A 633 -0.59 27.69 12.65
C ALA A 633 0.92 27.42 12.62
N ALA A 634 1.71 28.33 12.03
CA ALA A 634 3.16 28.24 12.09
C ALA A 634 3.67 28.30 13.54
N PHE A 635 3.15 29.22 14.35
CA PHE A 635 3.50 29.31 15.77
C PHE A 635 3.24 28.00 16.52
N GLU A 636 2.09 27.36 16.30
CA GLU A 636 1.71 26.15 17.03
C GLU A 636 2.54 24.93 16.62
N VAL A 637 2.84 24.76 15.33
CA VAL A 637 3.64 23.64 14.82
C VAL A 637 5.09 23.72 15.30
N TYR A 638 5.71 24.90 15.19
CA TYR A 638 7.13 25.06 15.56
C TYR A 638 7.32 25.33 17.07
N GLY A 639 6.29 25.85 17.75
CA GLY A 639 6.35 26.27 19.16
C GLY A 639 7.18 27.53 19.38
N VAL A 640 7.38 28.34 18.34
CA VAL A 640 8.12 29.60 18.36
C VAL A 640 7.40 30.65 17.50
N ASN A 641 7.53 31.93 17.85
CA ASN A 641 6.91 33.02 17.11
C ASN A 641 7.62 33.23 15.76
N ILE A 642 7.05 32.64 14.71
CA ILE A 642 7.48 32.81 13.33
C ILE A 642 6.50 33.75 12.65
N ARG A 643 7.03 34.81 12.04
CA ARG A 643 6.26 35.68 11.16
C ARG A 643 6.52 35.26 9.73
N ILE A 644 5.46 34.88 9.00
CA ILE A 644 5.56 34.59 7.58
C ILE A 644 5.56 35.92 6.84
N LYS A 645 6.35 36.02 5.76
CA LYS A 645 6.34 37.20 4.89
C LYS A 645 4.92 37.43 4.35
N PRO A 646 4.49 38.70 4.18
CA PRO A 646 3.19 39.00 3.59
C PRO A 646 3.07 38.36 2.19
N PRO A 647 1.86 37.94 1.77
CA PRO A 647 1.67 37.27 0.49
C PRO A 647 1.89 38.23 -0.68
N LEU A 648 2.32 37.72 -1.84
CA LEU A 648 2.28 38.46 -3.10
C LEU A 648 0.82 38.56 -3.58
N LYS A 649 0.34 39.77 -3.85
CA LYS A 649 -1.01 40.03 -4.39
C LYS A 649 -0.96 40.04 -5.91
N ILE A 650 -1.79 39.22 -6.53
CA ILE A 650 -1.86 39.14 -7.99
C ILE A 650 -3.33 39.25 -8.43
N GLU A 651 -3.64 40.21 -9.30
CA GLU A 651 -4.96 40.30 -9.92
C GLU A 651 -5.09 39.24 -11.03
N THR A 652 -6.21 38.52 -11.07
CA THR A 652 -6.43 37.43 -12.03
C THR A 652 -7.79 37.55 -12.70
N PRO A 653 -7.99 36.99 -13.91
CA PRO A 653 -9.27 37.07 -14.61
C PRO A 653 -10.47 36.47 -13.85
N TYR A 654 -10.24 35.53 -12.93
CA TYR A 654 -11.28 34.91 -12.10
C TYR A 654 -11.51 35.60 -10.74
N GLY A 655 -10.71 36.61 -10.38
CA GLY A 655 -10.76 37.24 -9.06
C GLY A 655 -9.39 37.76 -8.63
N GLY A 656 -8.77 37.07 -7.68
CA GLY A 656 -7.44 37.41 -7.18
C GLY A 656 -6.64 36.16 -6.81
N ARG A 657 -5.34 36.36 -6.57
CA ARG A 657 -4.43 35.31 -6.11
C ARG A 657 -3.50 35.88 -5.05
N LEU A 658 -3.35 35.13 -3.95
CA LEU A 658 -2.39 35.42 -2.89
C LEU A 658 -1.33 34.32 -2.89
N VAL A 659 -0.04 34.68 -2.93
CA VAL A 659 1.05 33.71 -2.92
C VAL A 659 1.92 33.93 -1.69
N TRP A 660 1.89 32.98 -0.76
CA TRP A 660 2.82 32.92 0.36
C TRP A 660 4.02 32.06 0.01
N THR A 661 5.19 32.50 0.47
CA THR A 661 6.37 31.64 0.53
C THR A 661 6.48 31.14 1.96
N LEU A 662 6.24 29.84 2.16
CA LEU A 662 6.30 29.21 3.47
C LEU A 662 7.75 29.13 3.98
N PRO A 663 7.97 28.91 5.30
CA PRO A 663 9.30 28.79 5.91
C PRO A 663 10.28 27.84 5.19
N GLY A 664 9.79 26.75 4.61
CA GLY A 664 10.55 25.77 3.85
C GLY A 664 10.83 26.15 2.38
N ARG A 665 10.51 27.39 1.98
CA ARG A 665 10.57 27.88 0.59
C ARG A 665 9.71 27.05 -0.37
N THR A 666 8.59 26.51 0.11
CA THR A 666 7.50 26.02 -0.75
C THR A 666 6.49 27.14 -0.99
N LYS A 667 5.79 27.07 -2.12
CA LYS A 667 4.77 28.06 -2.47
C LYS A 667 3.41 27.57 -2.01
N MET A 668 2.68 28.44 -1.32
CA MET A 668 1.27 28.27 -1.01
C MET A 668 0.48 29.36 -1.73
N VAL A 669 -0.37 28.96 -2.66
CA VAL A 669 -1.13 29.84 -3.52
C VAL A 669 -2.60 29.75 -3.14
N ALA A 670 -3.23 30.84 -2.71
CA ALA A 670 -4.69 30.92 -2.62
C ALA A 670 -5.27 31.60 -3.85
N HIS A 671 -6.10 30.87 -4.58
CA HIS A 671 -6.93 31.33 -5.66
C HIS A 671 -8.25 31.84 -5.09
N LEU A 672 -8.43 33.16 -5.09
CA LEU A 672 -9.64 33.84 -4.63
C LEU A 672 -10.63 33.91 -5.78
N LYS A 673 -11.71 33.12 -5.70
CA LYS A 673 -12.73 33.06 -6.75
C LYS A 673 -13.80 34.13 -6.51
N ASN A 674 -14.03 34.97 -7.53
CA ASN A 674 -15.16 35.88 -7.54
C ASN A 674 -16.39 35.20 -8.17
N LYS A 675 -17.46 35.06 -7.38
CA LYS A 675 -18.72 34.43 -7.77
C LYS A 675 -19.35 35.02 -9.05
N ASP A 676 -19.10 36.30 -9.33
CA ASP A 676 -19.62 37.00 -10.51
C ASP A 676 -18.77 36.73 -11.77
N LYS A 677 -17.50 36.35 -11.61
CA LYS A 677 -16.56 36.11 -12.73
C LYS A 677 -16.45 34.64 -13.09
N ILE A 678 -16.59 33.74 -12.11
CA ILE A 678 -16.31 32.30 -12.27
C ILE A 678 -17.33 31.44 -11.52
N ARG A 679 -17.63 30.25 -12.05
CA ARG A 679 -18.46 29.26 -11.35
C ARG A 679 -17.89 28.91 -9.98
N HIS A 680 -18.74 28.99 -8.97
CA HIS A 680 -18.48 28.55 -7.60
C HIS A 680 -18.84 27.07 -7.42
N LYS A 681 -18.52 26.50 -6.24
CA LYS A 681 -18.68 25.09 -5.82
C LYS A 681 -17.47 24.21 -6.09
N LYS A 682 -17.33 23.18 -5.24
CA LYS A 682 -16.24 22.19 -5.22
C LYS A 682 -15.91 21.62 -6.60
N ARG A 683 -16.90 21.09 -7.35
CA ARG A 683 -16.69 20.54 -8.70
C ARG A 683 -15.98 21.50 -9.65
N TRP A 684 -16.41 22.77 -9.69
CA TRP A 684 -15.84 23.76 -10.60
C TRP A 684 -14.48 24.27 -10.12
N SER A 685 -14.23 24.28 -8.80
CA SER A 685 -12.88 24.43 -8.23
C SER A 685 -11.96 23.27 -8.67
N GLN A 686 -12.48 22.05 -8.73
CA GLN A 686 -11.73 20.90 -9.25
C GLN A 686 -11.40 21.02 -10.74
N VAL A 687 -12.37 21.38 -11.58
CA VAL A 687 -12.13 21.67 -13.00
C VAL A 687 -11.08 22.77 -13.17
N MET A 688 -11.18 23.85 -12.39
CA MET A 688 -10.25 24.98 -12.44
C MET A 688 -8.80 24.53 -12.23
N TYR A 689 -8.53 23.74 -11.20
CA TYR A 689 -7.17 23.29 -10.93
C TYR A 689 -6.69 22.22 -11.89
N MET A 690 -7.57 21.34 -12.39
CA MET A 690 -7.19 20.31 -13.36
C MET A 690 -6.69 20.93 -14.67
N TYR A 691 -7.43 21.91 -15.21
CA TYR A 691 -7.02 22.58 -16.44
C TYR A 691 -5.80 23.47 -16.24
N TYR A 692 -5.69 24.15 -15.10
CA TYR A 692 -4.55 25.03 -14.83
C TYR A 692 -3.26 24.26 -14.53
N LEU A 693 -3.30 23.33 -13.59
CA LEU A 693 -2.10 22.63 -13.12
C LEU A 693 -1.66 21.55 -14.10
N LEU A 694 -2.59 20.85 -14.75
CA LEU A 694 -2.26 19.77 -15.68
C LEU A 694 -2.28 20.24 -17.13
N GLY A 695 -3.32 20.97 -17.53
CA GLY A 695 -3.46 21.47 -18.90
C GLY A 695 -2.42 22.54 -19.25
N TYR A 696 -2.42 23.65 -18.51
CA TYR A 696 -1.50 24.77 -18.80
C TYR A 696 -0.05 24.44 -18.43
N ARG A 697 0.22 24.10 -17.16
CA ARG A 697 1.61 23.97 -16.70
C ARG A 697 2.39 22.76 -17.22
N ILE A 698 1.71 21.66 -17.56
CA ILE A 698 2.38 20.45 -18.10
C ILE A 698 2.24 20.38 -19.62
N MET A 699 1.02 20.49 -20.14
CA MET A 699 0.78 20.24 -21.57
C MET A 699 1.14 21.42 -22.48
N GLU A 700 1.00 22.67 -22.03
CA GLU A 700 1.31 23.84 -22.85
C GLU A 700 2.83 24.17 -22.91
N THR A 701 3.64 23.57 -22.04
CA THR A 701 5.10 23.78 -22.00
C THR A 701 5.75 23.32 -23.31
N LYS A 702 6.24 24.26 -24.12
CA LYS A 702 6.76 24.00 -25.48
C LYS A 702 8.11 23.28 -25.50
N GLU A 703 8.90 23.41 -24.44
CA GLU A 703 10.26 22.86 -24.33
C GLU A 703 10.30 21.35 -24.12
N LEU A 704 9.17 20.73 -23.75
CA LEU A 704 9.11 19.32 -23.37
C LEU A 704 8.61 18.44 -24.53
N SER A 705 9.34 17.37 -24.82
CA SER A 705 8.88 16.34 -25.76
C SER A 705 7.60 15.67 -25.26
N PRO A 706 6.70 15.18 -26.15
CA PRO A 706 5.47 14.49 -25.73
C PRO A 706 5.72 13.29 -24.79
N ARG A 707 6.85 12.60 -24.97
CA ARG A 707 7.29 11.50 -24.11
C ARG A 707 7.68 12.00 -22.71
N ARG A 708 8.49 13.07 -22.64
CA ARG A 708 8.85 13.72 -21.37
C ARG A 708 7.62 14.22 -20.62
N LYS A 709 6.64 14.81 -21.31
CA LYS A 709 5.34 15.21 -20.73
C LYS A 709 4.57 14.04 -20.14
N ALA A 710 4.56 12.89 -20.82
CA ALA A 710 3.88 11.70 -20.32
C ALA A 710 4.54 11.15 -19.04
N VAL A 711 5.87 11.15 -18.96
CA VAL A 711 6.62 10.73 -17.76
C VAL A 711 6.35 11.70 -16.60
N ILE A 712 6.39 13.01 -16.85
CA ILE A 712 6.07 14.02 -15.84
C ILE A 712 4.63 13.85 -15.35
N ALA A 713 3.66 13.66 -16.25
CA ALA A 713 2.26 13.44 -15.89
C ALA A 713 2.05 12.12 -15.11
N GLU A 714 2.85 11.09 -15.35
CA GLU A 714 2.79 9.84 -14.59
C GLU A 714 3.33 10.00 -13.17
N ASN A 715 4.35 10.85 -12.98
CA ASN A 715 4.98 11.15 -11.69
C ASN A 715 4.36 12.37 -10.98
N THR A 716 3.36 13.03 -11.56
CA THR A 716 2.64 14.13 -10.94
C THR A 716 1.37 13.63 -10.25
N PHE A 717 1.21 14.04 -8.99
CA PHE A 717 0.10 13.63 -8.14
C PHE A 717 -0.62 14.85 -7.56
N ILE A 718 -1.95 14.87 -7.68
CA ILE A 718 -2.82 15.88 -7.08
C ILE A 718 -3.39 15.34 -5.76
N LEU A 719 -3.04 15.98 -4.64
CA LEU A 719 -3.63 15.68 -3.34
C LEU A 719 -4.86 16.58 -3.13
N ALA A 720 -6.05 16.01 -3.27
CA ALA A 720 -7.31 16.69 -3.00
C ALA A 720 -7.60 16.69 -1.50
N LEU A 721 -7.85 17.88 -0.95
CA LEU A 721 -8.11 18.13 0.48
C LEU A 721 -9.38 18.97 0.69
N ASP A 722 -10.07 18.71 1.80
CA ASP A 722 -11.09 19.60 2.34
C ASP A 722 -10.47 20.64 3.30
N GLY A 723 -11.21 21.70 3.61
CA GLY A 723 -10.72 22.84 4.40
C GLY A 723 -10.51 22.60 5.90
N ASP A 724 -10.87 21.41 6.39
CA ASP A 724 -10.95 21.04 7.81
C ASP A 724 -10.07 19.82 8.17
N ILE A 725 -9.20 19.37 7.25
CA ILE A 725 -8.46 18.12 7.38
C ILE A 725 -7.17 18.25 8.21
N ASP A 726 -6.97 17.33 9.17
CA ASP A 726 -5.73 17.15 9.93
C ASP A 726 -5.00 15.87 9.50
N PHE A 727 -3.74 15.99 9.06
CA PHE A 727 -2.91 14.84 8.68
C PHE A 727 -1.41 15.08 8.92
N GLN A 728 -0.65 13.97 8.94
CA GLN A 728 0.81 14.00 9.02
C GLN A 728 1.48 13.77 7.66
N PRO A 729 2.70 14.31 7.43
CA PRO A 729 3.45 14.06 6.19
C PRO A 729 3.69 12.57 5.88
N ARG A 730 3.70 11.73 6.91
CA ARG A 730 3.77 10.26 6.76
C ARG A 730 2.57 9.70 5.99
N ALA A 731 1.35 10.20 6.24
CA ALA A 731 0.15 9.74 5.56
C ALA A 731 0.23 9.97 4.05
N VAL A 732 0.70 11.15 3.64
CA VAL A 732 0.91 11.51 2.22
C VAL A 732 1.98 10.63 1.57
N ARG A 733 3.11 10.40 2.26
CA ARG A 733 4.16 9.49 1.76
C ARG A 733 3.65 8.08 1.52
N LEU A 734 2.78 7.56 2.40
CA LEU A 734 2.19 6.23 2.23
C LEU A 734 1.29 6.15 0.99
N LEU A 735 0.60 7.24 0.64
CA LEU A 735 -0.17 7.33 -0.60
C LEU A 735 0.77 7.37 -1.81
N ILE A 736 1.81 8.20 -1.79
CA ILE A 736 2.80 8.29 -2.89
C ILE A 736 3.49 6.93 -3.11
N ASP A 737 3.97 6.28 -2.04
CA ASP A 737 4.58 4.94 -2.12
C ASP A 737 3.64 3.94 -2.78
N ARG A 738 2.33 4.05 -2.49
CA ARG A 738 1.33 3.18 -3.10
C ARG A 738 1.09 3.50 -4.58
N MET A 739 1.02 4.78 -4.93
CA MET A 739 0.93 5.25 -6.32
C MET A 739 2.14 4.83 -7.15
N LYS A 740 3.36 4.82 -6.59
CA LYS A 740 4.55 4.30 -7.27
C LYS A 740 4.49 2.80 -7.49
N ALA A 741 4.03 2.05 -6.49
CA ALA A 741 4.01 0.59 -6.56
C ALA A 741 3.07 0.03 -7.65
N VAL A 742 1.98 0.74 -8.00
CA VAL A 742 0.94 0.25 -8.92
C VAL A 742 0.72 1.22 -10.10
N ASP A 743 1.14 0.84 -11.30
CA ASP A 743 1.09 1.72 -12.48
C ASP A 743 -0.34 1.90 -13.05
N GLU A 744 -1.29 1.02 -12.71
CA GLU A 744 -2.70 1.16 -13.11
C GLU A 744 -3.51 2.03 -12.14
N LEU A 745 -2.89 2.53 -11.06
CA LEU A 745 -3.54 3.26 -9.99
C LEU A 745 -3.76 4.73 -10.36
N GLY A 746 -5.02 5.09 -10.66
CA GLY A 746 -5.40 6.47 -10.96
C GLY A 746 -5.70 7.30 -9.70
N ALA A 747 -6.12 6.66 -8.61
CA ALA A 747 -6.33 7.35 -7.32
C ALA A 747 -6.13 6.43 -6.12
N ALA A 748 -5.65 6.99 -5.01
CA ALA A 748 -5.53 6.33 -3.72
C ALA A 748 -6.10 7.22 -2.61
N CYS A 749 -6.93 6.66 -1.73
CA CYS A 749 -7.45 7.37 -0.56
C CYS A 749 -6.87 6.83 0.75
N GLY A 750 -6.73 7.72 1.72
CA GLY A 750 -6.39 7.35 3.09
C GLY A 750 -7.61 6.91 3.90
N ARG A 751 -7.33 6.42 5.11
CA ARG A 751 -8.28 6.15 6.17
C ARG A 751 -8.67 7.43 6.87
N ILE A 752 -9.98 7.65 7.00
CA ILE A 752 -10.54 8.86 7.57
C ILE A 752 -11.12 8.60 8.95
N HIS A 753 -10.77 9.46 9.89
CA HIS A 753 -11.24 9.43 11.27
C HIS A 753 -12.13 10.64 11.55
N PRO A 754 -13.44 10.44 11.80
CA PRO A 754 -14.32 11.54 12.14
C PRO A 754 -14.05 12.07 13.56
N VAL A 755 -13.81 13.36 13.66
CA VAL A 755 -13.60 14.10 14.92
C VAL A 755 -14.78 15.04 15.19
N GLY A 756 -15.03 15.30 16.48
CA GLY A 756 -16.19 16.07 16.94
C GLY A 756 -16.74 15.54 18.26
N ARG A 757 -17.79 16.19 18.76
CA ARG A 757 -18.44 15.89 20.05
C ARG A 757 -19.89 15.45 19.84
N GLY A 758 -20.37 14.64 20.79
CA GLY A 758 -21.77 14.19 20.85
C GLY A 758 -22.04 12.82 20.23
N PRO A 759 -23.25 12.29 20.46
CA PRO A 759 -23.63 10.92 20.07
C PRO A 759 -23.69 10.72 18.54
N MET A 760 -23.95 11.78 17.77
CA MET A 760 -23.96 11.72 16.31
C MET A 760 -22.57 11.40 15.74
N VAL A 761 -21.53 12.01 16.32
CA VAL A 761 -20.14 11.71 15.96
C VAL A 761 -19.77 10.29 16.36
N TRP A 762 -20.28 9.77 17.48
CA TRP A 762 -20.04 8.37 17.89
C TRP A 762 -20.66 7.39 16.88
N TYR A 763 -21.88 7.65 16.43
CA TYR A 763 -22.50 6.90 15.34
C TYR A 763 -21.60 6.88 14.09
N GLN A 764 -21.16 8.06 13.63
CA GLN A 764 -20.31 8.17 12.44
C GLN A 764 -18.94 7.52 12.61
N ARG A 765 -18.34 7.58 13.81
CA ARG A 765 -17.09 6.86 14.11
C ARG A 765 -17.21 5.38 13.88
N PHE A 766 -18.29 4.76 14.37
CA PHE A 766 -18.52 3.33 14.14
C PHE A 766 -18.89 3.01 12.69
N GLU A 767 -19.70 3.85 12.06
CA GLU A 767 -20.06 3.71 10.63
C GLU A 767 -18.81 3.72 9.73
N TYR A 768 -17.93 4.70 9.93
CA TYR A 768 -16.67 4.81 9.19
C TYR A 768 -15.75 3.63 9.51
N ALA A 769 -15.66 3.22 10.77
CA ALA A 769 -14.87 2.07 11.18
C ALA A 769 -15.32 0.78 10.46
N ILE A 770 -16.60 0.40 10.52
CA ILE A 770 -17.13 -0.77 9.81
C ILE A 770 -16.95 -0.63 8.29
N GLY A 771 -17.24 0.55 7.74
CA GLY A 771 -17.03 0.83 6.31
C GLY A 771 -15.59 0.61 5.88
N HIS A 772 -14.62 1.04 6.69
CA HIS A 772 -13.20 0.83 6.44
C HIS A 772 -12.73 -0.60 6.70
N TRP A 773 -13.26 -1.27 7.73
CA TRP A 773 -12.85 -2.62 8.14
C TRP A 773 -13.35 -3.68 7.17
N LEU A 774 -14.60 -3.58 6.73
CA LEU A 774 -15.28 -4.61 5.94
C LEU A 774 -15.48 -4.16 4.50
N GLN A 775 -16.28 -3.12 4.26
CA GLN A 775 -16.70 -2.77 2.90
C GLN A 775 -15.52 -2.32 2.01
N LYS A 776 -14.80 -1.27 2.40
CA LYS A 776 -13.66 -0.73 1.63
C LYS A 776 -12.52 -1.72 1.51
N ALA A 777 -12.26 -2.48 2.58
CA ALA A 777 -11.27 -3.56 2.56
C ALA A 777 -11.63 -4.63 1.53
N THR A 778 -12.91 -5.01 1.46
CA THR A 778 -13.40 -5.97 0.49
C THR A 778 -13.28 -5.43 -0.92
N GLU A 779 -13.84 -4.25 -1.20
CA GLU A 779 -13.73 -3.56 -2.49
C GLU A 779 -12.28 -3.51 -3.00
N HIS A 780 -11.33 -3.17 -2.12
CA HIS A 780 -9.91 -3.15 -2.47
C HIS A 780 -9.32 -4.53 -2.80
N VAL A 781 -9.72 -5.59 -2.08
CA VAL A 781 -9.17 -6.95 -2.26
C VAL A 781 -9.76 -7.68 -3.46
N ILE A 782 -11.08 -7.57 -3.68
CA ILE A 782 -11.77 -8.31 -4.76
C ILE A 782 -11.78 -7.55 -6.09
N GLY A 783 -11.60 -6.23 -6.07
CA GLY A 783 -11.57 -5.39 -7.27
C GLY A 783 -10.91 -4.04 -7.01
N CYS A 784 -11.73 -2.99 -6.98
CA CYS A 784 -11.29 -1.62 -6.72
C CYS A 784 -12.31 -0.87 -5.86
N VAL A 785 -11.83 0.14 -5.15
CA VAL A 785 -12.71 1.02 -4.36
C VAL A 785 -13.56 1.87 -5.31
N LEU A 786 -14.87 1.98 -5.06
CA LEU A 786 -15.75 2.73 -5.98
C LEU A 786 -15.63 4.25 -5.86
N CYS A 787 -15.14 4.75 -4.73
CA CYS A 787 -15.01 6.17 -4.46
C CYS A 787 -13.86 6.46 -3.51
N SER A 788 -13.06 7.44 -3.91
CA SER A 788 -12.11 8.16 -3.07
C SER A 788 -12.82 9.37 -2.44
N PRO A 789 -12.88 9.49 -1.11
CA PRO A 789 -13.47 10.64 -0.42
C PRO A 789 -12.67 11.92 -0.68
N GLY A 790 -13.34 13.05 -0.94
CA GLY A 790 -12.65 14.30 -1.32
C GLY A 790 -11.79 14.93 -0.25
N CYS A 791 -11.94 14.54 1.03
CA CYS A 791 -11.21 15.18 2.13
C CYS A 791 -9.72 14.80 2.19
N PHE A 792 -9.34 13.59 1.73
CA PHE A 792 -7.95 13.13 1.73
C PHE A 792 -7.70 12.05 0.68
N SER A 793 -7.46 12.48 -0.56
CA SER A 793 -7.28 11.59 -1.71
C SER A 793 -6.19 12.07 -2.67
N LEU A 794 -5.37 11.13 -3.14
CA LEU A 794 -4.28 11.38 -4.08
C LEU A 794 -4.64 10.85 -5.47
N PHE A 795 -4.61 11.71 -6.48
CA PHE A 795 -4.92 11.39 -7.87
C PHE A 795 -3.68 11.47 -8.75
N ARG A 796 -3.51 10.54 -9.69
CA ARG A 796 -2.45 10.63 -10.70
C ARG A 796 -2.86 11.60 -11.82
N ALA A 797 -1.98 12.50 -12.20
CA ALA A 797 -2.24 13.46 -13.27
C ALA A 797 -2.53 12.76 -14.60
N SER A 798 -1.73 11.76 -15.00
CA SER A 798 -1.96 11.01 -16.25
C SER A 798 -3.37 10.40 -16.37
N ALA A 799 -3.93 9.90 -15.26
CA ALA A 799 -5.28 9.35 -15.21
C ALA A 799 -6.36 10.44 -15.30
N LEU A 800 -6.14 11.59 -14.67
CA LEU A 800 -7.05 12.74 -14.74
C LEU A 800 -7.07 13.40 -16.12
N MET A 801 -5.92 13.44 -16.80
CA MET A 801 -5.73 14.07 -18.11
C MET A 801 -6.31 13.26 -19.26
N GLU A 802 -6.80 12.04 -19.02
CA GLU A 802 -7.50 11.30 -20.03
C GLU A 802 -8.72 12.09 -20.53
N ASN A 803 -8.83 12.22 -21.86
CA ASN A 803 -9.96 12.90 -22.50
C ASN A 803 -11.32 12.33 -22.07
N SER A 804 -11.39 11.02 -21.77
CA SER A 804 -12.61 10.36 -21.32
C SER A 804 -13.05 10.78 -19.91
N VAL A 805 -12.11 11.26 -19.09
CA VAL A 805 -12.34 11.76 -17.72
C VAL A 805 -12.54 13.26 -17.76
N MET A 806 -11.52 14.01 -18.16
CA MET A 806 -11.48 15.47 -18.05
C MET A 806 -12.63 16.14 -18.82
N LYS A 807 -12.89 15.72 -20.06
CA LYS A 807 -13.96 16.29 -20.88
C LYS A 807 -15.36 15.99 -20.31
N ARG A 808 -15.59 14.75 -19.86
CA ARG A 808 -16.87 14.36 -19.23
C ARG A 808 -17.07 15.07 -17.90
N TYR A 809 -16.01 15.24 -17.11
CA TYR A 809 -16.09 15.94 -15.83
C TYR A 809 -16.48 17.42 -15.97
N THR A 810 -16.18 18.06 -17.12
CA THR A 810 -16.61 19.44 -17.40
C THR A 810 -18.05 19.60 -17.93
N MET A 811 -18.76 18.51 -18.22
CA MET A 811 -20.11 18.59 -18.81
C MET A 811 -21.11 19.28 -17.88
N ILE A 812 -21.87 20.23 -18.42
CA ILE A 812 -22.93 20.90 -17.67
C ILE A 812 -24.08 19.91 -17.41
N SER A 813 -24.63 19.92 -16.20
CA SER A 813 -25.81 19.14 -15.83
C SER A 813 -27.06 19.72 -16.48
N SER A 814 -27.40 19.24 -17.68
CA SER A 814 -28.62 19.63 -18.41
C SER A 814 -29.89 18.90 -17.94
N GLU A 815 -29.72 17.75 -17.30
CA GLU A 815 -30.81 16.88 -16.84
C GLU A 815 -30.79 16.76 -15.32
N ALA A 816 -31.98 16.54 -14.74
CA ALA A 816 -32.15 16.39 -13.30
C ALA A 816 -31.27 15.26 -12.71
N MET A 817 -31.21 14.09 -13.37
CA MET A 817 -30.40 12.95 -12.91
C MET A 817 -28.90 13.30 -12.92
N LYS A 818 -28.44 13.99 -13.97
CA LYS A 818 -27.05 14.44 -14.09
C LYS A 818 -26.68 15.45 -13.01
N MET A 819 -27.63 16.25 -12.53
CA MET A 819 -27.38 17.17 -11.41
C MET A 819 -27.13 16.40 -10.11
N VAL A 820 -27.94 15.37 -9.82
CA VAL A 820 -27.74 14.49 -8.65
C VAL A 820 -26.44 13.67 -8.77
N GLN A 821 -26.10 13.21 -9.97
CA GLN A 821 -24.90 12.41 -10.17
C GLN A 821 -23.63 13.26 -10.15
N TYR A 822 -23.59 14.37 -10.88
CA TYR A 822 -22.36 15.14 -11.16
C TYR A 822 -22.09 16.22 -10.12
N ASP A 823 -23.11 16.94 -9.65
CA ASP A 823 -22.93 18.10 -8.77
C ASP A 823 -23.11 17.77 -7.28
N GLN A 824 -23.98 16.81 -6.95
CA GLN A 824 -24.16 16.35 -5.57
C GLN A 824 -23.11 15.29 -5.18
N GLY A 825 -22.53 14.59 -6.15
CA GLY A 825 -21.54 13.53 -5.93
C GLY A 825 -20.24 13.75 -6.68
N GLU A 826 -19.69 14.95 -6.67
CA GLU A 826 -18.51 15.35 -7.45
C GLU A 826 -17.33 14.38 -7.32
N ASP A 827 -16.98 13.99 -6.09
CA ASP A 827 -15.87 13.06 -5.82
C ASP A 827 -16.18 11.63 -6.32
N ARG A 828 -17.44 11.19 -6.16
CA ARG A 828 -17.93 9.90 -6.66
C ARG A 828 -17.94 9.88 -8.18
N TRP A 829 -18.41 10.95 -8.81
CA TRP A 829 -18.47 11.08 -10.26
C TRP A 829 -17.07 11.06 -10.88
N LEU A 830 -16.12 11.79 -10.28
CA LEU A 830 -14.73 11.74 -10.72
C LEU A 830 -14.15 10.32 -10.62
N CYS A 831 -14.43 9.60 -9.53
CA CYS A 831 -14.02 8.20 -9.38
C CYS A 831 -14.70 7.28 -10.42
N THR A 832 -16.01 7.44 -10.64
CA THR A 832 -16.75 6.70 -11.66
C THR A 832 -16.12 6.89 -13.04
N LEU A 833 -15.75 8.12 -13.39
CA LEU A 833 -15.06 8.41 -14.64
C LEU A 833 -13.68 7.75 -14.73
N LEU A 834 -12.89 7.77 -13.66
CA LEU A 834 -11.59 7.08 -13.60
C LEU A 834 -11.76 5.56 -13.76
N LEU A 835 -12.77 4.97 -13.13
CA LEU A 835 -13.06 3.55 -13.27
C LEU A 835 -13.52 3.20 -14.70
N LYS A 836 -14.37 4.02 -15.31
CA LYS A 836 -14.76 3.92 -16.73
C LYS A 836 -13.61 4.23 -17.69
N ALA A 837 -12.58 4.93 -17.23
CA ALA A 837 -11.35 5.18 -17.98
C ALA A 837 -10.41 3.96 -18.01
N GLY A 838 -10.63 2.98 -17.13
CA GLY A 838 -9.74 1.82 -16.99
C GLY A 838 -8.69 2.01 -15.89
N SER A 839 -8.74 3.12 -15.15
CA SER A 839 -7.90 3.34 -13.97
C SER A 839 -8.44 2.57 -12.77
N ARG A 840 -7.54 2.20 -11.86
CA ARG A 840 -7.88 1.62 -10.56
C ARG A 840 -7.95 2.70 -9.48
N VAL A 841 -8.82 2.50 -8.51
CA VAL A 841 -8.87 3.28 -7.27
C VAL A 841 -8.65 2.35 -6.07
N GLU A 842 -7.75 2.71 -5.15
CA GLU A 842 -7.41 1.88 -3.98
C GLU A 842 -7.52 2.61 -2.65
N TYR A 843 -7.65 1.82 -1.58
CA TYR A 843 -7.70 2.28 -0.20
C TYR A 843 -6.41 1.92 0.53
N CYS A 844 -5.73 2.93 1.07
CA CYS A 844 -4.52 2.78 1.86
C CYS A 844 -4.82 2.91 3.36
N ALA A 845 -5.15 1.79 4.02
CA ALA A 845 -5.50 1.77 5.44
C ALA A 845 -4.39 2.15 6.43
N ALA A 846 -3.14 2.27 5.96
CA ALA A 846 -2.02 2.75 6.79
C ALA A 846 -1.88 4.28 6.78
N SER A 847 -2.59 4.97 5.88
CA SER A 847 -2.53 6.41 5.68
C SER A 847 -3.71 7.07 6.39
N ASP A 848 -3.49 7.59 7.60
CA ASP A 848 -4.54 8.16 8.44
C ASP A 848 -4.69 9.68 8.26
N ALA A 849 -5.94 10.15 8.21
CA ALA A 849 -6.32 11.56 8.24
C ALA A 849 -7.59 11.77 9.08
N TYR A 850 -7.77 12.97 9.64
CA TYR A 850 -8.85 13.32 10.56
C TYR A 850 -9.67 14.49 10.00
N THR A 851 -11.00 14.41 10.06
CA THR A 851 -11.93 15.42 9.51
C THR A 851 -13.07 15.68 10.46
N HIS A 852 -13.61 16.89 10.46
CA HIS A 852 -14.74 17.27 11.29
C HIS A 852 -16.04 16.62 10.79
N ALA A 853 -16.74 15.99 11.72
CA ALA A 853 -18.00 15.32 11.45
C ALA A 853 -19.19 16.16 11.98
N PRO A 854 -20.36 16.08 11.33
CA PRO A 854 -21.61 16.63 11.83
C PRO A 854 -21.88 16.31 13.31
N GLU A 855 -21.98 17.35 14.15
CA GLU A 855 -22.30 17.16 15.57
C GLU A 855 -23.82 17.12 15.81
N SER A 856 -24.60 17.79 14.95
CA SER A 856 -26.05 17.89 15.08
C SER A 856 -26.81 16.91 14.19
N PHE A 857 -27.98 16.45 14.65
CA PHE A 857 -28.85 15.54 13.90
C PHE A 857 -29.27 16.10 12.53
N ASN A 858 -29.60 17.39 12.48
CA ASN A 858 -30.05 18.05 11.25
C ASN A 858 -28.92 18.14 10.21
N GLU A 859 -27.70 18.49 10.65
CA GLU A 859 -26.53 18.55 9.78
C GLU A 859 -26.18 17.17 9.20
N PHE A 860 -26.25 16.13 10.04
CA PHE A 860 -26.03 14.76 9.60
C PHE A 860 -27.05 14.33 8.52
N TYR A 861 -28.34 14.57 8.73
CA TYR A 861 -29.38 14.27 7.73
C TYR A 861 -29.16 15.03 6.42
N ASN A 862 -28.77 16.31 6.49
CA ASN A 862 -28.49 17.13 5.32
C ASN A 862 -27.27 16.64 4.53
N GLN A 863 -26.22 16.17 5.22
CA GLN A 863 -25.07 15.53 4.56
C GLN A 863 -25.51 14.28 3.79
N ARG A 864 -26.33 13.44 4.42
CA ARG A 864 -26.77 12.16 3.86
C ARG A 864 -27.77 12.29 2.71
N ARG A 865 -28.60 13.34 2.73
CA ARG A 865 -29.45 13.75 1.61
C ARG A 865 -28.67 13.85 0.29
N ARG A 866 -27.43 14.34 0.35
CA ARG A 866 -26.53 14.43 -0.81
C ARG A 866 -25.85 13.10 -1.13
N TRP A 867 -25.32 12.45 -0.09
CA TRP A 867 -24.45 11.29 -0.25
C TRP A 867 -25.18 10.04 -0.71
N VAL A 868 -26.39 9.78 -0.20
CA VAL A 868 -27.13 8.56 -0.52
C VAL A 868 -27.56 8.55 -1.99
N PRO A 869 -28.28 9.56 -2.53
CA PRO A 869 -28.70 9.55 -3.92
C PRO A 869 -27.54 9.56 -4.91
N SER A 870 -26.47 10.31 -4.62
CA SER A 870 -25.27 10.32 -5.47
C SER A 870 -24.54 8.97 -5.45
N THR A 871 -24.53 8.26 -4.32
CA THR A 871 -24.01 6.89 -4.25
C THR A 871 -24.83 5.95 -5.13
N ILE A 872 -26.16 6.01 -5.00
CA ILE A 872 -27.07 5.16 -5.79
C ILE A 872 -26.89 5.43 -7.29
N ALA A 873 -26.90 6.70 -7.70
CA ALA A 873 -26.78 7.09 -9.10
C ALA A 873 -25.44 6.64 -9.72
N ASN A 874 -24.32 6.82 -9.01
CA ASN A 874 -23.01 6.43 -9.54
C ASN A 874 -22.79 4.93 -9.60
N ILE A 875 -23.27 4.16 -8.61
CA ILE A 875 -23.19 2.69 -8.67
C ILE A 875 -24.10 2.16 -9.78
N PHE A 876 -25.32 2.70 -9.90
CA PHE A 876 -26.23 2.32 -10.99
C PHE A 876 -25.62 2.60 -12.37
N ASP A 877 -24.92 3.71 -12.54
CA ASP A 877 -24.20 4.06 -13.78
C ASP A 877 -23.06 3.08 -14.12
N ILE A 878 -22.39 2.49 -13.11
CA ILE A 878 -21.40 1.43 -13.31
C ILE A 878 -22.08 0.11 -13.66
N LEU A 879 -23.20 -0.21 -13.01
CA LEU A 879 -23.96 -1.44 -13.26
C LEU A 879 -24.63 -1.43 -14.64
N ALA A 880 -25.15 -0.28 -15.09
CA ALA A 880 -25.75 -0.13 -16.40
C ALA A 880 -24.72 -0.28 -17.53
N ASP A 881 -23.52 0.28 -17.36
CA ASP A 881 -22.41 0.16 -18.32
C ASP A 881 -21.50 -1.05 -18.04
N ALA A 882 -21.94 -2.02 -17.24
CA ALA A 882 -21.09 -3.09 -16.71
C ALA A 882 -20.28 -3.82 -17.79
N ASP A 883 -20.90 -4.17 -18.92
CA ASP A 883 -20.21 -4.88 -20.01
C ASP A 883 -19.05 -4.06 -20.59
N THR A 884 -19.22 -2.74 -20.69
CA THR A 884 -18.20 -1.84 -21.22
C THR A 884 -17.10 -1.60 -20.17
N VAL A 885 -17.49 -1.42 -18.91
CA VAL A 885 -16.55 -1.18 -17.81
C VAL A 885 -15.68 -2.40 -17.56
N VAL A 886 -16.25 -3.60 -17.51
CA VAL A 886 -15.51 -4.87 -17.39
C VAL A 886 -14.58 -5.10 -18.58
N LYS A 887 -14.96 -4.66 -19.78
CA LYS A 887 -14.10 -4.78 -20.96
C LYS A 887 -12.88 -3.85 -20.92
N LYS A 888 -13.00 -2.67 -20.29
CA LYS A 888 -11.99 -1.61 -20.30
C LYS A 888 -11.12 -1.57 -19.04
N ASN A 889 -11.64 -1.98 -17.88
CA ASN A 889 -10.95 -1.92 -16.59
C ASN A 889 -10.57 -3.31 -16.09
N ASN A 890 -9.27 -3.59 -15.98
CA ASN A 890 -8.75 -4.88 -15.52
C ASN A 890 -9.06 -5.19 -14.04
N SER A 891 -9.45 -4.17 -13.26
CA SER A 891 -9.76 -4.32 -11.83
C SER A 891 -11.24 -4.60 -11.55
N ILE A 892 -12.12 -4.43 -12.54
CA ILE A 892 -13.57 -4.63 -12.41
C ILE A 892 -13.95 -5.91 -13.16
N SER A 893 -14.30 -6.95 -12.41
CA SER A 893 -14.73 -8.24 -12.96
C SER A 893 -16.24 -8.39 -12.99
N THR A 894 -16.75 -9.35 -13.77
CA THR A 894 -18.18 -9.70 -13.77
C THR A 894 -18.66 -10.12 -12.38
N MET A 895 -17.87 -10.89 -11.63
CA MET A 895 -18.19 -11.26 -10.25
C MET A 895 -18.20 -10.05 -9.31
N TYR A 896 -17.31 -9.08 -9.53
CA TYR A 896 -17.30 -7.83 -8.77
C TYR A 896 -18.53 -6.97 -9.07
N VAL A 897 -18.96 -6.88 -10.33
CA VAL A 897 -20.21 -6.24 -10.73
C VAL A 897 -21.40 -6.92 -10.06
N TRP A 898 -21.42 -8.26 -10.03
CA TRP A 898 -22.46 -9.01 -9.34
C TRP A 898 -22.49 -8.69 -7.83
N TYR A 899 -21.34 -8.69 -7.16
CA TYR A 899 -21.22 -8.27 -5.75
C TYR A 899 -21.77 -6.85 -5.52
N GLN A 900 -21.44 -5.89 -6.38
CA GLN A 900 -21.93 -4.51 -6.26
C GLN A 900 -23.42 -4.39 -6.55
N GLY A 901 -23.95 -5.13 -7.53
CA GLY A 901 -25.37 -5.22 -7.82
C GLY A 901 -26.15 -5.79 -6.64
N MET A 902 -25.59 -6.81 -6.00
CA MET A 902 -26.13 -7.45 -4.80
C MET A 902 -26.18 -6.49 -3.59
N LEU A 903 -25.12 -5.72 -3.35
CA LEU A 903 -25.12 -4.66 -2.34
C LEU A 903 -26.12 -3.54 -2.64
N MET A 904 -26.28 -3.17 -3.91
CA MET A 904 -27.28 -2.19 -4.36
C MET A 904 -28.70 -2.67 -4.07
N ILE A 905 -29.03 -3.91 -4.43
CA ILE A 905 -30.33 -4.51 -4.12
C ILE A 905 -30.58 -4.51 -2.60
N GLY A 906 -29.57 -4.90 -1.82
CA GLY A 906 -29.65 -4.84 -0.35
C GLY A 906 -29.87 -3.43 0.19
N THR A 907 -29.25 -2.41 -0.41
CA THR A 907 -29.43 -1.01 -0.02
C THR A 907 -30.84 -0.50 -0.34
N VAL A 908 -31.39 -0.89 -1.50
CA VAL A 908 -32.75 -0.49 -1.94
C VAL A 908 -33.83 -1.19 -1.12
N LEU A 909 -33.66 -2.48 -0.80
CA LEU A 909 -34.59 -3.26 0.01
C LEU A 909 -34.40 -3.08 1.53
N GLY A 910 -33.31 -2.41 1.94
CA GLY A 910 -32.94 -2.19 3.34
C GLY A 910 -34.08 -1.66 4.22
N PRO A 911 -34.81 -0.59 3.82
CA PRO A 911 -35.94 -0.10 4.60
C PRO A 911 -37.03 -1.14 4.80
N GLY A 912 -37.37 -1.93 3.78
CA GLY A 912 -38.34 -3.02 3.86
C GLY A 912 -37.87 -4.15 4.78
N THR A 913 -36.59 -4.53 4.71
CA THR A 913 -35.99 -5.51 5.63
C THR A 913 -36.04 -5.02 7.08
N ILE A 914 -35.65 -3.78 7.33
CA ILE A 914 -35.68 -3.19 8.68
C ILE A 914 -37.12 -3.01 9.18
N PHE A 915 -38.07 -2.70 8.29
CA PHE A 915 -39.48 -2.67 8.63
C PHE A 915 -39.95 -4.02 9.18
N LEU A 916 -39.69 -5.11 8.45
CA LEU A 916 -40.09 -6.47 8.86
C LEU A 916 -39.35 -6.92 10.12
N MET A 917 -38.07 -6.58 10.23
CA MET A 917 -37.28 -6.83 11.44
C MET A 917 -37.91 -6.15 12.65
N MET A 918 -38.34 -4.90 12.52
CA MET A 918 -39.02 -4.18 13.61
C MET A 918 -40.36 -4.81 13.98
N VAL A 919 -41.15 -5.26 13.01
CA VAL A 919 -42.41 -5.97 13.29
C VAL A 919 -42.14 -7.26 14.06
N GLY A 920 -41.21 -8.10 13.58
CA GLY A 920 -40.85 -9.34 14.26
C GLY A 920 -40.28 -9.11 15.67
N ALA A 921 -39.45 -8.08 15.84
CA ALA A 921 -38.86 -7.74 17.13
C ALA A 921 -39.91 -7.21 18.12
N LEU A 922 -40.89 -6.43 17.67
CA LEU A 922 -42.00 -5.96 18.51
C LEU A 922 -42.88 -7.12 18.99
N VAL A 923 -43.18 -8.08 18.11
CA VAL A 923 -43.91 -9.31 18.46
C VAL A 923 -43.15 -10.09 19.53
N ALA A 924 -41.84 -10.29 19.36
CA ALA A 924 -41.01 -11.05 20.29
C ALA A 924 -40.90 -10.38 21.67
N VAL A 925 -40.69 -9.07 21.73
CA VAL A 925 -40.41 -8.36 22.99
C VAL A 925 -41.68 -8.05 23.79
N PHE A 926 -42.74 -7.61 23.11
CA PHE A 926 -43.95 -7.14 23.77
C PHE A 926 -45.08 -8.19 23.75
N SER A 927 -44.87 -9.36 23.14
CA SER A 927 -45.87 -10.42 22.98
C SER A 927 -47.18 -9.91 22.34
N ILE A 928 -47.04 -8.99 21.40
CA ILE A 928 -48.15 -8.34 20.68
C ILE A 928 -48.49 -9.15 19.42
N ASP A 929 -49.75 -9.16 18.99
CA ASP A 929 -50.17 -9.80 17.75
C ASP A 929 -49.45 -9.19 16.53
N ILE A 930 -49.10 -10.03 15.55
CA ILE A 930 -48.34 -9.65 14.36
C ILE A 930 -49.00 -8.49 13.58
N TRP A 931 -50.33 -8.45 13.50
CA TRP A 931 -51.04 -7.35 12.83
C TRP A 931 -50.95 -6.05 13.60
N THR A 932 -51.07 -6.12 14.93
CA THR A 932 -50.91 -4.94 15.78
C THR A 932 -49.48 -4.41 15.74
N ALA A 933 -48.46 -5.29 15.77
CA ALA A 933 -47.06 -4.89 15.62
C ALA A 933 -46.78 -4.29 14.23
N PHE A 934 -47.36 -4.86 13.18
CA PHE A 934 -47.29 -4.31 11.82
C PHE A 934 -47.88 -2.89 11.77
N LEU A 935 -49.08 -2.68 12.31
CA LEU A 935 -49.75 -1.38 12.34
C LEU A 935 -48.97 -0.34 13.14
N TRP A 936 -48.46 -0.73 14.33
CA TRP A 936 -47.65 0.14 15.18
C TRP A 936 -46.36 0.61 14.51
N ASN A 937 -45.75 -0.23 13.67
CA ASN A 937 -44.58 0.17 12.89
C ASN A 937 -44.98 0.94 11.62
N PHE A 938 -46.09 0.57 10.99
CA PHE A 938 -46.58 1.18 9.75
C PHE A 938 -47.00 2.64 9.91
N PHE A 939 -47.76 2.99 10.95
CA PHE A 939 -48.28 4.35 11.11
C PHE A 939 -47.20 5.44 11.25
N PRO A 940 -46.15 5.28 12.10
CA PRO A 940 -45.06 6.26 12.18
C PRO A 940 -44.34 6.46 10.84
N ILE A 941 -44.10 5.38 10.10
CA ILE A 941 -43.40 5.43 8.81
C ILE A 941 -44.29 6.08 7.75
N LEU A 942 -45.56 5.72 7.70
CA LEU A 942 -46.53 6.35 6.81
C LEU A 942 -46.62 7.85 7.11
N LEU A 943 -46.72 8.23 8.39
CA LEU A 943 -46.69 9.63 8.82
C LEU A 943 -45.42 10.33 8.32
N PHE A 944 -44.26 9.68 8.44
CA PHE A 944 -42.99 10.23 7.97
C PHE A 944 -42.92 10.38 6.45
N ILE A 945 -43.41 9.40 5.69
CA ILE A 945 -43.51 9.47 4.22
C ILE A 945 -44.42 10.62 3.81
N LEU A 946 -45.61 10.72 4.42
CA LEU A 946 -46.55 11.82 4.17
C LEU A 946 -45.93 13.18 4.54
N ALA A 947 -45.18 13.25 5.65
CA ALA A 947 -44.42 14.44 6.02
C ALA A 947 -43.37 14.81 4.97
N CYS A 948 -42.65 13.83 4.43
CA CYS A 948 -41.65 14.06 3.37
C CYS A 948 -42.28 14.55 2.05
N VAL A 949 -43.53 14.18 1.77
CA VAL A 949 -44.28 14.63 0.59
C VAL A 949 -44.83 16.05 0.77
N TYR A 950 -45.47 16.33 1.91
CA TYR A 950 -46.29 17.53 2.09
C TYR A 950 -45.63 18.64 2.92
N LEU A 951 -44.71 18.31 3.83
CA LEU A 951 -44.13 19.29 4.76
C LEU A 951 -42.79 19.81 4.28
N LYS A 952 -42.42 20.99 4.78
CA LYS A 952 -41.09 21.56 4.58
C LYS A 952 -40.03 20.76 5.34
N GLN A 953 -38.81 20.74 4.84
CA GLN A 953 -37.67 20.01 5.41
C GLN A 953 -37.47 20.22 6.91
N LYS A 954 -37.64 21.44 7.43
CA LYS A 954 -37.53 21.71 8.88
C LYS A 954 -38.47 20.84 9.73
N PHE A 955 -39.71 20.66 9.27
CA PHE A 955 -40.67 19.81 9.96
C PHE A 955 -40.41 18.32 9.72
N GLN A 956 -39.93 17.95 8.52
CA GLN A 956 -39.50 16.58 8.24
C GLN A 956 -38.39 16.14 9.20
N LEU A 957 -37.37 16.99 9.40
CA LEU A 957 -36.27 16.73 10.33
C LEU A 957 -36.74 16.64 11.79
N LEU A 958 -37.70 17.50 12.19
CA LEU A 958 -38.30 17.43 13.52
C LEU A 958 -39.05 16.10 13.75
N ILE A 959 -39.88 15.69 12.78
CA ILE A 959 -40.63 14.44 12.85
C ILE A 959 -39.66 13.25 12.82
N ALA A 960 -38.64 13.28 11.95
CA ALA A 960 -37.58 12.27 11.92
C ALA A 960 -36.95 12.14 13.31
N PHE A 961 -36.53 13.25 13.93
CA PHE A 961 -35.92 13.23 15.26
C PHE A 961 -36.83 12.61 16.34
N VAL A 962 -38.13 12.94 16.34
CA VAL A 962 -39.10 12.38 17.29
C VAL A 962 -39.28 10.87 17.07
N ILE A 963 -39.51 10.44 15.82
CA ILE A 963 -39.70 9.02 15.50
C ILE A 963 -38.41 8.23 15.78
N SER A 964 -37.25 8.77 15.43
CA SER A 964 -35.95 8.17 15.75
C SER A 964 -35.76 7.99 17.24
N SER A 965 -36.16 8.95 18.06
CA SER A 965 -36.09 8.85 19.52
C SER A 965 -36.98 7.72 20.05
N VAL A 966 -38.19 7.57 19.53
CA VAL A 966 -39.09 6.46 19.87
C VAL A 966 -38.49 5.12 19.44
N TYR A 967 -37.98 5.01 18.22
CA TYR A 967 -37.34 3.77 17.76
C TYR A 967 -36.08 3.42 18.55
N CYS A 968 -35.32 4.40 19.03
CA CYS A 968 -34.19 4.13 19.91
C CYS A 968 -34.65 3.45 21.21
N LEU A 969 -35.74 3.92 21.83
CA LEU A 969 -36.31 3.29 23.02
C LEU A 969 -36.80 1.86 22.74
N VAL A 970 -37.46 1.66 21.59
CA VAL A 970 -37.89 0.32 21.15
C VAL A 970 -36.67 -0.59 20.95
N MET A 971 -35.63 -0.12 20.25
CA MET A 971 -34.43 -0.91 19.99
C MET A 971 -33.65 -1.27 21.26
N MET A 972 -33.71 -0.45 22.31
CA MET A 972 -33.18 -0.82 23.63
C MET A 972 -33.93 -2.02 24.22
N ALA A 973 -35.26 -2.05 24.10
CA ALA A 973 -36.06 -3.19 24.53
C ALA A 973 -35.81 -4.43 23.65
N VAL A 974 -35.68 -4.25 22.34
CA VAL A 974 -35.32 -5.32 21.38
C VAL A 974 -33.97 -5.95 21.70
N LEU A 975 -32.97 -5.15 22.06
CA LEU A 975 -31.67 -5.69 22.45
C LEU A 975 -31.76 -6.62 23.66
N ILE A 976 -32.58 -6.27 24.65
CA ILE A 976 -32.85 -7.12 25.83
C ILE A 976 -33.62 -8.38 25.39
N GLY A 977 -34.63 -8.23 24.54
CA GLY A 977 -35.42 -9.35 24.02
C GLY A 977 -34.59 -10.38 23.25
N ILE A 978 -33.62 -9.93 22.43
CA ILE A 978 -32.70 -10.84 21.73
C ILE A 978 -31.84 -11.64 22.71
N ILE A 979 -31.41 -11.03 23.82
CA ILE A 979 -30.65 -11.73 24.85
C ILE A 979 -31.51 -12.80 25.52
N VAL A 980 -32.77 -12.49 25.85
CA VAL A 980 -33.71 -13.47 26.41
C VAL A 980 -33.97 -14.60 25.42
N GLN A 981 -34.24 -14.27 24.16
CA GLN A 981 -34.47 -15.26 23.11
C GLN A 981 -33.25 -16.18 22.92
N MET A 982 -32.03 -15.64 22.97
CA MET A 982 -30.81 -16.45 22.91
C MET A 982 -30.68 -17.44 24.07
N LEU A 983 -31.18 -17.09 25.26
CA LEU A 983 -31.18 -17.96 26.43
C LEU A 983 -32.25 -19.05 26.34
N GLU A 984 -33.42 -18.74 25.77
CA GLU A 984 -34.54 -19.66 25.63
C GLU A 984 -34.38 -20.63 24.45
N ASP A 985 -34.11 -20.09 23.25
CA ASP A 985 -33.99 -20.87 22.01
C ASP A 985 -32.61 -21.52 21.84
N GLY A 986 -31.62 -21.07 22.61
CA GLY A 986 -30.22 -21.46 22.47
C GLY A 986 -29.44 -20.67 21.39
N PRO A 987 -28.10 -20.71 21.44
CA PRO A 987 -27.24 -19.91 20.56
C PRO A 987 -27.22 -20.39 19.10
N LEU A 988 -27.60 -21.65 18.84
CA LEU A 988 -27.64 -22.25 17.50
C LEU A 988 -28.97 -22.04 16.78
N ALA A 989 -29.94 -21.39 17.42
CA ALA A 989 -31.17 -20.95 16.76
C ALA A 989 -30.82 -19.96 15.62
N PRO A 990 -31.51 -19.98 14.47
CA PRO A 990 -31.06 -19.23 13.29
C PRO A 990 -30.89 -17.72 13.48
N ALA A 991 -31.83 -17.06 14.17
CA ALA A 991 -31.75 -15.64 14.47
C ALA A 991 -30.58 -15.33 15.42
N SER A 992 -30.46 -16.10 16.51
CA SER A 992 -29.36 -16.04 17.48
C SER A 992 -28.00 -16.28 16.82
N LEU A 993 -27.90 -17.31 15.97
CA LEU A 993 -26.70 -17.68 15.24
C LEU A 993 -26.26 -16.58 14.29
N PHE A 994 -27.20 -15.99 13.54
CA PHE A 994 -26.90 -14.87 12.64
C PHE A 994 -26.43 -13.63 13.43
N PHE A 995 -27.13 -13.28 14.50
CA PHE A 995 -26.74 -12.17 15.38
C PHE A 995 -25.34 -12.40 15.98
N LEU A 996 -25.07 -13.59 16.51
CA LEU A 996 -23.77 -13.98 17.04
C LEU A 996 -22.68 -13.95 15.97
N LEU A 997 -22.95 -14.44 14.76
CA LEU A 997 -22.01 -14.42 13.64
C LEU A 997 -21.62 -12.99 13.28
N VAL A 998 -22.59 -12.07 13.17
CA VAL A 998 -22.33 -10.65 12.90
C VAL A 998 -21.56 -10.01 14.06
N ALA A 999 -22.00 -10.23 15.30
CA ALA A 999 -21.37 -9.66 16.49
C ALA A 999 -19.91 -10.14 16.67
N VAL A 1000 -19.65 -11.43 16.48
CA VAL A 1000 -18.31 -12.02 16.55
C VAL A 1000 -17.42 -11.48 15.44
N GLN A 1001 -17.92 -11.38 14.20
CA GLN A 1001 -17.14 -10.83 13.09
C GLN A 1001 -16.75 -9.37 13.31
N ILE A 1002 -17.70 -8.52 13.75
CA ILE A 1002 -17.44 -7.11 14.06
C ILE A 1002 -16.46 -6.99 15.23
N THR A 1003 -16.64 -7.81 16.27
CA THR A 1003 -15.75 -7.82 17.44
C THR A 1003 -14.32 -8.21 17.05
N ILE A 1004 -14.14 -9.28 16.27
CA ILE A 1004 -12.83 -9.69 15.74
C ILE A 1004 -12.25 -8.59 14.84
N ALA A 1005 -13.07 -7.97 13.98
CA ALA A 1005 -12.62 -6.87 13.14
C ALA A 1005 -12.10 -5.69 13.98
N GLY A 1006 -12.78 -5.33 15.07
CA GLY A 1006 -12.32 -4.30 16.00
C GLY A 1006 -11.03 -4.68 16.73
N PHE A 1007 -10.88 -5.94 17.19
CA PHE A 1007 -9.63 -6.42 17.78
C PHE A 1007 -8.46 -6.39 16.79
N MET A 1008 -8.71 -6.65 15.52
CA MET A 1008 -7.69 -6.55 14.46
C MET A 1008 -7.28 -5.10 14.16
N HIS A 1009 -8.04 -4.11 14.62
CA HIS A 1009 -7.79 -2.68 14.44
C HIS A 1009 -7.58 -1.98 15.80
N PRO A 1010 -6.45 -2.21 16.50
CA PRO A 1010 -6.24 -1.74 17.87
C PRO A 1010 -6.33 -0.21 18.05
N GLN A 1011 -6.04 0.59 17.02
CA GLN A 1011 -6.18 2.05 17.06
C GLN A 1011 -7.64 2.50 17.17
N GLU A 1012 -8.57 1.70 16.63
CA GLU A 1012 -10.01 1.98 16.62
C GLU A 1012 -10.79 0.98 17.47
N PHE A 1013 -10.12 0.24 18.35
CA PHE A 1013 -10.77 -0.72 19.23
C PHE A 1013 -11.94 -0.07 20.00
N TRP A 1014 -11.75 1.18 20.44
CA TRP A 1014 -12.77 1.97 21.14
C TRP A 1014 -13.99 2.34 20.27
N ALA A 1015 -13.90 2.24 18.94
CA ALA A 1015 -15.06 2.41 18.08
C ALA A 1015 -16.13 1.35 18.35
N LEU A 1016 -15.75 0.14 18.81
CA LEU A 1016 -16.71 -0.91 19.17
C LEU A 1016 -17.73 -0.45 20.22
N LEU A 1017 -17.32 0.40 21.19
CA LEU A 1017 -18.24 0.95 22.19
C LEU A 1017 -19.31 1.86 21.56
N CYS A 1018 -18.94 2.56 20.47
CA CYS A 1018 -19.88 3.37 19.71
C CYS A 1018 -20.90 2.51 18.93
N GLY A 1019 -20.61 1.21 18.75
CA GLY A 1019 -21.50 0.25 18.09
C GLY A 1019 -22.84 0.05 18.78
N VAL A 1020 -22.94 0.30 20.09
CA VAL A 1020 -24.22 0.25 20.82
C VAL A 1020 -25.18 1.33 20.31
N ILE A 1021 -24.69 2.56 20.13
CA ILE A 1021 -25.50 3.65 19.55
C ILE A 1021 -25.88 3.32 18.12
N TYR A 1022 -24.94 2.77 17.35
CA TYR A 1022 -25.21 2.34 15.99
C TYR A 1022 -26.35 1.34 15.93
N TYR A 1023 -26.33 0.31 16.78
CA TYR A 1023 -27.37 -0.70 16.85
C TYR A 1023 -28.74 -0.11 17.22
N ILE A 1024 -28.79 0.70 18.28
CA ILE A 1024 -30.03 1.32 18.76
C ILE A 1024 -30.65 2.27 17.71
N THR A 1025 -29.83 2.86 16.85
CA THR A 1025 -30.28 3.81 15.81
C THR A 1025 -30.54 3.16 14.44
N ILE A 1026 -30.43 1.83 14.29
CA ILE A 1026 -30.62 1.14 13.00
C ILE A 1026 -31.93 1.56 12.28
N PRO A 1027 -33.11 1.56 12.92
CA PRO A 1027 -34.36 1.95 12.25
C PRO A 1027 -34.35 3.41 11.78
N SER A 1028 -33.69 4.29 12.53
CA SER A 1028 -33.52 5.68 12.13
C SER A 1028 -32.63 5.80 10.89
N MET A 1029 -31.48 5.11 10.90
CA MET A 1029 -30.41 5.37 9.94
C MET A 1029 -30.49 4.54 8.65
N TYR A 1030 -31.14 3.38 8.69
CA TYR A 1030 -31.30 2.51 7.52
C TYR A 1030 -32.69 2.56 6.89
N MET A 1031 -33.69 3.10 7.59
CA MET A 1031 -35.06 3.23 7.08
C MET A 1031 -35.47 4.70 6.96
N LEU A 1032 -35.53 5.47 8.06
CA LEU A 1032 -35.98 6.88 7.99
C LEU A 1032 -35.02 7.77 7.19
N LEU A 1033 -33.71 7.64 7.41
CA LEU A 1033 -32.70 8.42 6.68
C LEU A 1033 -32.72 8.13 5.17
N MET A 1034 -32.97 6.88 4.79
CA MET A 1034 -33.08 6.48 3.38
C MET A 1034 -34.32 7.10 2.73
N ILE A 1035 -35.48 7.04 3.41
CA ILE A 1035 -36.70 7.73 2.97
C ILE A 1035 -36.44 9.23 2.85
N PHE A 1036 -35.88 9.86 3.89
CA PHE A 1036 -35.56 11.29 3.86
C PHE A 1036 -34.66 11.68 2.67
N SER A 1037 -33.63 10.88 2.41
CA SER A 1037 -32.64 11.16 1.36
C SER A 1037 -33.25 11.04 -0.04
N VAL A 1038 -34.08 10.02 -0.28
CA VAL A 1038 -34.76 9.83 -1.57
C VAL A 1038 -35.81 10.91 -1.81
N PHE A 1039 -36.61 11.26 -0.79
CA PHE A 1039 -37.67 12.26 -0.91
C PHE A 1039 -37.16 13.72 -0.93
N ASN A 1040 -35.91 13.98 -0.56
CA ASN A 1040 -35.32 15.32 -0.65
C ASN A 1040 -34.18 15.42 -1.67
N MET A 1041 -34.07 14.47 -2.59
CA MET A 1041 -33.07 14.48 -3.66
C MET A 1041 -33.23 15.67 -4.62
N ASN A 1042 -34.42 16.26 -4.71
CA ASN A 1042 -34.67 17.46 -5.50
C ASN A 1042 -34.06 18.74 -4.89
N ASP A 1043 -33.69 18.71 -3.62
CA ASP A 1043 -33.04 19.84 -2.95
C ASP A 1043 -31.52 19.76 -3.15
N VAL A 1044 -31.02 20.63 -4.04
CA VAL A 1044 -29.61 20.72 -4.44
C VAL A 1044 -28.87 21.81 -3.64
N SER A 1045 -29.51 22.43 -2.64
CA SER A 1045 -28.85 23.39 -1.73
C SER A 1045 -27.70 22.73 -0.96
N TRP A 1046 -26.67 23.52 -0.65
CA TRP A 1046 -25.58 23.10 0.21
C TRP A 1046 -25.38 24.13 1.29
N GLY A 1047 -25.59 23.74 2.54
CA GLY A 1047 -25.02 24.49 3.63
C GLY A 1047 -25.71 24.26 4.95
N THR A 1048 -24.88 24.02 5.96
CA THR A 1048 -25.14 24.46 7.33
C THR A 1048 -24.91 25.95 7.53
N ARG A 1049 -24.34 26.65 6.54
CA ARG A 1049 -23.84 28.03 6.68
C ARG A 1049 -24.14 28.96 5.49
N GLU A 1050 -25.18 28.70 4.70
CA GLU A 1050 -25.64 29.69 3.71
C GLU A 1050 -26.07 30.96 4.47
N ALA A 1051 -25.26 32.02 4.42
CA ALA A 1051 -25.77 33.36 4.71
C ALA A 1051 -26.96 33.57 3.74
N PRO A 1052 -28.14 33.97 4.23
CA PRO A 1052 -29.29 34.17 3.34
C PRO A 1052 -28.87 35.14 2.24
N VAL A 1053 -29.00 34.72 0.98
CA VAL A 1053 -28.89 35.63 -0.15
C VAL A 1053 -29.98 36.69 0.07
N LEU A 1054 -29.60 37.88 0.52
CA LEU A 1054 -30.51 39.01 0.57
C LEU A 1054 -31.04 39.17 -0.85
N LYS A 1055 -32.36 39.04 -1.02
CA LYS A 1055 -32.99 39.24 -2.32
C LYS A 1055 -32.59 40.61 -2.81
N ASP A 1056 -32.02 40.63 -4.02
CA ASP A 1056 -31.75 41.85 -4.75
C ASP A 1056 -33.12 42.46 -5.10
N ASP A 1057 -33.63 43.32 -4.23
CA ASP A 1057 -34.77 44.17 -4.54
C ASP A 1057 -34.26 45.16 -5.59
N GLY A 1058 -34.46 44.83 -6.86
CA GLY A 1058 -33.94 45.50 -8.05
C GLY A 1058 -34.17 47.01 -8.05
N LYS A 1059 -33.29 47.73 -7.38
CA LYS A 1059 -33.09 49.17 -7.50
C LYS A 1059 -31.68 49.35 -8.04
N ASP A 1060 -31.61 49.49 -9.36
CA ASP A 1060 -30.44 49.98 -10.05
C ASP A 1060 -30.10 51.38 -9.50
N ALA A 1061 -29.18 51.44 -8.55
CA ALA A 1061 -28.52 52.69 -8.19
C ALA A 1061 -27.60 53.07 -9.36
N VAL A 1062 -28.00 54.12 -10.07
CA VAL A 1062 -27.20 54.78 -11.11
C VAL A 1062 -26.18 55.65 -10.39
N ASP A 1063 -25.04 55.08 -10.01
CA ASP A 1063 -23.99 55.82 -9.31
C ASP A 1063 -22.76 56.09 -10.19
N GLU A 1064 -22.33 57.34 -10.07
CA GLU A 1064 -21.47 58.12 -10.94
C GLU A 1064 -20.02 57.65 -11.01
N ALA A 1065 -19.41 57.93 -12.16
CA ALA A 1065 -18.02 57.65 -12.48
C ALA A 1065 -17.04 58.46 -11.61
N ASN A 1066 -16.71 57.95 -10.42
CA ASN A 1066 -15.51 58.38 -9.69
C ASN A 1066 -14.47 57.26 -9.69
N ASN A 1067 -13.28 57.60 -10.21
CA ASN A 1067 -12.09 56.74 -10.26
C ASN A 1067 -11.55 56.45 -8.85
N TYR A 1068 -12.23 55.59 -8.08
CA TYR A 1068 -11.66 55.04 -6.84
C TYR A 1068 -10.77 53.83 -7.14
N LEU A 1069 -9.57 53.83 -6.54
CA LEU A 1069 -8.57 52.75 -6.59
C LEU A 1069 -9.13 51.39 -6.06
N PRO A 1070 -8.57 50.25 -6.51
CA PRO A 1070 -9.14 48.90 -6.35
C PRO A 1070 -9.29 48.42 -4.88
N GLY A 1071 -10.51 48.00 -4.50
CA GLY A 1071 -10.92 47.77 -3.10
C GLY A 1071 -10.13 46.71 -2.33
N TRP A 1072 -10.04 45.47 -2.80
CA TRP A 1072 -9.36 44.39 -2.04
C TRP A 1072 -7.82 44.49 -2.04
N LEU A 1073 -7.23 45.12 -3.06
CA LEU A 1073 -5.79 45.23 -3.21
C LEU A 1073 -5.15 46.12 -2.12
N ASN A 1074 -5.95 47.05 -1.60
CA ASN A 1074 -5.61 47.99 -0.54
C ASN A 1074 -6.19 47.60 0.83
N ASP A 1075 -6.63 46.34 1.02
CA ASP A 1075 -7.11 45.88 2.32
C ASP A 1075 -6.01 46.07 3.39
N PRO A 1076 -6.32 46.59 4.60
CA PRO A 1076 -5.35 46.82 5.67
C PRO A 1076 -4.44 45.63 6.00
N LEU A 1077 -4.93 44.39 5.84
CA LEU A 1077 -4.15 43.18 6.09
C LEU A 1077 -3.13 42.86 4.99
N LEU A 1078 -3.28 43.46 3.81
CA LEU A 1078 -2.46 43.22 2.65
C LEU A 1078 -1.72 44.48 2.18
N ILE A 1079 -1.69 45.58 2.96
CA ILE A 1079 -1.00 46.81 2.57
C ILE A 1079 0.50 46.56 2.34
N ASP A 1080 1.13 45.76 3.20
CA ASP A 1080 2.57 45.45 3.14
C ASP A 1080 2.91 44.41 2.05
N SER A 1081 1.92 43.90 1.33
CA SER A 1081 2.12 42.90 0.28
C SER A 1081 2.56 43.51 -1.04
N GLU A 1082 3.59 42.91 -1.65
CA GLU A 1082 4.04 43.24 -3.01
C GLU A 1082 2.93 42.93 -4.04
N LEU A 1083 2.92 43.69 -5.15
CA LEU A 1083 2.09 43.39 -6.32
C LEU A 1083 2.87 42.51 -7.29
N GLY A 1084 2.26 41.41 -7.72
CA GLY A 1084 2.79 40.56 -8.78
C GLY A 1084 1.91 40.63 -10.04
N GLU A 1085 2.51 40.29 -11.17
CA GLU A 1085 1.84 40.25 -12.46
C GLU A 1085 1.72 38.81 -12.98
N VAL A 1086 0.60 38.51 -13.64
CA VAL A 1086 0.40 37.25 -14.36
C VAL A 1086 0.95 37.39 -15.77
N SER A 1087 1.67 36.38 -16.27
CA SER A 1087 2.15 36.38 -17.65
C SER A 1087 1.00 36.54 -18.66
N LEU A 1088 1.26 37.21 -19.79
CA LEU A 1088 0.23 37.41 -20.82
C LEU A 1088 -0.33 36.09 -21.37
N MET A 1089 0.50 35.04 -21.43
CA MET A 1089 0.06 33.70 -21.84
C MET A 1089 -0.90 33.10 -20.82
N GLU A 1090 -0.57 33.14 -19.53
CA GLU A 1090 -1.45 32.65 -18.46
C GLU A 1090 -2.75 33.46 -18.40
N GLN A 1091 -2.71 34.78 -18.61
CA GLN A 1091 -3.92 35.61 -18.68
C GLN A 1091 -4.85 35.20 -19.84
N ARG A 1092 -4.30 34.91 -21.03
CA ARG A 1092 -5.07 34.41 -22.18
C ARG A 1092 -5.71 33.06 -21.86
N PHE A 1093 -4.91 32.12 -21.34
CA PHE A 1093 -5.38 30.80 -20.90
C PHE A 1093 -6.58 30.92 -19.94
N TRP A 1094 -6.48 31.75 -18.91
CA TRP A 1094 -7.58 31.94 -17.96
C TRP A 1094 -8.83 32.53 -18.61
N LYS A 1095 -8.68 33.52 -19.50
CA LYS A 1095 -9.82 34.10 -20.23
C LYS A 1095 -10.53 33.05 -21.10
N ASP A 1096 -9.78 32.21 -21.78
CA ASP A 1096 -10.32 31.16 -22.63
C ASP A 1096 -10.99 30.05 -21.82
N LEU A 1097 -10.35 29.59 -20.74
CA LEU A 1097 -10.89 28.59 -19.83
C LEU A 1097 -12.21 29.05 -19.18
N ILE A 1098 -12.24 30.30 -18.72
CA ILE A 1098 -13.46 30.90 -18.15
C ILE A 1098 -14.53 30.97 -19.23
N LYS A 1099 -14.22 31.51 -20.40
CA LYS A 1099 -15.20 31.63 -21.50
C LYS A 1099 -15.80 30.27 -21.90
N GLN A 1100 -14.99 29.22 -21.94
CA GLN A 1100 -15.41 27.91 -22.43
C GLN A 1100 -16.14 27.06 -21.38
N TYR A 1101 -15.64 27.01 -20.15
CA TYR A 1101 -16.12 26.05 -19.14
C TYR A 1101 -16.58 26.69 -17.83
N LEU A 1102 -15.94 27.78 -17.39
CA LEU A 1102 -16.12 28.31 -16.03
C LEU A 1102 -16.93 29.60 -15.95
N LYS A 1103 -17.48 30.11 -17.07
CA LYS A 1103 -18.38 31.26 -17.05
C LYS A 1103 -19.62 30.92 -16.21
N PRO A 1104 -20.01 31.76 -15.25
CA PRO A 1104 -21.26 31.59 -14.52
C PRO A 1104 -22.43 31.34 -15.46
N LEU A 1105 -23.27 30.36 -15.12
CA LEU A 1105 -24.47 30.07 -15.90
C LEU A 1105 -25.53 31.11 -15.57
N GLU A 1106 -25.76 32.04 -16.49
CA GLU A 1106 -26.95 32.90 -16.50
C GLU A 1106 -28.14 32.06 -16.97
N LEU A 1107 -28.60 31.12 -16.14
CA LEU A 1107 -29.83 30.39 -16.43
C LEU A 1107 -31.00 31.36 -16.37
N SER A 1108 -31.82 31.39 -17.43
CA SER A 1108 -33.07 32.13 -17.43
C SER A 1108 -33.97 31.65 -16.28
N ARG A 1109 -34.88 32.51 -15.80
CA ARG A 1109 -35.83 32.12 -14.75
C ARG A 1109 -36.62 30.86 -15.14
N GLU A 1110 -36.94 30.73 -16.43
CA GLU A 1110 -37.60 29.56 -17.02
C GLU A 1110 -36.73 28.30 -16.95
N GLN A 1111 -35.45 28.36 -17.33
CA GLN A 1111 -34.55 27.20 -17.25
C GLN A 1111 -34.32 26.74 -15.81
N LYS A 1112 -34.18 27.68 -14.87
CA LYS A 1112 -34.09 27.35 -13.44
C LYS A 1112 -35.37 26.65 -12.96
N GLN A 1113 -36.53 27.13 -13.40
CA GLN A 1113 -37.81 26.53 -13.06
C GLN A 1113 -37.98 25.15 -13.71
N ALA A 1114 -37.66 24.99 -14.99
CA ALA A 1114 -37.69 23.71 -15.70
C ALA A 1114 -36.76 22.66 -15.05
N MET A 1115 -35.56 23.06 -14.64
CA MET A 1115 -34.65 22.17 -13.90
C MET A 1115 -35.22 21.80 -12.52
N ALA A 1116 -35.79 22.78 -11.79
CA ALA A 1116 -36.41 22.53 -10.50
C ALA A 1116 -37.62 21.59 -10.62
N ASP A 1117 -38.41 21.73 -11.68
CA ASP A 1117 -39.56 20.87 -11.95
C ASP A 1117 -39.11 19.48 -12.42
N GLY A 1118 -38.07 19.38 -13.25
CA GLY A 1118 -37.46 18.10 -13.61
C GLY A 1118 -36.85 17.35 -12.41
N LEU A 1119 -36.26 18.07 -11.45
CA LEU A 1119 -35.79 17.49 -10.19
C LEU A 1119 -36.93 16.98 -9.31
N LYS A 1120 -38.05 17.71 -9.25
CA LYS A 1120 -39.26 17.24 -8.54
C LYS A 1120 -39.86 16.02 -9.21
N GLU A 1121 -39.93 15.98 -10.54
CA GLU A 1121 -40.44 14.84 -11.30
C GLU A 1121 -39.55 13.62 -11.08
N LEU A 1122 -38.24 13.78 -11.20
CA LEU A 1122 -37.26 12.72 -10.92
C LEU A 1122 -37.42 12.18 -9.50
N ARG A 1123 -37.51 13.07 -8.51
CA ARG A 1123 -37.79 12.69 -7.12
C ARG A 1123 -39.09 11.91 -7.02
N ASN A 1124 -40.20 12.41 -7.58
CA ASN A 1124 -41.50 11.75 -7.47
C ASN A 1124 -41.45 10.34 -8.08
N MET A 1125 -40.82 10.18 -9.24
CA MET A 1125 -40.65 8.89 -9.90
C MET A 1125 -39.81 7.93 -9.05
N ILE A 1126 -38.64 8.35 -8.58
CA ILE A 1126 -37.73 7.50 -7.81
C ILE A 1126 -38.30 7.20 -6.42
N ALA A 1127 -38.88 8.17 -5.74
CA ALA A 1127 -39.54 7.98 -4.45
C ALA A 1127 -40.72 7.01 -4.56
N PHE A 1128 -41.55 7.15 -5.61
CA PHE A 1128 -42.63 6.21 -5.87
C PHE A 1128 -42.11 4.79 -6.14
N ALA A 1129 -41.13 4.63 -7.03
CA ALA A 1129 -40.53 3.34 -7.33
C ALA A 1129 -39.89 2.71 -6.07
N PHE A 1130 -39.17 3.51 -5.29
CA PHE A 1130 -38.52 3.07 -4.05
C PHE A 1130 -39.53 2.58 -3.00
N VAL A 1131 -40.59 3.35 -2.76
CA VAL A 1131 -41.66 2.95 -1.84
C VAL A 1131 -42.40 1.72 -2.37
N MET A 1132 -42.71 1.68 -3.67
CA MET A 1132 -43.42 0.56 -4.28
C MET A 1132 -42.62 -0.75 -4.17
N VAL A 1133 -41.33 -0.74 -4.50
CA VAL A 1133 -40.45 -1.92 -4.40
C VAL A 1133 -40.37 -2.42 -2.95
N ASN A 1134 -40.18 -1.52 -1.99
CA ASN A 1134 -40.16 -1.89 -0.57
C ASN A 1134 -41.54 -2.37 -0.08
N ALA A 1135 -42.64 -1.76 -0.52
CA ALA A 1135 -43.98 -2.16 -0.13
C ALA A 1135 -44.35 -3.55 -0.67
N ILE A 1136 -44.01 -3.84 -1.93
CA ILE A 1136 -44.19 -5.18 -2.52
C ILE A 1136 -43.34 -6.21 -1.77
N PHE A 1137 -42.07 -5.88 -1.46
CA PHE A 1137 -41.19 -6.77 -0.70
C PHE A 1137 -41.76 -7.06 0.70
N VAL A 1138 -42.17 -6.03 1.43
CA VAL A 1138 -42.81 -6.16 2.76
C VAL A 1138 -44.07 -7.01 2.65
N LEU A 1139 -44.93 -6.76 1.65
CA LEU A 1139 -46.16 -7.53 1.45
C LEU A 1139 -45.86 -9.02 1.20
N ILE A 1140 -44.92 -9.34 0.31
CA ILE A 1140 -44.57 -10.73 -0.01
C ILE A 1140 -44.04 -11.46 1.22
N VAL A 1141 -43.09 -10.87 1.94
CA VAL A 1141 -42.49 -11.51 3.13
C VAL A 1141 -43.51 -11.61 4.27
N PHE A 1142 -44.33 -10.57 4.47
CA PHE A 1142 -45.37 -10.59 5.50
C PHE A 1142 -46.44 -11.65 5.23
N LEU A 1143 -46.88 -11.81 3.98
CA LEU A 1143 -47.83 -12.88 3.59
C LEU A 1143 -47.24 -14.28 3.83
N LEU A 1144 -45.94 -14.46 3.61
CA LEU A 1144 -45.26 -15.72 3.91
C LEU A 1144 -45.17 -15.97 5.42
N GLN A 1145 -44.89 -14.93 6.22
CA GLN A 1145 -44.89 -15.04 7.68
C GLN A 1145 -46.27 -15.42 8.24
N LEU A 1146 -47.36 -14.91 7.66
CA LEU A 1146 -48.72 -15.30 8.05
C LEU A 1146 -49.08 -16.75 7.68
N LYS A 1147 -48.41 -17.33 6.68
CA LYS A 1147 -48.63 -18.71 6.22
C LYS A 1147 -47.48 -19.65 6.62
N LYS A 1148 -46.74 -19.29 7.68
CA LYS A 1148 -45.61 -20.06 8.19
C LYS A 1148 -45.96 -21.53 8.47
N GLU A 1149 -47.16 -21.83 8.96
CA GLU A 1149 -47.63 -23.20 9.21
C GLU A 1149 -47.61 -24.11 7.96
N PHE A 1150 -47.82 -23.55 6.76
CA PHE A 1150 -47.85 -24.32 5.50
C PHE A 1150 -46.57 -24.20 4.68
N LEU A 1151 -45.84 -23.08 4.83
CA LEU A 1151 -44.70 -22.71 4.00
C LEU A 1151 -43.47 -22.43 4.87
N HIS A 1152 -43.04 -23.45 5.63
CA HIS A 1152 -41.80 -23.41 6.40
C HIS A 1152 -40.77 -24.41 5.88
N LEU A 1153 -39.50 -24.12 6.17
CA LEU A 1153 -38.39 -25.04 6.09
C LEU A 1153 -38.02 -25.46 7.51
N GLU A 1154 -37.86 -26.76 7.71
CA GLU A 1154 -37.37 -27.32 8.97
C GLU A 1154 -35.86 -27.02 9.12
N TRP A 1155 -35.50 -26.31 10.18
CA TRP A 1155 -34.10 -26.02 10.49
C TRP A 1155 -33.39 -27.29 10.98
N PRO A 1156 -32.34 -27.77 10.29
CA PRO A 1156 -31.76 -29.09 10.57
C PRO A 1156 -30.89 -29.14 11.83
N ILE A 1157 -30.55 -28.01 12.43
CA ILE A 1157 -29.59 -27.91 13.54
C ILE A 1157 -30.35 -27.70 14.86
N ASP A 1158 -30.03 -28.49 15.87
CA ASP A 1158 -30.57 -28.38 17.25
C ASP A 1158 -32.11 -28.54 17.35
N PRO A 1159 -32.68 -29.70 16.94
CA PRO A 1159 -34.10 -30.00 17.17
C PRO A 1159 -34.40 -30.29 18.64
N THR A 1160 -35.59 -29.92 19.10
CA THR A 1160 -36.06 -30.26 20.45
C THR A 1160 -36.81 -31.60 20.40
N ASP A 1161 -36.34 -32.57 21.19
CA ASP A 1161 -36.95 -33.89 21.30
C ASP A 1161 -37.99 -33.92 22.43
N PHE A 1162 -39.26 -34.13 22.08
CA PHE A 1162 -40.36 -34.30 23.05
C PHE A 1162 -40.74 -35.77 23.17
N VAL A 1163 -40.82 -36.26 24.41
CA VAL A 1163 -41.28 -37.62 24.72
C VAL A 1163 -42.69 -37.53 25.26
N SER A 1164 -43.69 -37.95 24.49
CA SER A 1164 -45.08 -38.05 24.96
C SER A 1164 -45.50 -39.50 25.09
N PHE A 1165 -46.23 -39.80 26.17
CA PHE A 1165 -46.77 -41.13 26.44
C PHE A 1165 -48.27 -41.14 26.16
N ASP A 1166 -48.68 -41.84 25.11
CA ASP A 1166 -50.09 -42.06 24.79
C ASP A 1166 -50.63 -43.17 25.72
N ARG A 1167 -51.51 -42.78 26.65
CA ARG A 1167 -52.09 -43.70 27.65
C ARG A 1167 -53.05 -44.71 27.04
N ASP A 1168 -53.70 -44.37 25.93
CA ASP A 1168 -54.74 -45.21 25.34
C ASP A 1168 -54.14 -46.34 24.49
N ASN A 1169 -52.98 -46.08 23.85
CA ASN A 1169 -52.24 -47.06 23.05
C ASN A 1169 -50.99 -47.64 23.73
N LEU A 1170 -50.63 -47.20 24.94
CA LEU A 1170 -49.38 -47.57 25.64
C LEU A 1170 -48.12 -47.34 24.79
N MET A 1171 -48.12 -46.31 23.93
CA MET A 1171 -46.98 -45.98 23.06
C MET A 1171 -46.24 -44.74 23.52
N VAL A 1172 -44.90 -44.82 23.55
CA VAL A 1172 -44.00 -43.68 23.74
C VAL A 1172 -43.69 -43.09 22.37
N GLY A 1173 -44.31 -41.95 22.05
CA GLY A 1173 -43.96 -41.17 20.86
C GLY A 1173 -42.81 -40.23 21.18
N ILE A 1174 -41.68 -40.38 20.50
CA ILE A 1174 -40.59 -39.40 20.49
C ILE A 1174 -40.80 -38.52 19.26
N TYR A 1175 -41.25 -37.30 19.47
CA TYR A 1175 -41.47 -36.32 18.42
C TYR A 1175 -40.30 -35.35 18.40
N ARG A 1176 -39.62 -35.26 17.25
CA ARG A 1176 -38.62 -34.22 17.00
C ARG A 1176 -39.34 -33.00 16.45
N GLN A 1177 -39.32 -31.91 17.21
CA GLN A 1177 -39.83 -30.64 16.72
C GLN A 1177 -38.66 -29.82 16.18
N TYR A 1178 -38.67 -29.61 14.86
CA TYR A 1178 -37.73 -28.72 14.19
C TYR A 1178 -38.24 -27.27 14.29
N LYS A 1179 -37.29 -26.33 14.34
CA LYS A 1179 -37.62 -24.89 14.28
C LYS A 1179 -38.01 -24.54 12.85
N GLU A 1180 -39.11 -23.81 12.70
CA GLU A 1180 -39.68 -23.43 11.40
C GLU A 1180 -39.11 -22.09 10.91
N LEU A 1181 -38.57 -22.05 9.67
CA LEU A 1181 -38.08 -20.83 9.02
C LEU A 1181 -38.82 -20.52 7.72
N ASP A 1182 -38.99 -19.23 7.40
CA ASP A 1182 -39.52 -18.80 6.13
C ASP A 1182 -38.46 -18.92 5.00
N PRO A 1183 -38.82 -19.46 3.81
CA PRO A 1183 -37.86 -19.68 2.73
C PRO A 1183 -37.16 -18.41 2.23
N ILE A 1184 -37.87 -17.28 2.16
CA ILE A 1184 -37.28 -16.01 1.68
C ILE A 1184 -36.30 -15.45 2.70
N GLY A 1185 -36.68 -15.44 3.99
CA GLY A 1185 -35.79 -15.06 5.09
C GLY A 1185 -34.53 -15.91 5.13
N LEU A 1186 -34.64 -17.22 4.94
CA LEU A 1186 -33.47 -18.10 4.85
C LEU A 1186 -32.58 -17.76 3.64
N CYS A 1187 -33.15 -17.58 2.45
CA CYS A 1187 -32.39 -17.15 1.27
C CYS A 1187 -31.66 -15.83 1.51
N PHE A 1188 -32.32 -14.88 2.17
CA PHE A 1188 -31.73 -13.60 2.55
C PHE A 1188 -30.60 -13.78 3.57
N VAL A 1189 -30.80 -14.56 4.62
CA VAL A 1189 -29.77 -14.86 5.64
C VAL A 1189 -28.55 -15.56 5.02
N ILE A 1190 -28.76 -16.55 4.15
CA ILE A 1190 -27.68 -17.22 3.42
C ILE A 1190 -26.93 -16.21 2.56
N PHE A 1191 -27.65 -15.37 1.83
CA PHE A 1191 -27.05 -14.39 0.93
C PHE A 1191 -26.23 -13.32 1.67
N PHE A 1192 -26.81 -12.66 2.67
CA PHE A 1192 -26.09 -11.68 3.47
C PHE A 1192 -25.01 -12.34 4.31
N GLY A 1193 -25.24 -13.55 4.81
CA GLY A 1193 -24.23 -14.37 5.47
C GLY A 1193 -23.03 -14.64 4.57
N LEU A 1194 -23.25 -15.01 3.30
CA LEU A 1194 -22.18 -15.19 2.32
C LEU A 1194 -21.44 -13.89 2.03
N ILE A 1195 -22.14 -12.77 1.86
CA ILE A 1195 -21.51 -11.45 1.69
C ILE A 1195 -20.64 -11.10 2.90
N LEU A 1196 -21.14 -11.32 4.10
CA LEU A 1196 -20.41 -11.07 5.35
C LEU A 1196 -19.18 -11.97 5.48
N ILE A 1197 -19.29 -13.27 5.14
CA ILE A 1197 -18.14 -14.19 5.12
C ILE A 1197 -17.09 -13.73 4.10
N ILE A 1198 -17.52 -13.34 2.89
CA ILE A 1198 -16.61 -12.80 1.86
C ILE A 1198 -15.92 -11.54 2.38
N GLN A 1199 -16.67 -10.63 3.00
CA GLN A 1199 -16.12 -9.39 3.55
C GLN A 1199 -15.14 -9.66 4.68
N PHE A 1200 -15.45 -10.61 5.56
CA PHE A 1200 -14.62 -11.00 6.67
C PHE A 1200 -13.30 -11.64 6.20
N LEU A 1201 -13.34 -12.56 5.23
CA LEU A 1201 -12.15 -13.15 4.62
C LEU A 1201 -11.30 -12.10 3.90
N ALA A 1202 -11.94 -11.19 3.15
CA ALA A 1202 -11.26 -10.10 2.47
C ALA A 1202 -10.58 -9.14 3.46
N MET A 1203 -11.21 -8.87 4.61
CA MET A 1203 -10.64 -8.08 5.69
C MET A 1203 -9.31 -8.67 6.20
N PHE A 1204 -9.19 -9.99 6.36
CA PHE A 1204 -7.91 -10.62 6.74
C PHE A 1204 -6.80 -10.39 5.69
N PHE A 1205 -7.10 -10.62 4.41
CA PHE A 1205 -6.13 -10.37 3.33
C PHE A 1205 -5.72 -8.90 3.27
N HIS A 1206 -6.69 -8.00 3.42
CA HIS A 1206 -6.45 -6.57 3.47
C HIS A 1206 -5.58 -6.17 4.67
N ARG A 1207 -5.86 -6.74 5.85
CA ARG A 1207 -5.11 -6.44 7.07
C ARG A 1207 -3.68 -6.95 6.99
N PHE A 1208 -3.47 -8.14 6.44
CA PHE A 1208 -2.12 -8.67 6.18
C PHE A 1208 -1.34 -7.77 5.21
N ALA A 1209 -1.99 -7.29 4.14
CA ALA A 1209 -1.37 -6.33 3.22
C ALA A 1209 -1.01 -5.00 3.92
N THR A 1210 -1.90 -4.51 4.79
CA THR A 1210 -1.65 -3.30 5.61
C THR A 1210 -0.47 -3.51 6.55
N LEU A 1211 -0.37 -4.67 7.20
CA LEU A 1211 0.76 -5.05 8.05
C LEU A 1211 2.07 -5.06 7.26
N CYS A 1212 2.07 -5.64 6.05
CA CYS A 1212 3.23 -5.63 5.16
C CYS A 1212 3.66 -4.20 4.83
N GLN A 1213 2.73 -3.29 4.53
CA GLN A 1213 3.04 -1.89 4.24
C GLN A 1213 3.61 -1.16 5.47
N LEU A 1214 3.03 -1.37 6.65
CA LEU A 1214 3.54 -0.80 7.91
C LEU A 1214 4.97 -1.30 8.20
N LEU A 1215 5.22 -2.59 8.04
CA LEU A 1215 6.56 -3.17 8.19
C LEU A 1215 7.55 -2.70 7.11
N ALA A 1216 7.11 -2.52 5.87
CA ALA A 1216 7.96 -2.01 4.79
C ALA A 1216 8.41 -0.57 5.04
N THR A 1217 7.58 0.21 5.72
CA THR A 1217 7.80 1.65 5.96
C THR A 1217 8.53 1.93 7.28
N THR A 1218 8.45 1.04 8.27
CA THR A 1218 9.23 1.19 9.50
C THR A 1218 10.71 0.96 9.22
N GLN A 1219 11.56 1.95 9.49
CA GLN A 1219 13.01 1.78 9.42
C GLN A 1219 13.51 1.27 10.78
N VAL A 1220 14.38 0.25 10.73
CA VAL A 1220 15.08 -0.28 11.91
C VAL A 1220 16.57 -0.22 11.62
N ASP A 1221 17.29 0.54 12.43
CA ASP A 1221 18.74 0.65 12.35
C ASP A 1221 19.33 -0.53 13.15
N TRP A 1222 19.76 -1.61 12.49
CA TRP A 1222 20.03 -2.91 13.13
C TRP A 1222 21.43 -3.15 13.68
N PHE A 1223 22.45 -2.39 13.30
CA PHE A 1223 23.81 -2.69 13.73
C PHE A 1223 24.63 -1.42 13.83
N ARG A 1224 25.11 -1.10 15.04
CA ARG A 1224 26.35 -0.34 15.24
C ARG A 1224 27.07 -0.84 16.48
N THR A 1225 27.69 -2.01 16.35
CA THR A 1225 28.79 -2.41 17.23
C THR A 1225 30.09 -1.82 16.68
N GLY A 1226 30.96 -1.35 17.57
CA GLY A 1226 32.17 -0.57 17.27
C GLY A 1226 33.31 -1.36 16.61
N GLY A 1227 33.05 -2.00 15.48
CA GLY A 1227 34.09 -2.53 14.59
C GLY A 1227 34.70 -1.45 13.69
N GLN A 1228 35.64 -1.85 12.81
CA GLN A 1228 36.25 -1.01 11.77
C GLN A 1228 35.22 -0.59 10.72
N PHE A 1229 34.36 0.35 11.10
CA PHE A 1229 33.34 0.95 10.26
C PHE A 1229 34.02 1.66 9.07
N THR A 1230 33.68 1.33 7.83
CA THR A 1230 34.36 1.89 6.65
C THR A 1230 33.83 3.29 6.30
N ASP A 1231 34.53 4.04 5.44
CA ASP A 1231 34.03 5.34 4.96
C ASP A 1231 32.76 5.20 4.11
N GLU A 1232 32.58 4.04 3.46
CA GLU A 1232 31.35 3.69 2.74
C GLU A 1232 30.18 3.45 3.70
N ASP A 1233 30.42 2.74 4.81
CA ASP A 1233 29.41 2.55 5.86
C ASP A 1233 29.01 3.89 6.48
N ALA A 1234 30.00 4.76 6.72
CA ALA A 1234 29.76 6.12 7.17
C ALA A 1234 28.90 6.89 6.16
N ALA A 1235 29.21 6.77 4.87
CA ALA A 1235 28.44 7.44 3.81
C ALA A 1235 26.99 6.94 3.73
N THR A 1236 26.74 5.64 3.93
CA THR A 1236 25.40 5.06 3.90
C THR A 1236 24.59 5.43 5.14
N GLU A 1237 25.20 5.44 6.33
CA GLU A 1237 24.58 5.87 7.58
C GLU A 1237 24.11 7.33 7.50
N LEU A 1238 24.99 8.18 6.98
CA LEU A 1238 24.77 9.60 6.82
C LEU A 1238 23.64 9.87 5.81
N LYS A 1239 23.57 9.10 4.72
CA LYS A 1239 22.45 9.12 3.77
C LYS A 1239 21.12 8.69 4.44
N GLY A 1240 21.13 7.62 5.22
CA GLY A 1240 19.92 7.12 5.90
C GLY A 1240 19.37 8.09 6.95
N SER A 1241 20.25 8.81 7.65
CA SER A 1241 19.88 9.83 8.65
C SER A 1241 19.80 11.25 8.07
N ALA A 1242 20.00 11.43 6.77
CA ALA A 1242 20.15 12.77 6.20
C ALA A 1242 18.92 13.67 6.46
N VAL A 1243 17.72 13.12 6.28
CA VAL A 1243 16.47 13.86 6.50
C VAL A 1243 16.26 14.18 7.98
N SER A 1244 16.65 13.30 8.91
CA SER A 1244 16.49 13.55 10.34
C SER A 1244 17.51 14.57 10.87
N ILE A 1245 18.74 14.56 10.35
CA ILE A 1245 19.75 15.60 10.57
C ILE A 1245 19.22 16.94 10.06
N ALA A 1246 18.75 17.00 8.82
CA ALA A 1246 18.21 18.22 8.25
C ALA A 1246 17.00 18.76 9.03
N ARG A 1247 16.07 17.88 9.41
CA ARG A 1247 14.93 18.25 10.26
C ARG A 1247 15.35 18.79 11.63
N LYS A 1248 16.43 18.27 12.24
CA LYS A 1248 16.94 18.79 13.51
C LYS A 1248 17.61 20.16 13.33
N LEU A 1249 18.36 20.34 12.26
CA LEU A 1249 19.08 21.59 12.00
C LEU A 1249 18.15 22.74 11.60
N GLN A 1250 17.06 22.47 10.89
CA GLN A 1250 16.09 23.51 10.50
C GLN A 1250 15.20 23.99 11.66
N ARG A 1251 15.00 23.17 12.71
CA ARG A 1251 14.11 23.52 13.83
C ARG A 1251 14.54 24.82 14.50
N PRO A 1252 13.69 25.84 14.63
CA PRO A 1252 14.01 27.05 15.38
C PRO A 1252 14.47 26.73 16.81
N LYS A 1253 15.47 27.46 17.32
CA LYS A 1253 15.91 27.34 18.73
C LYS A 1253 14.79 27.94 19.59
N ARG A 1254 14.33 27.24 20.63
CA ARG A 1254 13.40 27.83 21.61
C ARG A 1254 14.18 28.76 22.54
N LEU A 1255 13.51 29.77 23.07
CA LEU A 1255 14.10 30.79 23.96
C LEU A 1255 14.84 30.20 25.19
N PHE A 1256 14.53 28.95 25.56
CA PHE A 1256 15.04 28.26 26.74
C PHE A 1256 15.99 27.09 26.43
N ASP A 1257 16.43 26.93 25.17
CA ASP A 1257 17.35 25.84 24.78
C ASP A 1257 18.84 26.28 24.75
N ASP A 1258 19.21 27.43 25.35
CA ASP A 1258 20.62 27.87 25.45
C ASP A 1258 21.25 27.49 26.81
N ASP A 1259 22.41 26.83 26.69
CA ASP A 1259 23.55 26.75 27.62
C ASP A 1259 23.52 25.72 28.77
N GLU A 1260 23.81 24.47 28.43
CA GLU A 1260 24.52 23.52 29.32
C GLU A 1260 26.02 23.41 28.97
N ASP A 1261 26.53 24.18 28.01
CA ASP A 1261 27.93 24.10 27.56
C ASP A 1261 28.58 25.50 27.55
N GLY A 1262 29.39 25.79 28.57
CA GLY A 1262 30.24 26.98 28.61
C GLY A 1262 30.77 27.30 30.01
N ASP A 1263 31.68 26.47 30.53
CA ASP A 1263 32.53 26.76 31.70
C ASP A 1263 33.08 28.20 31.66
N PRO A 1264 32.67 29.11 32.56
CA PRO A 1264 33.45 30.29 32.86
C PRO A 1264 34.35 29.91 34.04
N HIS A 1265 35.61 29.65 33.71
CA HIS A 1265 36.73 29.47 34.63
C HIS A 1265 36.93 30.75 35.48
N TYR A 1266 36.08 31.01 36.48
CA TYR A 1266 36.27 32.04 37.51
C TYR A 1266 35.55 31.60 38.78
N ASP A 1267 36.26 30.90 39.66
CA ASP A 1267 36.18 31.04 41.13
C ASP A 1267 37.17 30.05 41.78
N GLU A 1268 38.47 30.27 41.57
CA GLU A 1268 39.54 29.70 42.42
C GLU A 1268 40.37 30.82 43.09
N VAL A 1269 39.83 32.04 43.20
CA VAL A 1269 40.52 33.14 43.88
C VAL A 1269 39.88 33.41 45.25
N LEU A 1270 40.52 32.81 46.24
CA LEU A 1270 40.68 33.28 47.62
C LEU A 1270 39.46 33.33 48.57
N MET A 1271 39.60 32.52 49.63
CA MET A 1271 39.38 32.86 51.04
C MET A 1271 37.96 32.94 51.62
N ASP A 1272 37.78 32.00 52.55
CA ASP A 1272 37.14 32.08 53.87
C ASP A 1272 35.64 32.35 54.05
N SER A 1273 35.11 31.52 54.93
CA SER A 1273 33.79 31.50 55.54
C SER A 1273 33.19 32.87 55.87
N LEU A 1274 31.98 33.15 55.39
CA LEU A 1274 30.78 33.58 56.13
C LEU A 1274 29.64 34.04 55.16
N GLU A 1275 28.39 33.73 55.53
CA GLU A 1275 27.09 34.26 55.04
C GLU A 1275 26.47 33.75 53.71
N GLY A 1276 25.47 32.86 53.85
CA GLY A 1276 24.73 32.20 52.77
C GLY A 1276 23.57 32.99 52.13
N GLU A 1277 23.16 34.16 52.64
CA GLU A 1277 22.05 34.93 52.06
C GLU A 1277 22.43 35.66 50.76
N HIS A 1278 23.70 35.98 50.55
CA HIS A 1278 24.12 36.65 49.32
C HIS A 1278 24.06 35.75 48.07
N ARG A 1279 24.11 34.42 48.24
CA ARG A 1279 24.15 33.46 47.14
C ARG A 1279 22.86 33.42 46.32
N GLU A 1280 21.68 33.43 46.96
CA GLU A 1280 20.39 33.45 46.25
C GLU A 1280 20.16 34.76 45.49
N SER A 1281 20.55 35.89 46.10
CA SER A 1281 20.43 37.21 45.46
C SER A 1281 21.28 37.31 44.18
N MET A 1282 22.45 36.67 44.18
CA MET A 1282 23.40 36.70 43.07
C MET A 1282 22.93 35.81 41.91
N VAL A 1283 22.40 34.61 42.20
CA VAL A 1283 21.77 33.73 41.20
C VAL A 1283 20.56 34.42 40.57
N ARG A 1284 19.69 35.05 41.38
CA ARG A 1284 18.50 35.76 40.89
C ARG A 1284 18.88 36.98 40.03
N ARG A 1285 19.91 37.74 40.42
CA ARG A 1285 20.47 38.83 39.59
C ARG A 1285 21.03 38.31 38.27
N GLN A 1286 21.75 37.18 38.26
CA GLN A 1286 22.25 36.58 37.02
C GLN A 1286 21.12 36.13 36.10
N THR A 1287 20.05 35.53 36.62
CA THR A 1287 18.87 35.16 35.81
C THR A 1287 18.21 36.41 35.19
N ILE A 1288 18.04 37.47 35.97
CA ILE A 1288 17.49 38.75 35.48
C ILE A 1288 18.43 39.40 34.45
N PHE A 1289 19.74 39.37 34.69
CA PHE A 1289 20.72 39.94 33.77
C PHE A 1289 20.72 39.20 32.42
N ARG A 1290 20.64 37.86 32.43
CA ARG A 1290 20.47 37.05 31.21
C ARG A 1290 19.16 37.38 30.49
N LEU A 1291 18.06 37.58 31.21
CA LEU A 1291 16.78 38.03 30.61
C LEU A 1291 16.88 39.44 30.00
N HIS A 1292 17.68 40.32 30.59
CA HIS A 1292 17.87 41.68 30.08
C HIS A 1292 18.75 41.69 28.83
N GLU A 1293 19.89 40.99 28.87
CA GLU A 1293 20.82 40.88 27.74
C GLU A 1293 20.18 40.15 26.54
N THR A 1294 19.27 39.20 26.79
CA THR A 1294 18.53 38.50 25.73
C THR A 1294 17.39 39.31 25.12
N ARG A 1295 16.81 40.29 25.84
CA ARG A 1295 15.83 41.22 25.28
C ARG A 1295 16.47 42.23 24.32
N ASP A 1296 17.72 42.63 24.59
CA ASP A 1296 18.46 43.59 23.76
C ASP A 1296 19.14 42.92 22.56
N LYS A 1297 19.32 41.60 22.56
CA LYS A 1297 19.66 40.85 21.34
C LYS A 1297 18.52 41.02 20.34
N GLN A 1298 18.79 41.75 19.25
CA GLN A 1298 17.91 41.82 18.08
C GLN A 1298 17.38 40.40 17.80
N HIS A 1299 16.06 40.21 17.88
CA HIS A 1299 15.43 38.93 17.56
C HIS A 1299 15.91 38.51 16.16
N SER A 1300 16.87 37.59 16.08
CA SER A 1300 17.31 37.08 14.79
C SER A 1300 16.12 36.38 14.14
N ASP A 1301 15.82 36.72 12.89
CA ASP A 1301 14.67 36.18 12.18
C ASP A 1301 14.84 34.66 11.99
N TYR A 1302 14.12 33.86 12.79
CA TYR A 1302 14.09 32.40 12.72
C TYR A 1302 13.04 31.87 11.74
N SER A 1303 12.38 32.74 10.95
CA SER A 1303 11.26 32.34 10.08
C SER A 1303 11.64 31.44 8.92
N ASN A 1304 12.89 31.46 8.47
CA ASN A 1304 13.33 30.72 7.28
C ASN A 1304 14.04 29.43 7.67
N LEU A 1305 13.39 28.28 7.44
CA LEU A 1305 13.93 26.96 7.76
C LEU A 1305 15.25 26.67 7.03
N VAL A 1306 15.32 27.06 5.76
CA VAL A 1306 16.52 26.87 4.94
C VAL A 1306 17.66 27.70 5.51
N PHE A 1307 17.40 28.96 5.86
CA PHE A 1307 18.43 29.80 6.49
C PHE A 1307 18.84 29.28 7.87
N ASN A 1308 17.92 28.76 8.68
CA ASN A 1308 18.24 28.13 9.96
C ASN A 1308 19.13 26.90 9.77
N PHE A 1309 18.78 26.05 8.79
CA PHE A 1309 19.59 24.91 8.40
C PHE A 1309 20.98 25.37 7.96
N GLU A 1310 21.08 26.28 7.00
CA GLU A 1310 22.35 26.81 6.47
C GLU A 1310 23.18 27.48 7.55
N ARG A 1311 22.59 28.33 8.40
CA ARG A 1311 23.28 29.01 9.51
C ARG A 1311 23.90 28.01 10.47
N ARG A 1312 23.19 26.94 10.86
CA ARG A 1312 23.73 25.92 11.77
C ARG A 1312 24.70 24.99 11.06
N PHE A 1313 24.36 24.58 9.84
CA PHE A 1313 25.19 23.72 9.03
C PHE A 1313 26.52 24.40 8.65
N PHE A 1314 26.54 25.70 8.39
CA PHE A 1314 27.76 26.46 8.08
C PHE A 1314 28.34 27.22 9.28
N GLY A 1315 27.68 27.25 10.43
CA GLY A 1315 28.17 27.89 11.66
C GLY A 1315 29.54 27.36 12.08
N ASP A 1316 30.25 28.12 12.92
CA ASP A 1316 31.56 27.69 13.42
C ASP A 1316 31.44 26.67 14.55
N ASP A 1317 30.30 26.68 15.26
CA ASP A 1317 30.01 25.74 16.35
C ASP A 1317 29.96 24.28 15.89
N GLU A 1318 30.30 23.37 16.80
CA GLU A 1318 30.06 21.94 16.62
C GLU A 1318 28.56 21.66 16.51
N LEU A 1319 28.17 20.82 15.53
CA LEU A 1319 26.78 20.43 15.36
C LEU A 1319 26.36 19.57 16.55
N ASN A 1320 25.51 20.12 17.43
CA ASN A 1320 24.97 19.37 18.57
C ASN A 1320 23.93 18.32 18.11
N LEU A 1321 24.45 17.16 17.72
CA LEU A 1321 23.67 16.02 17.22
C LEU A 1321 23.39 14.99 18.32
N LYS A 1322 23.54 15.32 19.63
CA LYS A 1322 23.39 14.39 20.78
C LYS A 1322 22.19 13.40 20.67
N ASN A 1323 21.01 13.87 20.23
CA ASN A 1323 19.80 13.03 20.07
C ASN A 1323 19.76 12.14 18.81
N LEU A 1324 20.69 12.32 17.86
CA LEU A 1324 20.82 11.48 16.68
C LEU A 1324 21.95 10.51 16.94
N ALA A 1325 21.64 9.23 17.06
CA ALA A 1325 22.65 8.19 17.17
C ALA A 1325 23.43 8.15 15.84
N LEU A 1326 24.52 8.90 15.74
CA LEU A 1326 25.49 8.88 14.63
C LEU A 1326 26.81 8.28 15.12
N ASN A 1327 27.46 7.47 14.30
CA ASN A 1327 28.77 6.93 14.65
C ASN A 1327 29.85 8.04 14.58
N ARG A 1328 30.93 7.93 15.37
CA ARG A 1328 32.03 8.91 15.35
C ARG A 1328 32.62 9.11 13.95
N LYS A 1329 32.79 8.04 13.16
CA LYS A 1329 33.25 8.14 11.77
C LYS A 1329 32.25 8.83 10.85
N SER A 1330 30.96 8.59 11.04
CA SER A 1330 29.89 9.28 10.31
C SER A 1330 29.83 10.76 10.65
N VAL A 1331 30.09 11.12 11.91
CA VAL A 1331 30.27 12.51 12.33
C VAL A 1331 31.50 13.13 11.68
N LYS A 1332 32.63 12.41 11.61
CA LYS A 1332 33.83 12.88 10.87
C LYS A 1332 33.54 13.08 9.38
N LEU A 1333 32.93 12.10 8.71
CA LEU A 1333 32.55 12.22 7.30
C LEU A 1333 31.54 13.36 7.08
N LEU A 1334 30.61 13.58 8.01
CA LEU A 1334 29.69 14.72 7.99
C LEU A 1334 30.45 16.03 8.10
N GLN A 1335 31.44 16.12 9.00
CA GLN A 1335 32.32 17.28 9.14
C GLN A 1335 33.16 17.51 7.87
N GLU A 1336 33.66 16.46 7.22
CA GLU A 1336 34.37 16.56 5.94
C GLU A 1336 33.46 17.07 4.81
N ARG A 1337 32.26 16.50 4.66
CA ARG A 1337 31.25 16.99 3.70
C ARG A 1337 30.84 18.43 4.01
N ARG A 1338 30.70 18.78 5.29
CA ARG A 1338 30.44 20.14 5.76
C ARG A 1338 31.59 21.07 5.35
N SER A 1339 32.85 20.67 5.55
CA SER A 1339 33.99 21.50 5.14
C SER A 1339 34.05 21.68 3.62
N ALA A 1340 33.81 20.62 2.84
CA ALA A 1340 33.75 20.71 1.39
C ALA A 1340 32.59 21.61 0.92
N ALA A 1341 31.41 21.47 1.53
CA ALA A 1341 30.27 22.33 1.27
C ALA A 1341 30.54 23.79 1.66
N LYS A 1342 31.24 24.06 2.78
CA LYS A 1342 31.68 25.41 3.20
C LYS A 1342 32.60 26.01 2.13
N VAL A 1343 33.57 25.25 1.63
CA VAL A 1343 34.48 25.72 0.57
C VAL A 1343 33.70 26.04 -0.72
N ASN A 1344 32.81 25.14 -1.14
CA ASN A 1344 31.98 25.35 -2.33
C ASN A 1344 31.04 26.55 -2.19
N ALA A 1345 30.41 26.74 -1.02
CA ALA A 1345 29.53 27.87 -0.74
C ALA A 1345 30.29 29.20 -0.66
N ALA A 1346 31.55 29.20 -0.24
CA ALA A 1346 32.41 30.39 -0.26
C ALA A 1346 32.90 30.76 -1.67
N ALA A 1347 32.87 29.82 -2.62
CA ALA A 1347 33.31 30.04 -4.00
C ALA A 1347 32.21 30.60 -4.92
N THR A 1348 30.94 30.59 -4.50
CA THR A 1348 29.85 31.17 -5.30
C THR A 1348 29.80 32.71 -5.14
N PRO A 1349 29.54 33.48 -6.22
CA PRO A 1349 29.51 34.96 -6.17
C PRO A 1349 28.49 35.55 -5.19
N GLU A 1350 27.46 34.77 -4.83
CA GLU A 1350 26.39 35.13 -3.89
C GLU A 1350 26.52 34.42 -2.53
N GLY A 1351 27.66 33.78 -2.24
CA GLY A 1351 27.91 33.09 -0.97
C GLY A 1351 27.83 34.03 0.23
N THR A 1352 27.05 33.66 1.25
CA THR A 1352 26.92 34.45 2.48
C THR A 1352 28.28 34.63 3.15
N PRO A 1353 28.77 35.88 3.35
CA PRO A 1353 30.02 36.10 4.08
C PRO A 1353 29.79 35.70 5.53
N THR A 1354 30.39 34.59 5.95
CA THR A 1354 30.55 34.27 7.37
C THR A 1354 31.36 35.40 8.01
N PRO A 1355 30.91 35.98 9.14
CA PRO A 1355 31.61 37.08 9.77
C PRO A 1355 32.90 36.55 10.40
N LYS A 1356 34.03 36.65 9.69
CA LYS A 1356 35.34 36.52 10.31
C LYS A 1356 35.49 37.67 11.32
N ALA A 1357 35.39 37.34 12.61
CA ALA A 1357 35.64 38.28 13.69
C ALA A 1357 37.02 38.95 13.51
N GLY A 1358 37.04 40.28 13.51
CA GLY A 1358 38.22 41.05 13.94
C GLY A 1358 39.26 41.47 12.89
N LYS A 1359 39.10 41.26 11.58
CA LYS A 1359 39.97 41.93 10.58
C LYS A 1359 39.15 42.55 9.44
N ARG A 1360 39.13 43.89 9.38
CA ARG A 1360 38.63 44.62 8.21
C ARG A 1360 39.40 44.13 6.97
N PRO A 1361 38.72 43.75 5.88
CA PRO A 1361 39.41 43.43 4.64
C PRO A 1361 40.17 44.66 4.13
N PRO A 1362 41.35 44.50 3.52
CA PRO A 1362 42.04 45.62 2.88
C PRO A 1362 41.15 46.17 1.76
N VAL A 1363 40.93 47.49 1.80
CA VAL A 1363 40.28 48.21 0.71
C VAL A 1363 41.17 48.07 -0.52
N VAL A 1364 40.81 47.18 -1.43
CA VAL A 1364 41.46 47.11 -2.74
C VAL A 1364 41.17 48.45 -3.42
N PRO A 1365 42.18 49.26 -3.77
CA PRO A 1365 41.94 50.53 -4.43
C PRO A 1365 41.24 50.27 -5.76
N MET A 1366 40.10 50.92 -5.96
CA MET A 1366 39.35 50.92 -7.22
C MET A 1366 40.34 51.09 -8.38
N ALA A 1367 40.49 50.05 -9.19
CA ALA A 1367 41.33 50.10 -10.37
C ALA A 1367 40.91 51.30 -11.21
N LYS A 1368 41.89 52.16 -11.47
CA LYS A 1368 41.78 53.40 -12.23
C LYS A 1368 41.03 53.16 -13.53
N LYS A 1369 40.11 54.08 -13.83
CA LYS A 1369 39.47 54.33 -15.13
C LYS A 1369 40.34 53.83 -16.28
N VAL A 1370 39.96 52.71 -16.88
CA VAL A 1370 40.53 52.29 -18.16
C VAL A 1370 39.98 53.27 -19.19
N SER A 1371 40.82 54.23 -19.57
CA SER A 1371 40.59 55.13 -20.69
C SER A 1371 40.58 54.32 -21.98
N PHE A 1372 39.44 54.30 -22.66
CA PHE A 1372 39.32 53.76 -24.00
C PHE A 1372 39.96 54.73 -25.00
N THR A 1373 41.24 54.53 -25.29
CA THR A 1373 41.86 55.11 -26.49
C THR A 1373 41.58 54.19 -27.67
N ALA A 1374 41.05 54.77 -28.75
CA ALA A 1374 40.54 54.11 -29.93
C ALA A 1374 41.67 53.53 -30.81
N SER A 1375 42.11 52.31 -30.50
CA SER A 1375 42.79 51.44 -31.48
C SER A 1375 42.81 50.00 -30.97
N ASN A 1376 42.29 49.07 -31.77
CA ASN A 1376 42.10 47.62 -31.54
C ASN A 1376 40.76 47.20 -30.93
N ARG A 1377 39.73 47.23 -31.79
CA ARG A 1377 38.40 46.64 -31.58
C ARG A 1377 38.22 45.28 -32.27
N ASN A 1378 39.30 44.54 -32.52
CA ASN A 1378 39.25 43.22 -33.16
C ASN A 1378 39.93 42.18 -32.26
N ASN A 1379 39.19 41.12 -31.94
CA ASN A 1379 39.53 39.89 -31.21
C ASN A 1379 39.12 39.83 -29.73
N MET A 1380 37.82 39.63 -29.46
CA MET A 1380 37.40 38.39 -28.77
C MET A 1380 35.91 38.13 -29.02
N ALA A 1381 35.64 36.97 -29.61
CA ALA A 1381 34.31 36.50 -29.98
C ALA A 1381 33.42 36.31 -28.75
N LEU A 1382 32.33 37.07 -28.69
CA LEU A 1382 31.15 36.72 -27.90
C LEU A 1382 30.05 36.32 -28.90
N TYR A 1383 29.44 35.18 -28.62
CA TYR A 1383 28.40 34.53 -29.41
C TYR A 1383 27.31 35.51 -29.86
N ASP A 1384 27.23 35.67 -31.18
CA ASP A 1384 26.22 36.44 -31.88
C ASP A 1384 24.90 35.67 -31.88
N ASN A 1385 23.91 36.18 -31.15
CA ASN A 1385 22.50 35.79 -31.23
C ASN A 1385 21.83 36.57 -32.37
N GLY A 1386 22.36 36.39 -33.58
CA GLY A 1386 21.84 37.00 -34.79
C GLY A 1386 20.61 36.26 -35.31
N GLY A 1387 19.48 36.93 -35.26
CA GLY A 1387 18.37 36.71 -36.18
C GLY A 1387 17.06 36.43 -35.49
N TYR A 1388 16.23 37.47 -35.33
CA TYR A 1388 14.81 37.46 -35.71
C TYR A 1388 14.30 38.91 -35.65
N GLU A 1389 14.68 39.71 -36.65
CA GLU A 1389 13.94 40.91 -37.06
C GLU A 1389 13.01 40.52 -38.23
N HIS A 1390 11.73 40.83 -38.06
CA HIS A 1390 10.67 41.10 -39.06
C HIS A 1390 10.45 40.16 -40.27
N THR A 1391 9.25 39.56 -40.33
CA THR A 1391 8.34 39.67 -41.52
C THR A 1391 6.89 39.38 -41.13
N GLU A 1392 5.98 40.25 -41.57
CA GLU A 1392 4.52 40.11 -41.55
C GLU A 1392 4.04 38.98 -42.47
N PHE A 1393 3.32 38.00 -41.92
CA PHE A 1393 1.97 37.52 -42.29
C PHE A 1393 1.55 36.35 -41.40
#